data_AF-A0A7W1IR19-F1
#
_entry.id   AF-A0A7W1IR19-F1
#
_cell.length_a   1.000
_cell.length_b   1.000
_cell.length_c   1.000
_cell.angle_alpha   90.00
_cell.angle_beta   90.00
_cell.angle_gamma   90.00
#
_symmetry.space_group_name_H-M   'P 1'
#
loop_
_entity.id
_entity.type
_entity.pdbx_description
1 polymer ?
#
loop_
_entity_poly.entity_id
_entity_poly.type
_entity_poly.pdbx_seq_one_letter_code
_entity_poly.pdbx_strand_id
1 'polypeptide(L)'
;MPLALALVAFLVASQVVAAQEQTVVIATPQTAGIDGRYWDKTFPGAMTVDAVHRSVLMRFPGAADQIAAKLVSGLRLSKATVVLELGEVELGGAPGYTMRVNTDVWKADPPRWHVVAWALRRPWEADEKRGPTFNAWLNGAGYWQRYGAADSKGDRHEQPIGQTELSHAQPKGEIDVTTCLTGSAFGKDAGARLRAWEDHGLLLRKLEAWDARYMRDGNAYEWNVPNGPCGIRIQAARLEVAFTPGGDAKITLPPAVTLDQREATLRADGPGGGPTAVMPTAAEVRAIAETFRPRKPQWMPDWQWQRMEELRTVGGGEIFEWAGQIASGDPARYQALVDTLLACPPRYWKGWDVQSDLLLWYLYRDALPQPVRDHLQAYWRSWLHPDVPGATMFHPHDAGSTSAWYDKTGDWRGNSSFFRAAYCYGMSTMNFNHTASMGALLGGGVIGAKEAISDGRFGLDHLLLRLWAYLDGNTQEMLDHYYYSITQSAQKMFVDFAPGQADRLRGRMILDRSIELIASAYHPNLRRCVHPGGRARTSGVMVEQDGIYSVLHTLSRKGVLNYLDQPMGTKIHEMNLWGHDFPPGRAALQTLPGAWAEEWVAGVIDEKQLPWWQVSTESVRNGFRNPPLWRTVFLGRHYGLGCADVTFGSFPIVAQWNRKAETVRQVEDLGTMLVRFAINTPDLVGTSGGLKPLHGYVGTFQYKNRAIICSKPLADRDSVMKEAGGKLQEMSTNLGLFNLRRDQDWEWYIDGTRVISFPVALKAGQLITIGDGVSYLAIIPLPTTDLGRKDEITIGPGGGGVPDHGSGGRIEPMLISSRSLQLDAPLDADKADWQRICRGATGGFVIEMADSSEYPDIAAFHEHMRDAKVQTRWSAEESTLHVTYESSGDTMAMGFGTTFGGGDVHSVIPPGDQGKMFRYRTVNGEPAYLPTGIERDTPLVQQGSTGRLEKNGAVLANDPGRMAYLQTEPASGTYVAYSIVPDPTATWAFTVPGGMAITADGRVGLLRLMTRPAENRIWVDDAGSPEQGSAFMATALVVRGVAKAPTVMRNGKDVTAECRRIELDGKPAFCIPLGEGLSAKDAEMIPQRLQIGANLTNDRRAREATLITDWMLAGPFPSASFNGHEIAYAPESGVDLAKGWKDATGLKPWKAYQPNPNARPLNPTPPRTVNVCGQFARDDEAVGYAYTRLVSDRDRDAYFLMGTDDCVKVWCNGALVHEHRVGRGVTMDQDACRVRLRKGANDVLIKVTQGGGGWGFCLRVTDEFGVPLGDAVRAEFKAP
;
A
#
# COMPACT_ATOMS: atom_id res chain seq x y z
N MET A 1 -49.73 55.74 -56.20
CA MET A 1 -50.18 56.98 -55.52
C MET A 1 -51.34 56.61 -54.59
N PRO A 2 -51.69 57.43 -53.60
CA PRO A 2 -51.47 57.27 -52.16
C PRO A 2 -52.72 56.79 -51.38
N LEU A 3 -52.67 56.76 -50.03
CA LEU A 3 -53.79 56.52 -49.10
C LEU A 3 -54.49 55.14 -49.16
N ALA A 4 -53.81 54.08 -48.68
CA ALA A 4 -54.49 52.85 -48.21
C ALA A 4 -53.70 52.07 -47.14
N LEU A 5 -52.39 52.30 -46.99
CA LEU A 5 -51.54 51.50 -46.09
C LEU A 5 -51.49 51.97 -44.62
N ALA A 6 -52.07 53.11 -44.26
CA ALA A 6 -52.00 53.62 -42.88
C ALA A 6 -53.12 53.10 -41.95
N LEU A 7 -54.19 52.48 -42.48
CA LEU A 7 -55.32 52.02 -41.66
C LEU A 7 -55.31 50.51 -41.35
N VAL A 8 -54.52 49.70 -42.07
CA VAL A 8 -54.38 48.26 -41.79
C VAL A 8 -53.29 47.98 -40.73
N ALA A 9 -52.34 48.89 -40.55
CA ALA A 9 -51.31 48.76 -39.51
C ALA A 9 -51.84 48.94 -38.07
N PHE A 10 -53.00 49.56 -37.87
CA PHE A 10 -53.62 49.73 -36.55
C PHE A 10 -54.63 48.61 -36.19
N LEU A 11 -55.11 47.85 -37.18
CA LEU A 11 -56.08 46.77 -36.99
C LEU A 11 -55.46 45.36 -36.95
N VAL A 12 -54.17 45.23 -37.25
CA VAL A 12 -53.39 44.01 -36.95
C VAL A 12 -52.65 44.11 -35.60
N ALA A 13 -52.57 45.30 -35.01
CA ALA A 13 -51.98 45.53 -33.69
C ALA A 13 -52.95 45.28 -32.49
N SER A 14 -54.14 44.72 -32.74
CA SER A 14 -55.16 44.49 -31.70
C SER A 14 -55.70 43.04 -31.60
N GLN A 15 -55.01 42.05 -32.19
CA GLN A 15 -55.34 40.62 -32.00
C GLN A 15 -54.14 39.73 -31.62
N VAL A 16 -53.16 40.28 -30.89
CA VAL A 16 -52.30 39.47 -30.02
C VAL A 16 -52.39 40.06 -28.62
N VAL A 17 -53.52 39.81 -27.95
CA VAL A 17 -53.48 39.76 -26.49
C VAL A 17 -52.65 38.53 -26.18
N ALA A 18 -51.37 38.74 -25.86
CA ALA A 18 -50.56 37.71 -25.22
C ALA A 18 -51.36 37.22 -24.01
N ALA A 19 -51.79 35.97 -24.06
CA ALA A 19 -52.41 35.31 -22.92
C ALA A 19 -51.48 35.45 -21.71
N GLN A 20 -51.88 36.26 -20.74
CA GLN A 20 -51.10 36.47 -19.52
C GLN A 20 -50.99 35.15 -18.77
N GLU A 21 -49.75 34.69 -18.60
CA GLU A 21 -49.41 33.57 -17.70
C GLU A 21 -49.90 33.90 -16.29
N GLN A 22 -50.69 33.00 -15.69
CA GLN A 22 -51.18 33.17 -14.32
C GLN A 22 -50.33 32.32 -13.38
N THR A 23 -49.89 32.88 -12.26
CA THR A 23 -49.11 32.16 -11.24
C THR A 23 -49.86 32.07 -9.92
N VAL A 24 -49.90 30.88 -9.33
CA VAL A 24 -50.35 30.63 -7.95
C VAL A 24 -49.12 30.41 -7.08
N VAL A 25 -49.03 31.12 -5.96
CA VAL A 25 -47.93 31.00 -4.99
C VAL A 25 -48.48 30.46 -3.67
N ILE A 26 -47.98 29.30 -3.25
CA ILE A 26 -48.35 28.66 -1.98
C ILE A 26 -47.13 28.72 -1.06
N ALA A 27 -47.15 29.64 -0.10
CA ALA A 27 -46.01 29.98 0.75
C ALA A 27 -46.07 29.41 2.18
N THR A 28 -47.00 28.48 2.44
CA THR A 28 -47.17 27.80 3.74
C THR A 28 -46.77 26.33 3.64
N PRO A 29 -45.48 26.00 3.51
CA PRO A 29 -45.04 24.61 3.51
C PRO A 29 -45.24 24.00 4.90
N GLN A 30 -45.53 22.71 4.93
CA GLN A 30 -45.36 21.90 6.13
C GLN A 30 -44.06 21.11 5.97
N THR A 31 -43.22 21.09 7.01
CA THR A 31 -41.95 20.37 7.01
C THR A 31 -41.76 19.48 8.22
N ALA A 32 -41.00 18.41 8.05
CA ALA A 32 -40.58 17.54 9.15
C ALA A 32 -39.19 16.96 8.85
N GLY A 33 -38.32 16.94 9.83
CA GLY A 33 -36.98 16.38 9.72
C GLY A 33 -36.96 14.89 10.06
N ILE A 34 -36.00 14.19 9.46
CA ILE A 34 -35.58 12.84 9.83
C ILE A 34 -34.05 12.83 9.97
N ASP A 35 -33.54 12.15 10.99
CA ASP A 35 -32.10 12.12 11.31
C ASP A 35 -31.64 10.67 11.53
N GLY A 36 -30.66 10.22 10.74
CA GLY A 36 -30.08 8.88 10.81
C GLY A 36 -29.43 8.50 12.14
N ARG A 37 -29.26 9.45 13.07
CA ARG A 37 -28.78 9.22 14.44
C ARG A 37 -29.91 9.00 15.45
N TYR A 38 -31.15 9.38 15.10
CA TYR A 38 -32.31 9.31 15.99
C TYR A 38 -33.48 8.60 15.29
N TRP A 39 -33.59 7.28 15.49
CA TRP A 39 -34.43 6.46 14.61
C TRP A 39 -35.94 6.62 14.79
N ASP A 40 -36.38 6.92 16.01
CA ASP A 40 -37.81 7.04 16.38
C ASP A 40 -38.22 8.46 16.80
N LYS A 41 -37.34 9.45 16.61
CA LYS A 41 -37.59 10.84 16.98
C LYS A 41 -38.20 11.62 15.82
N THR A 42 -39.24 12.39 16.12
CA THR A 42 -39.88 13.33 15.19
C THR A 42 -39.20 14.70 15.28
N PHE A 43 -39.18 15.43 14.16
CA PHE A 43 -38.63 16.79 14.11
C PHE A 43 -39.56 17.72 13.30
N PRO A 44 -40.80 17.97 13.76
CA PRO A 44 -41.73 18.86 13.04
C PRO A 44 -41.13 20.26 12.89
N GLY A 45 -41.29 20.84 11.69
CA GLY A 45 -40.75 22.17 11.37
C GLY A 45 -39.23 22.23 11.14
N ALA A 46 -38.52 21.09 11.12
CA ALA A 46 -37.09 21.10 10.81
C ALA A 46 -36.84 21.54 9.35
N MET A 47 -35.79 22.35 9.17
CA MET A 47 -35.46 22.99 7.90
C MET A 47 -33.99 22.89 7.52
N THR A 48 -33.20 22.09 8.25
CA THR A 48 -31.77 21.90 7.96
C THR A 48 -31.54 20.56 7.31
N VAL A 49 -30.88 20.56 6.15
CA VAL A 49 -30.44 19.35 5.44
C VAL A 49 -28.92 19.24 5.48
N ASP A 50 -28.41 18.03 5.63
CA ASP A 50 -26.99 17.71 5.45
C ASP A 50 -26.83 16.48 4.54
N ALA A 51 -25.57 16.13 4.25
CA ALA A 51 -25.27 15.04 3.30
C ALA A 51 -25.08 13.68 3.98
N VAL A 52 -25.26 13.60 5.30
CA VAL A 52 -24.98 12.39 6.09
C VAL A 52 -26.28 11.86 6.71
N HIS A 53 -26.85 12.56 7.69
CA HIS A 53 -27.99 12.08 8.48
C HIS A 53 -29.25 12.92 8.37
N ARG A 54 -29.15 14.25 8.24
CA ARG A 54 -30.31 15.17 8.33
C ARG A 54 -30.97 15.35 6.97
N SER A 55 -32.22 14.91 6.87
CA SER A 55 -33.08 15.13 5.69
C SER A 55 -34.37 15.84 6.09
N VAL A 56 -34.96 16.60 5.17
CA VAL A 56 -36.21 17.33 5.41
C VAL A 56 -37.28 16.84 4.46
N LEU A 57 -38.42 16.44 4.99
CA LEU A 57 -39.63 16.20 4.23
C LEU A 57 -40.39 17.53 4.09
N MET A 58 -40.88 17.84 2.89
CA MET A 58 -41.58 19.09 2.59
C MET A 58 -42.82 18.86 1.73
N ARG A 59 -43.99 19.34 2.18
CA ARG A 59 -45.25 19.30 1.43
C ARG A 59 -45.99 20.63 1.51
N PHE A 60 -46.99 20.83 0.66
CA PHE A 60 -47.76 22.07 0.57
C PHE A 60 -49.26 21.78 0.75
N PRO A 61 -49.76 21.73 2.00
CA PRO A 61 -51.16 21.48 2.28
C PRO A 61 -52.08 22.49 1.58
N GLY A 62 -53.20 22.02 1.02
CA GLY A 62 -54.14 22.84 0.23
C GLY A 62 -53.68 23.22 -1.18
N ALA A 63 -52.53 22.70 -1.65
CA ALA A 63 -52.05 22.92 -3.01
C ALA A 63 -52.94 22.26 -4.07
N ALA A 64 -53.44 21.05 -3.80
CA ALA A 64 -54.27 20.29 -4.74
C ALA A 64 -55.54 21.07 -5.09
N ASP A 65 -56.23 21.59 -4.07
CA ASP A 65 -57.47 22.36 -4.23
C ASP A 65 -57.23 23.67 -4.99
N GLN A 66 -56.16 24.41 -4.66
CA GLN A 66 -55.81 25.66 -5.36
C GLN A 66 -55.42 25.44 -6.83
N ILE A 67 -54.64 24.38 -7.11
CA ILE A 67 -54.23 24.04 -8.48
C ILE A 67 -55.42 23.52 -9.28
N ALA A 68 -56.24 22.64 -8.71
CA ALA A 68 -57.43 22.11 -9.38
C ALA A 68 -58.43 23.22 -9.73
N ALA A 69 -58.63 24.21 -8.85
CA ALA A 69 -59.49 25.35 -9.13
C ALA A 69 -59.03 26.13 -10.38
N LYS A 70 -57.72 26.31 -10.57
CA LYS A 70 -57.16 26.93 -11.78
C LYS A 70 -57.35 26.07 -13.01
N LEU A 71 -57.11 24.76 -12.91
CA LEU A 71 -57.29 23.84 -14.04
C LEU A 71 -58.76 23.78 -14.51
N VAL A 72 -59.71 23.71 -13.57
CA VAL A 72 -61.15 23.71 -13.86
C VAL A 72 -61.59 25.04 -14.50
N SER A 73 -60.89 26.15 -14.25
CA SER A 73 -61.15 27.44 -14.89
C SER A 73 -60.70 27.54 -16.35
N GLY A 74 -60.22 26.44 -16.96
CA GLY A 74 -59.82 26.37 -18.37
C GLY A 74 -58.33 26.64 -18.63
N LEU A 75 -57.53 26.67 -17.56
CA LEU A 75 -56.09 26.86 -17.64
C LEU A 75 -55.36 25.52 -17.62
N ARG A 76 -54.20 25.44 -18.26
CA ARG A 76 -53.30 24.29 -18.25
C ARG A 76 -52.07 24.64 -17.41
N LEU A 77 -51.63 23.71 -16.57
CA LEU A 77 -50.37 23.83 -15.83
C LEU A 77 -49.21 23.81 -16.83
N SER A 78 -48.41 24.88 -16.84
CA SER A 78 -47.22 25.03 -17.69
C SER A 78 -45.94 24.69 -16.96
N LYS A 79 -45.80 25.16 -15.71
CA LYS A 79 -44.62 24.94 -14.86
C LYS A 79 -45.02 24.91 -13.39
N ALA A 80 -44.37 24.08 -12.59
CA ALA A 80 -44.44 24.12 -11.14
C ALA A 80 -43.05 24.05 -10.54
N THR A 81 -42.71 25.00 -9.68
CA THR A 81 -41.38 25.14 -9.09
C THR A 81 -41.49 25.26 -7.58
N VAL A 82 -40.72 24.47 -6.84
CA VAL A 82 -40.47 24.72 -5.42
C VAL A 82 -39.27 25.66 -5.31
N VAL A 83 -39.48 26.83 -4.72
CA VAL A 83 -38.44 27.83 -4.47
C VAL A 83 -37.99 27.74 -3.02
N LEU A 84 -36.70 27.59 -2.80
CA LEU A 84 -36.03 27.51 -1.49
C LEU A 84 -35.22 28.78 -1.26
N GLU A 85 -35.30 29.36 -0.07
CA GLU A 85 -34.50 30.52 0.33
C GLU A 85 -33.48 30.14 1.39
N LEU A 86 -32.22 30.53 1.16
CA LEU A 86 -31.11 30.24 2.04
C LEU A 86 -31.26 30.99 3.37
N GLY A 87 -31.09 30.27 4.47
CA GLY A 87 -30.87 30.81 5.79
C GLY A 87 -29.39 30.76 6.18
N GLU A 88 -29.09 30.13 7.31
CA GLU A 88 -27.72 29.94 7.80
C GLU A 88 -27.07 28.67 7.20
N VAL A 89 -25.76 28.74 6.96
CA VAL A 89 -24.92 27.56 6.66
C VAL A 89 -24.08 27.25 7.90
N GLU A 90 -24.12 26.00 8.37
CA GLU A 90 -23.42 25.60 9.59
C GLU A 90 -21.90 25.44 9.34
N LEU A 91 -21.18 26.56 9.29
CA LEU A 91 -19.73 26.64 9.13
C LEU A 91 -19.03 26.62 10.50
N GLY A 92 -18.85 25.45 11.12
CA GLY A 92 -18.24 25.42 12.46
C GLY A 92 -18.25 24.11 13.24
N GLY A 93 -18.76 23.02 12.65
CA GLY A 93 -18.98 21.77 13.36
C GLY A 93 -20.45 21.60 13.70
N ALA A 94 -21.11 20.67 13.03
CA ALA A 94 -22.50 20.35 13.29
C ALA A 94 -22.61 19.54 14.61
N PRO A 95 -23.60 19.83 15.47
CA PRO A 95 -23.76 19.11 16.74
C PRO A 95 -23.85 17.59 16.54
N GLY A 96 -23.07 16.84 17.34
CA GLY A 96 -23.06 15.38 17.31
C GLY A 96 -22.28 14.75 16.15
N TYR A 97 -21.34 15.48 15.53
CA TYR A 97 -20.39 14.94 14.56
C TYR A 97 -18.94 15.15 15.01
N THR A 98 -18.08 14.20 14.64
CA THR A 98 -16.61 14.33 14.77
C THR A 98 -16.08 15.09 13.57
N MET A 99 -15.55 16.31 13.76
CA MET A 99 -15.06 17.14 12.65
C MET A 99 -13.73 17.82 12.99
N ARG A 100 -12.85 17.90 11.99
CA ARG A 100 -11.68 18.80 12.00
C ARG A 100 -12.08 20.02 11.18
N VAL A 101 -12.29 21.16 11.83
CA VAL A 101 -12.86 22.34 11.18
C VAL A 101 -11.78 23.38 10.95
N ASN A 102 -11.67 23.86 9.71
CA ASN A 102 -10.90 25.06 9.39
C ASN A 102 -11.86 26.11 8.83
N THR A 103 -12.63 26.73 9.72
CA THR A 103 -13.69 27.70 9.37
C THR A 103 -13.17 28.87 8.56
N ASP A 104 -11.89 29.21 8.68
CA ASP A 104 -11.31 30.38 8.04
C ASP A 104 -11.25 30.21 6.52
N VAL A 105 -10.97 28.99 6.04
CA VAL A 105 -10.97 28.67 4.61
C VAL A 105 -12.38 28.86 4.02
N TRP A 106 -13.41 28.33 4.69
CA TRP A 106 -14.79 28.45 4.21
C TRP A 106 -15.37 29.86 4.36
N LYS A 107 -14.91 30.65 5.34
CA LYS A 107 -15.30 32.06 5.44
C LYS A 107 -14.70 32.89 4.31
N ALA A 108 -13.45 32.60 3.93
CA ALA A 108 -12.76 33.27 2.83
C ALA A 108 -13.32 32.86 1.46
N ASP A 109 -13.70 31.59 1.30
CA ASP A 109 -14.33 31.03 0.09
C ASP A 109 -15.62 30.26 0.45
N PRO A 110 -16.77 30.95 0.55
CA PRO A 110 -18.03 30.36 0.97
C PRO A 110 -18.48 29.18 0.09
N PRO A 111 -18.95 28.08 0.70
CA PRO A 111 -19.34 26.90 -0.05
C PRO A 111 -20.53 27.13 -0.97
N ARG A 112 -20.42 26.51 -2.15
CA ARG A 112 -21.48 26.41 -3.16
C ARG A 112 -22.06 25.01 -3.13
N TRP A 113 -22.98 24.78 -2.20
CA TRP A 113 -23.59 23.48 -1.97
C TRP A 113 -25.00 23.40 -2.55
N HIS A 114 -25.47 22.17 -2.78
CA HIS A 114 -26.70 21.90 -3.50
C HIS A 114 -27.69 21.12 -2.65
N VAL A 115 -28.96 21.46 -2.82
CA VAL A 115 -30.09 20.69 -2.32
C VAL A 115 -30.66 19.87 -3.46
N VAL A 116 -30.88 18.58 -3.20
CA VAL A 116 -31.53 17.62 -4.11
C VAL A 116 -32.86 17.16 -3.52
N ALA A 117 -33.83 16.89 -4.38
CA ALA A 117 -35.16 16.45 -3.99
C ALA A 117 -35.60 15.15 -4.67
N TRP A 118 -36.35 14.31 -3.93
CA TRP A 118 -37.07 13.15 -4.46
C TRP A 118 -38.55 13.22 -4.13
N ALA A 119 -39.41 12.76 -5.05
CA ALA A 119 -40.84 12.64 -4.79
C ALA A 119 -41.08 11.49 -3.84
N LEU A 120 -41.88 11.72 -2.81
CA LEU A 120 -42.30 10.67 -1.90
C LEU A 120 -43.51 9.92 -2.46
N ARG A 121 -43.62 8.66 -2.07
CA ARG A 121 -44.75 7.76 -2.40
C ARG A 121 -45.66 7.52 -1.22
N ARG A 122 -45.29 8.03 -0.05
CA ARG A 122 -46.01 7.87 1.20
C ARG A 122 -46.50 9.22 1.70
N PRO A 123 -47.72 9.26 2.24
CA PRO A 123 -48.24 10.44 2.90
C PRO A 123 -47.56 10.64 4.26
N TRP A 124 -47.50 11.87 4.72
CA TRP A 124 -47.05 12.18 6.06
C TRP A 124 -47.57 13.56 6.46
N GLU A 125 -47.49 13.88 7.75
CA GLU A 125 -47.87 15.17 8.29
C GLU A 125 -46.94 15.53 9.45
N ALA A 126 -46.60 16.80 9.61
CA ALA A 126 -45.76 17.24 10.72
C ALA A 126 -46.57 17.23 12.01
N ASP A 127 -46.20 16.34 12.94
CA ASP A 127 -46.84 16.14 14.24
C ASP A 127 -45.75 15.73 15.24
N GLU A 128 -45.82 16.23 16.47
CA GLU A 128 -44.79 15.99 17.50
C GLU A 128 -44.70 14.52 17.92
N LYS A 129 -45.78 13.74 17.81
CA LYS A 129 -45.82 12.35 18.27
C LYS A 129 -45.91 11.37 17.11
N ARG A 130 -46.75 11.69 16.12
CA ARG A 130 -47.13 10.82 15.01
C ARG A 130 -46.48 11.20 13.69
N GLY A 131 -45.71 12.30 13.65
CA GLY A 131 -45.02 12.74 12.46
C GLY A 131 -43.96 11.74 11.98
N PRO A 132 -43.35 12.00 10.81
CA PRO A 132 -42.34 11.11 10.29
C PRO A 132 -41.10 11.06 11.20
N THR A 133 -40.50 9.88 11.27
CA THR A 133 -39.22 9.57 11.91
C THR A 133 -38.30 8.93 10.87
N PHE A 134 -37.05 8.63 11.23
CA PHE A 134 -36.18 7.86 10.34
C PHE A 134 -36.77 6.46 10.04
N ASN A 135 -37.54 5.89 10.97
CA ASN A 135 -38.22 4.59 10.80
C ASN A 135 -39.56 4.64 10.06
N ALA A 136 -40.33 5.71 10.26
CA ALA A 136 -41.74 5.73 9.93
C ALA A 136 -42.15 7.00 9.17
N TRP A 137 -43.11 6.87 8.25
CA TRP A 137 -43.79 8.03 7.65
C TRP A 137 -45.00 8.46 8.49
N LEU A 138 -45.51 7.55 9.33
CA LEU A 138 -46.51 7.79 10.37
C LEU A 138 -46.11 7.02 11.62
N ASN A 139 -45.54 7.72 12.61
CA ASN A 139 -44.93 7.07 13.77
C ASN A 139 -45.95 6.24 14.57
N GLY A 140 -45.63 4.97 14.78
CA GLY A 140 -46.48 4.00 15.47
C GLY A 140 -47.55 3.28 14.64
N ALA A 141 -47.70 3.59 13.34
CA ALA A 141 -48.71 2.93 12.49
C ALA A 141 -48.27 2.62 11.05
N GLY A 142 -47.41 3.45 10.44
CA GLY A 142 -46.98 3.30 9.04
C GLY A 142 -45.48 3.48 8.88
N TYR A 143 -44.78 2.43 8.44
CA TYR A 143 -43.33 2.40 8.35
C TYR A 143 -42.82 2.56 6.93
N TRP A 144 -41.62 3.14 6.78
CA TRP A 144 -40.90 3.12 5.52
C TRP A 144 -40.56 1.67 5.14
N GLN A 145 -40.44 1.36 3.85
CA GLN A 145 -39.90 0.07 3.41
C GLN A 145 -38.39 -0.02 3.69
N ARG A 146 -37.70 1.13 3.65
CA ARG A 146 -36.33 1.29 4.14
C ARG A 146 -36.20 2.63 4.85
N TYR A 147 -35.58 2.61 6.03
CA TYR A 147 -35.36 3.80 6.86
C TYR A 147 -34.85 5.00 6.06
N GLY A 148 -35.23 6.18 6.53
CA GLY A 148 -34.94 7.45 5.89
C GLY A 148 -35.65 7.65 4.55
N ALA A 149 -36.77 6.96 4.34
CA ALA A 149 -37.50 6.93 3.07
C ALA A 149 -36.59 6.53 1.88
N ALA A 150 -35.67 5.58 2.10
CA ALA A 150 -34.61 5.29 1.16
C ALA A 150 -35.00 4.33 0.02
N ASP A 151 -36.09 3.56 0.17
CA ASP A 151 -36.52 2.60 -0.84
C ASP A 151 -37.06 3.30 -2.11
N SER A 152 -36.50 2.95 -3.27
CA SER A 152 -36.81 3.60 -4.56
C SER A 152 -38.11 3.12 -5.22
N LYS A 153 -38.76 2.09 -4.67
CA LYS A 153 -39.98 1.50 -5.19
C LYS A 153 -41.20 1.86 -4.35
N GLY A 154 -41.06 1.83 -3.02
CA GLY A 154 -42.16 1.98 -2.08
C GLY A 154 -42.17 3.25 -1.24
N ASP A 155 -41.02 3.90 -1.03
CA ASP A 155 -40.95 5.09 -0.17
C ASP A 155 -40.83 6.38 -0.97
N ARG A 156 -39.95 6.38 -1.98
CA ARG A 156 -39.74 7.50 -2.89
C ARG A 156 -39.57 7.04 -4.33
N HIS A 157 -39.56 7.99 -5.25
CA HIS A 157 -39.17 7.74 -6.64
C HIS A 157 -37.65 7.64 -6.77
N GLU A 158 -37.17 6.75 -7.64
CA GLU A 158 -35.75 6.46 -7.83
C GLU A 158 -34.95 7.69 -8.28
N GLN A 159 -35.43 8.34 -9.35
CA GLN A 159 -34.79 9.51 -9.93
C GLN A 159 -35.08 10.76 -9.09
N PRO A 160 -34.07 11.60 -8.81
CA PRO A 160 -34.31 12.91 -8.21
C PRO A 160 -35.17 13.77 -9.15
N ILE A 161 -36.06 14.58 -8.57
CA ILE A 161 -36.91 15.50 -9.33
C ILE A 161 -36.13 16.75 -9.76
N GLY A 162 -35.11 17.12 -8.98
CA GLY A 162 -34.22 18.22 -9.32
C GLY A 162 -33.12 18.42 -8.29
N GLN A 163 -32.14 19.22 -8.69
CA GLN A 163 -31.02 19.71 -7.91
C GLN A 163 -30.96 21.22 -8.10
N THR A 164 -30.65 21.95 -7.03
CA THR A 164 -30.44 23.40 -7.11
C THR A 164 -29.33 23.83 -6.17
N GLU A 165 -28.52 24.79 -6.59
CA GLU A 165 -27.55 25.42 -5.69
C GLU A 165 -28.33 26.26 -4.67
N LEU A 166 -27.97 26.10 -3.39
CA LEU A 166 -28.49 26.93 -2.31
C LEU A 166 -27.32 27.38 -1.45
N SER A 167 -26.78 28.55 -1.79
CA SER A 167 -25.50 29.06 -1.29
C SER A 167 -25.51 30.57 -1.15
N HIS A 168 -24.47 31.17 -0.56
CA HIS A 168 -24.35 32.63 -0.52
C HIS A 168 -24.28 33.27 -1.91
N ALA A 169 -23.77 32.54 -2.91
CA ALA A 169 -23.74 32.98 -4.31
C ALA A 169 -25.11 32.83 -4.99
N GLN A 170 -25.90 31.82 -4.60
CA GLN A 170 -27.25 31.58 -5.08
C GLN A 170 -28.21 31.41 -3.88
N PRO A 171 -28.67 32.51 -3.25
CA PRO A 171 -29.49 32.45 -2.04
C PRO A 171 -30.93 31.97 -2.31
N LYS A 172 -31.31 31.80 -3.58
CA LYS A 172 -32.59 31.25 -4.02
C LYS A 172 -32.37 30.06 -4.94
N GLY A 173 -32.78 28.89 -4.47
CA GLY A 173 -32.76 27.64 -5.23
C GLY A 173 -34.14 27.32 -5.80
N GLU A 174 -34.20 26.80 -7.01
CA GLU A 174 -35.43 26.42 -7.71
C GLU A 174 -35.40 24.93 -8.08
N ILE A 175 -36.44 24.19 -7.72
CA ILE A 175 -36.62 22.77 -8.05
C ILE A 175 -37.88 22.64 -8.92
N ASP A 176 -37.71 22.21 -10.17
CA ASP A 176 -38.83 21.98 -11.09
C ASP A 176 -39.56 20.68 -10.74
N VAL A 177 -40.80 20.81 -10.28
CA VAL A 177 -41.67 19.70 -9.86
C VAL A 177 -42.81 19.46 -10.85
N THR A 178 -42.76 20.05 -12.05
CA THR A 178 -43.81 19.98 -13.07
C THR A 178 -44.17 18.54 -13.41
N THR A 179 -43.18 17.67 -13.56
CA THR A 179 -43.39 16.24 -13.87
C THR A 179 -44.11 15.49 -12.76
N CYS A 180 -43.98 15.91 -11.50
CA CYS A 180 -44.70 15.27 -10.39
C CYS A 180 -46.21 15.50 -10.49
N LEU A 181 -46.63 16.63 -11.05
CA LEU A 181 -48.03 17.00 -11.20
C LEU A 181 -48.64 16.53 -12.53
N THR A 182 -47.79 16.35 -13.56
CA THR A 182 -48.24 16.07 -14.93
C THR A 182 -47.92 14.66 -15.41
N GLY A 183 -46.87 14.02 -14.90
CA GLY A 183 -46.36 12.73 -15.36
C GLY A 183 -47.20 11.55 -14.88
N SER A 184 -47.50 10.62 -15.78
CA SER A 184 -48.29 9.41 -15.49
C SER A 184 -47.67 8.50 -14.42
N ALA A 185 -46.36 8.59 -14.18
CA ALA A 185 -45.65 7.85 -13.14
C ALA A 185 -46.07 8.24 -11.70
N PHE A 186 -46.72 9.40 -11.52
CA PHE A 186 -47.07 9.96 -10.21
C PHE A 186 -48.56 9.81 -9.86
N GLY A 187 -49.36 9.23 -10.74
CA GLY A 187 -50.79 9.00 -10.50
C GLY A 187 -51.58 8.78 -11.79
N LYS A 188 -52.66 7.99 -11.69
CA LYS A 188 -53.45 7.49 -12.83
C LYS A 188 -54.16 8.60 -13.60
N ASP A 189 -54.66 9.63 -12.92
CA ASP A 189 -55.32 10.80 -13.49
C ASP A 189 -54.84 12.09 -12.81
N ALA A 190 -55.25 13.24 -13.36
CA ALA A 190 -54.80 14.55 -12.89
C ALA A 190 -55.20 14.84 -11.43
N GLY A 191 -56.41 14.44 -11.01
CA GLY A 191 -56.87 14.66 -9.64
C GLY A 191 -56.10 13.81 -8.64
N ALA A 192 -55.86 12.54 -8.97
CA ALA A 192 -55.06 11.63 -8.16
C ALA A 192 -53.61 12.13 -8.00
N ARG A 193 -52.99 12.67 -9.06
CA ARG A 193 -51.64 13.26 -9.00
C ARG A 193 -51.57 14.46 -8.07
N LEU A 194 -52.51 15.41 -8.18
CA LEU A 194 -52.55 16.60 -7.33
C LEU A 194 -52.68 16.25 -5.85
N ARG A 195 -53.59 15.31 -5.51
CA ARG A 195 -53.78 14.88 -4.12
C ARG A 195 -52.57 14.10 -3.60
N ALA A 196 -52.02 13.17 -4.39
CA ALA A 196 -50.81 12.44 -4.00
C ALA A 196 -49.62 13.38 -3.78
N TRP A 197 -49.44 14.39 -4.63
CA TRP A 197 -48.41 15.41 -4.44
C TRP A 197 -48.57 16.19 -3.14
N GLU A 198 -49.78 16.69 -2.87
CA GLU A 198 -50.07 17.43 -1.63
C GLU A 198 -49.80 16.55 -0.40
N ASP A 199 -50.19 15.28 -0.45
CA ASP A 199 -50.06 14.36 0.67
C ASP A 199 -48.62 13.88 0.90
N HIS A 200 -47.86 13.65 -0.17
CA HIS A 200 -46.54 13.02 -0.10
C HIS A 200 -45.39 14.03 -0.13
N GLY A 201 -45.46 15.04 -0.99
CA GLY A 201 -44.41 16.05 -1.15
C GLY A 201 -43.03 15.48 -1.52
N LEU A 202 -42.00 16.10 -0.95
CA LEU A 202 -40.59 15.92 -1.28
C LEU A 202 -39.76 15.43 -0.09
N LEU A 203 -38.72 14.66 -0.36
CA LEU A 203 -37.57 14.44 0.51
C LEU A 203 -36.39 15.28 0.02
N LEU A 204 -35.88 16.18 0.86
CA LEU A 204 -34.76 17.08 0.58
C LEU A 204 -33.48 16.62 1.30
N ARG A 205 -32.35 16.66 0.61
CA ARG A 205 -31.01 16.39 1.15
C ARG A 205 -29.96 17.33 0.56
N LYS A 206 -28.84 17.51 1.26
CA LYS A 206 -27.62 18.11 0.68
C LYS A 206 -26.85 17.03 -0.10
N LEU A 207 -26.21 17.40 -1.22
CA LEU A 207 -25.43 16.47 -2.04
C LEU A 207 -23.96 16.29 -1.60
N GLU A 208 -23.31 17.37 -1.17
CA GLU A 208 -21.86 17.39 -0.92
C GLU A 208 -21.53 16.73 0.42
N ALA A 209 -21.23 15.43 0.40
CA ALA A 209 -20.62 14.72 1.54
C ALA A 209 -19.17 15.17 1.78
N TRP A 210 -18.51 15.67 0.74
CA TRP A 210 -17.22 16.32 0.78
C TRP A 210 -17.09 17.28 -0.41
N ASP A 211 -16.09 18.15 -0.38
CA ASP A 211 -15.82 19.12 -1.44
C ASP A 211 -14.32 19.30 -1.60
N ALA A 212 -13.81 18.82 -2.72
CA ALA A 212 -12.39 18.72 -2.99
C ALA A 212 -11.77 20.08 -3.34
N ARG A 213 -12.58 21.12 -3.61
CA ARG A 213 -12.08 22.51 -3.78
C ARG A 213 -11.30 23.02 -2.58
N TYR A 214 -11.60 22.50 -1.39
CA TYR A 214 -10.93 22.86 -0.15
C TYR A 214 -9.69 22.01 0.16
N MET A 215 -9.30 21.12 -0.75
CA MET A 215 -8.03 20.41 -0.68
C MET A 215 -6.89 21.42 -0.82
N ARG A 216 -5.95 21.41 0.12
CA ARG A 216 -4.77 22.27 0.04
C ARG A 216 -3.77 21.67 -0.96
N ASP A 217 -3.21 22.52 -1.81
CA ASP A 217 -2.18 22.11 -2.75
C ASP A 217 -1.02 21.40 -2.04
N GLY A 218 -0.59 20.27 -2.62
CA GLY A 218 0.50 19.45 -2.10
C GLY A 218 0.18 18.64 -0.84
N ASN A 219 -1.05 18.65 -0.33
CA ASN A 219 -1.43 17.92 0.88
C ASN A 219 -2.25 16.66 0.58
N ALA A 220 -1.60 15.49 0.66
CA ALA A 220 -2.26 14.20 0.45
C ALA A 220 -3.28 13.81 1.54
N TYR A 221 -3.34 14.53 2.67
CA TYR A 221 -4.10 14.12 3.85
C TYR A 221 -5.51 14.73 3.98
N GLU A 222 -6.05 15.35 2.92
CA GLU A 222 -7.46 15.75 2.73
C GLU A 222 -8.19 16.39 3.94
N TRP A 223 -7.46 17.05 4.85
CA TRP A 223 -7.98 17.42 6.18
C TRP A 223 -9.21 18.34 6.19
N ASN A 224 -9.40 19.18 5.17
CA ASN A 224 -10.48 20.19 5.10
C ASN A 224 -11.60 19.81 4.11
N VAL A 225 -11.53 18.61 3.53
CA VAL A 225 -12.42 18.14 2.47
C VAL A 225 -13.77 17.61 3.00
N PRO A 226 -13.84 16.89 4.14
CA PRO A 226 -15.10 16.37 4.67
C PRO A 226 -15.99 17.49 5.22
N ASN A 227 -17.12 17.75 4.55
CA ASN A 227 -18.09 18.78 4.94
C ASN A 227 -19.54 18.29 4.95
N GLY A 228 -19.76 17.00 4.73
CA GLY A 228 -21.08 16.38 4.71
C GLY A 228 -21.95 16.74 5.92
N PRO A 229 -21.42 16.80 7.15
CA PRO A 229 -22.17 17.23 8.32
C PRO A 229 -22.64 18.68 8.31
N CYS A 230 -21.95 19.59 7.59
CA CYS A 230 -22.31 21.00 7.57
C CYS A 230 -23.66 21.17 6.87
N GLY A 231 -24.65 21.61 7.64
CA GLY A 231 -26.04 21.73 7.18
C GLY A 231 -26.31 23.02 6.40
N ILE A 232 -27.25 22.94 5.47
CA ILE A 232 -27.88 24.09 4.81
C ILE A 232 -29.24 24.30 5.47
N ARG A 233 -29.45 25.45 6.12
CA ARG A 233 -30.74 25.82 6.68
C ARG A 233 -31.58 26.52 5.60
N ILE A 234 -32.77 25.99 5.36
CA ILE A 234 -33.78 26.63 4.50
C ILE A 234 -34.58 27.59 5.37
N GLN A 235 -34.55 28.89 5.09
CA GLN A 235 -35.28 29.88 5.88
C GLN A 235 -36.76 29.95 5.49
N ALA A 236 -37.04 29.86 4.19
CA ALA A 236 -38.38 29.88 3.63
C ALA A 236 -38.46 28.98 2.40
N ALA A 237 -39.65 28.43 2.14
CA ALA A 237 -39.93 27.67 0.92
C ALA A 237 -41.35 27.97 0.43
N ARG A 238 -41.54 27.96 -0.89
CA ARG A 238 -42.87 28.16 -1.52
C ARG A 238 -43.00 27.37 -2.81
N LEU A 239 -44.22 26.98 -3.14
CA LEU A 239 -44.57 26.37 -4.42
C LEU A 239 -45.15 27.44 -5.35
N GLU A 240 -44.52 27.65 -6.49
CA GLU A 240 -44.98 28.54 -7.55
C GLU A 240 -45.49 27.69 -8.72
N VAL A 241 -46.76 27.85 -9.08
CA VAL A 241 -47.39 27.10 -10.18
C VAL A 241 -47.89 28.08 -11.24
N ALA A 242 -47.29 28.01 -12.42
CA ALA A 242 -47.65 28.81 -13.58
C ALA A 242 -48.62 28.07 -14.49
N PHE A 243 -49.51 28.83 -15.11
CA PHE A 243 -50.57 28.33 -15.97
C PHE A 243 -50.69 29.14 -17.25
N THR A 244 -50.97 28.44 -18.36
CA THR A 244 -51.27 29.02 -19.68
C THR A 244 -52.69 28.63 -20.12
N PRO A 245 -53.35 29.37 -21.03
CA PRO A 245 -54.67 28.96 -21.53
C PRO A 245 -54.65 27.64 -22.30
N GLY A 246 -55.74 26.87 -22.20
CA GLY A 246 -55.95 25.64 -22.97
C GLY A 246 -55.93 24.34 -22.16
N GLY A 247 -56.52 24.35 -20.95
CA GLY A 247 -56.63 23.16 -20.09
C GLY A 247 -57.99 22.44 -20.17
N ASP A 248 -58.02 21.17 -19.76
CA ASP A 248 -59.24 20.36 -19.67
C ASP A 248 -60.09 20.72 -18.45
N ALA A 249 -61.38 21.04 -18.67
CA ALA A 249 -62.31 21.47 -17.62
C ALA A 249 -62.82 20.33 -16.68
N LYS A 250 -62.31 19.11 -16.81
CA LYS A 250 -62.78 17.93 -16.06
C LYS A 250 -61.69 17.37 -15.15
N ILE A 251 -61.59 17.90 -13.94
CA ILE A 251 -60.74 17.37 -12.87
C ILE A 251 -61.58 17.14 -11.62
N THR A 252 -61.49 15.95 -11.04
CA THR A 252 -62.12 15.60 -9.77
C THR A 252 -61.03 15.19 -8.79
N LEU A 253 -60.90 15.91 -7.67
CA LEU A 253 -59.94 15.59 -6.63
C LEU A 253 -60.48 14.43 -5.76
N PRO A 254 -59.67 13.41 -5.48
CA PRO A 254 -59.96 12.48 -4.38
C PRO A 254 -60.09 13.25 -3.06
N PRO A 255 -60.95 12.78 -2.13
CA PRO A 255 -61.12 13.41 -0.83
C PRO A 255 -59.80 13.40 -0.05
N ALA A 256 -59.52 14.48 0.67
CA ALA A 256 -58.38 14.53 1.58
C ALA A 256 -58.57 13.52 2.72
N VAL A 257 -57.53 12.74 3.01
CA VAL A 257 -57.55 11.74 4.09
C VAL A 257 -56.71 12.25 5.26
N THR A 258 -57.37 12.45 6.41
CA THR A 258 -56.73 12.89 7.65
C THR A 258 -55.78 11.83 8.22
N LEU A 259 -54.82 12.25 9.04
CA LEU A 259 -53.94 11.34 9.78
C LEU A 259 -54.72 10.24 10.53
N ASP A 260 -55.79 10.62 11.24
CA ASP A 260 -56.59 9.68 12.03
C ASP A 260 -57.26 8.61 11.16
N GLN A 261 -57.77 9.00 9.99
CA GLN A 261 -58.36 8.08 9.03
C GLN A 261 -57.32 7.15 8.40
N ARG A 262 -56.10 7.64 8.14
CA ARG A 262 -54.99 6.79 7.64
C ARG A 262 -54.54 5.81 8.70
N GLU A 263 -54.35 6.27 9.93
CA GLU A 263 -53.97 5.44 11.06
C GLU A 263 -55.03 4.36 11.34
N ALA A 264 -56.31 4.73 11.35
CA ALA A 264 -57.40 3.77 11.54
C ALA A 264 -57.45 2.73 10.43
N THR A 265 -57.30 3.14 9.16
CA THR A 265 -57.24 2.23 8.00
C THR A 265 -56.06 1.27 8.13
N LEU A 266 -54.86 1.78 8.41
CA LEU A 266 -53.68 0.93 8.62
C LEU A 266 -53.90 -0.06 9.76
N ARG A 267 -54.39 0.39 10.92
CA ARG A 267 -54.65 -0.52 12.04
C ARG A 267 -55.71 -1.58 11.73
N ALA A 268 -56.69 -1.26 10.88
CA ALA A 268 -57.71 -2.19 10.44
C ALA A 268 -57.20 -3.23 9.43
N ASP A 269 -56.30 -2.83 8.52
CA ASP A 269 -55.71 -3.69 7.49
C ASP A 269 -54.51 -4.53 7.99
N GLY A 270 -54.09 -4.33 9.24
CA GLY A 270 -52.91 -4.93 9.87
C GLY A 270 -51.71 -3.94 9.93
N PRO A 271 -50.70 -4.16 10.79
CA PRO A 271 -49.63 -3.19 10.98
C PRO A 271 -49.00 -2.81 9.62
N GLY A 272 -48.89 -1.51 9.35
CA GLY A 272 -48.35 -0.93 8.11
C GLY A 272 -46.83 -1.10 7.95
N GLY A 273 -46.33 -2.31 8.24
CA GLY A 273 -44.92 -2.64 8.43
C GLY A 273 -44.49 -2.59 9.90
N GLY A 274 -43.18 -2.69 10.13
CA GLY A 274 -42.53 -2.48 11.43
C GLY A 274 -41.28 -1.59 11.28
N PRO A 275 -40.67 -1.14 12.40
CA PRO A 275 -39.46 -0.32 12.37
C PRO A 275 -38.36 -0.94 11.49
N THR A 276 -37.74 -0.13 10.63
CA THR A 276 -36.74 -0.59 9.66
C THR A 276 -35.29 -0.44 10.13
N ALA A 277 -35.06 0.42 11.12
CA ALA A 277 -33.84 0.67 11.85
C ALA A 277 -34.11 0.42 13.34
N VAL A 278 -33.55 -0.65 13.90
CA VAL A 278 -33.84 -1.10 15.26
C VAL A 278 -32.55 -1.27 16.05
N MET A 279 -32.53 -0.69 17.25
CA MET A 279 -31.45 -0.93 18.20
C MET A 279 -31.68 -2.30 18.85
N PRO A 280 -30.66 -3.16 18.98
CA PRO A 280 -30.83 -4.43 19.68
C PRO A 280 -31.36 -4.21 21.09
N THR A 281 -32.31 -5.04 21.49
CA THR A 281 -32.82 -5.07 22.87
C THR A 281 -31.70 -5.40 23.84
N ALA A 282 -31.88 -5.09 25.13
CA ALA A 282 -30.87 -5.43 26.15
C ALA A 282 -30.53 -6.93 26.20
N ALA A 283 -31.48 -7.80 25.86
CA ALA A 283 -31.24 -9.24 25.75
C ALA A 283 -30.38 -9.59 24.53
N GLU A 284 -30.65 -8.98 23.37
CA GLU A 284 -29.85 -9.16 22.16
C GLU A 284 -28.44 -8.58 22.30
N VAL A 285 -28.27 -7.42 22.95
CA VAL A 285 -26.93 -6.87 23.26
C VAL A 285 -26.10 -7.87 24.07
N ARG A 286 -26.70 -8.52 25.08
CA ARG A 286 -26.01 -9.58 25.85
C ARG A 286 -25.69 -10.81 24.99
N ALA A 287 -26.58 -11.20 24.07
CA ALA A 287 -26.34 -12.31 23.16
C ALA A 287 -25.23 -12.00 22.13
N ILE A 288 -25.19 -10.78 21.60
CA ILE A 288 -24.12 -10.26 20.75
C ILE A 288 -22.80 -10.31 21.55
N ALA A 289 -22.79 -9.79 22.77
CA ALA A 289 -21.61 -9.81 23.62
C ALA A 289 -21.09 -11.23 23.88
N GLU A 290 -21.97 -12.21 24.10
CA GLU A 290 -21.57 -13.60 24.27
C GLU A 290 -20.98 -14.20 22.97
N THR A 291 -21.52 -13.82 21.81
CA THR A 291 -21.04 -14.26 20.50
C THR A 291 -19.64 -13.72 20.19
N PHE A 292 -19.40 -12.45 20.50
CA PHE A 292 -18.16 -11.74 20.19
C PHE A 292 -17.18 -11.69 21.38
N ARG A 293 -17.49 -12.36 22.49
CA ARG A 293 -16.55 -12.48 23.60
C ARG A 293 -15.29 -13.19 23.08
N PRO A 294 -14.10 -12.63 23.32
CA PRO A 294 -12.84 -13.27 22.95
C PRO A 294 -12.74 -14.67 23.55
N ARG A 295 -12.46 -15.65 22.70
CA ARG A 295 -12.24 -17.06 23.06
C ARG A 295 -11.02 -17.55 22.31
N LYS A 296 -10.27 -18.46 22.94
CA LYS A 296 -9.10 -19.08 22.30
C LYS A 296 -9.51 -19.80 21.01
N PRO A 297 -9.01 -19.39 19.83
CA PRO A 297 -9.27 -20.10 18.59
C PRO A 297 -8.69 -21.53 18.65
N GLN A 298 -9.33 -22.48 17.96
CA GLN A 298 -8.87 -23.87 17.95
C GLN A 298 -7.44 -24.04 17.41
N TRP A 299 -7.03 -23.20 16.47
CA TRP A 299 -5.68 -23.24 15.89
C TRP A 299 -4.59 -22.73 16.84
N MET A 300 -4.97 -21.95 17.86
CA MET A 300 -4.02 -21.21 18.69
C MET A 300 -3.59 -22.03 19.92
N PRO A 301 -2.28 -22.29 20.10
CA PRO A 301 -1.78 -22.98 21.29
C PRO A 301 -1.92 -22.12 22.56
N ASP A 302 -1.96 -22.78 23.73
CA ASP A 302 -2.20 -22.10 25.03
C ASP A 302 -1.19 -21.00 25.34
N TRP A 303 0.09 -21.25 25.05
CA TRP A 303 1.14 -20.26 25.27
C TRP A 303 0.94 -19.01 24.42
N GLN A 304 0.44 -19.15 23.19
CA GLN A 304 0.20 -18.02 22.29
C GLN A 304 -1.05 -17.24 22.70
N TRP A 305 -2.07 -17.94 23.19
CA TRP A 305 -3.24 -17.32 23.80
C TRP A 305 -2.86 -16.47 25.03
N GLN A 306 -1.96 -16.98 25.87
CA GLN A 306 -1.44 -16.23 27.02
C GLN A 306 -0.76 -14.92 26.57
N ARG A 307 0.11 -14.97 25.54
CA ARG A 307 0.74 -13.76 24.98
C ARG A 307 -0.28 -12.75 24.46
N MET A 308 -1.35 -13.24 23.85
CA MET A 308 -2.43 -12.40 23.35
C MET A 308 -3.20 -11.73 24.51
N GLU A 309 -3.51 -12.45 25.58
CA GLU A 309 -4.13 -11.89 26.80
C GLU A 309 -3.24 -10.85 27.51
N GLU A 310 -1.92 -11.05 27.50
CA GLU A 310 -0.96 -10.06 28.00
C GLU A 310 -1.04 -8.74 27.22
N LEU A 311 -1.12 -8.79 25.88
CA LEU A 311 -1.33 -7.59 25.06
C LEU A 311 -2.69 -6.92 25.31
N ARG A 312 -3.75 -7.73 25.52
CA ARG A 312 -5.09 -7.22 25.85
C ARG A 312 -5.11 -6.49 27.18
N THR A 313 -4.28 -6.89 28.14
CA THR A 313 -4.17 -6.23 29.44
C THR A 313 -3.64 -4.80 29.30
N VAL A 314 -2.73 -4.56 28.34
CA VAL A 314 -2.22 -3.21 28.03
C VAL A 314 -3.26 -2.39 27.24
N GLY A 315 -3.90 -2.99 26.23
CA GLY A 315 -4.96 -2.37 25.44
C GLY A 315 -4.48 -1.35 24.39
N GLY A 316 -5.37 -0.43 24.01
CA GLY A 316 -5.10 0.66 23.07
C GLY A 316 -5.61 0.44 21.63
N GLY A 317 -5.94 1.55 20.97
CA GLY A 317 -6.48 1.63 19.59
C GLY A 317 -8.01 1.62 19.54
N GLU A 318 -8.61 2.32 18.56
CA GLU A 318 -10.08 2.47 18.46
C GLU A 318 -10.81 1.12 18.40
N ILE A 319 -10.31 0.19 17.59
CA ILE A 319 -10.92 -1.14 17.47
C ILE A 319 -10.93 -1.94 18.79
N PHE A 320 -9.92 -1.74 19.65
CA PHE A 320 -9.88 -2.42 20.95
C PHE A 320 -11.01 -1.91 21.86
N GLU A 321 -11.22 -0.60 21.89
CA GLU A 321 -12.32 0.02 22.63
C GLU A 321 -13.68 -0.40 22.08
N TRP A 322 -13.87 -0.38 20.76
CA TRP A 322 -15.13 -0.79 20.13
C TRP A 322 -15.45 -2.27 20.39
N ALA A 323 -14.46 -3.15 20.23
CA ALA A 323 -14.62 -4.57 20.57
C ALA A 323 -14.95 -4.76 22.06
N GLY A 324 -14.33 -3.97 22.94
CA GLY A 324 -14.63 -3.95 24.37
C GLY A 324 -16.07 -3.50 24.68
N GLN A 325 -16.58 -2.48 23.97
CA GLN A 325 -17.97 -2.04 24.09
C GLN A 325 -18.95 -3.14 23.64
N ILE A 326 -18.68 -3.81 22.50
CA ILE A 326 -19.49 -4.95 22.01
C ILE A 326 -19.47 -6.09 23.04
N ALA A 327 -18.29 -6.48 23.51
CA ALA A 327 -18.13 -7.62 24.42
C ALA A 327 -18.64 -7.35 25.85
N SER A 328 -18.94 -6.10 26.21
CA SER A 328 -19.42 -5.74 27.54
C SER A 328 -20.83 -6.24 27.86
N GLY A 329 -21.68 -6.41 26.84
CA GLY A 329 -23.10 -6.74 27.03
C GLY A 329 -23.94 -5.64 27.68
N ASP A 330 -23.37 -4.43 27.84
CA ASP A 330 -24.03 -3.27 28.41
C ASP A 330 -24.72 -2.45 27.30
N PRO A 331 -26.06 -2.31 27.31
CA PRO A 331 -26.79 -1.53 26.32
C PRO A 331 -26.35 -0.07 26.21
N ALA A 332 -25.93 0.56 27.32
CA ALA A 332 -25.49 1.97 27.29
C ALA A 332 -24.13 2.11 26.59
N ARG A 333 -23.20 1.19 26.84
CA ARG A 333 -21.90 1.17 26.15
C ARG A 333 -22.05 0.82 24.68
N TYR A 334 -22.97 -0.10 24.35
CA TYR A 334 -23.29 -0.45 22.97
C TYR A 334 -23.91 0.75 22.23
N GLN A 335 -24.82 1.49 22.85
CA GLN A 335 -25.36 2.73 22.29
C GLN A 335 -24.25 3.76 22.04
N ALA A 336 -23.33 3.95 22.99
CA ALA A 336 -22.21 4.88 22.84
C ALA A 336 -21.28 4.50 21.66
N LEU A 337 -21.10 3.20 21.38
CA LEU A 337 -20.41 2.74 20.17
C LEU A 337 -21.17 3.17 18.92
N VAL A 338 -22.47 2.89 18.84
CA VAL A 338 -23.31 3.27 17.69
C VAL A 338 -23.26 4.77 17.45
N ASP A 339 -23.40 5.58 18.49
CA ASP A 339 -23.33 7.04 18.42
C ASP A 339 -21.96 7.50 17.90
N THR A 340 -20.88 6.90 18.40
CA THR A 340 -19.51 7.21 17.97
C THR A 340 -19.30 6.92 16.48
N LEU A 341 -19.77 5.76 16.01
CA LEU A 341 -19.64 5.38 14.60
C LEU A 341 -20.46 6.28 13.68
N LEU A 342 -21.69 6.63 14.07
CA LEU A 342 -22.56 7.51 13.30
C LEU A 342 -22.08 8.98 13.33
N ALA A 343 -21.37 9.40 14.37
CA ALA A 343 -20.79 10.75 14.46
C ALA A 343 -19.62 10.98 13.49
N CYS A 344 -18.94 9.92 13.04
CA CYS A 344 -17.82 10.04 12.10
C CYS A 344 -18.34 10.27 10.66
N PRO A 345 -18.02 11.40 10.00
CA PRO A 345 -18.53 11.65 8.66
C PRO A 345 -17.83 10.80 7.58
N PRO A 346 -18.51 10.52 6.45
CA PRO A 346 -17.85 9.95 5.28
C PRO A 346 -16.64 10.78 4.84
N ARG A 347 -15.58 10.10 4.37
CA ARG A 347 -14.30 10.70 3.96
C ARG A 347 -13.46 11.34 5.06
N TYR A 348 -13.83 11.22 6.34
CA TYR A 348 -12.99 11.71 7.43
C TYR A 348 -11.62 11.01 7.43
N TRP A 349 -10.52 11.79 7.40
CA TRP A 349 -9.18 11.19 7.45
C TRP A 349 -8.85 10.71 8.86
N LYS A 350 -8.75 9.37 9.00
CA LYS A 350 -8.44 8.66 10.25
C LYS A 350 -6.95 8.40 10.46
N GLY A 351 -6.08 8.95 9.61
CA GLY A 351 -4.64 8.65 9.68
C GLY A 351 -4.36 7.16 9.47
N TRP A 352 -3.45 6.63 10.26
CA TRP A 352 -3.03 5.23 10.22
C TRP A 352 -3.89 4.31 11.09
N ASP A 353 -5.03 4.80 11.59
CA ASP A 353 -6.02 4.00 12.31
C ASP A 353 -7.11 3.42 11.40
N VAL A 354 -7.05 3.65 10.09
CA VAL A 354 -8.02 3.09 9.11
C VAL A 354 -8.09 1.56 9.14
N GLN A 355 -7.03 0.90 9.61
CA GLN A 355 -6.99 -0.54 9.90
C GLN A 355 -8.07 -0.93 10.92
N SER A 356 -8.35 -0.09 11.92
CA SER A 356 -9.38 -0.32 12.94
C SER A 356 -10.78 -0.37 12.32
N ASP A 357 -11.10 0.51 11.36
CA ASP A 357 -12.38 0.47 10.63
C ASP A 357 -12.55 -0.79 9.80
N LEU A 358 -11.49 -1.22 9.12
CA LEU A 358 -11.50 -2.46 8.36
C LEU A 358 -11.67 -3.66 9.31
N LEU A 359 -10.97 -3.69 10.43
CA LEU A 359 -11.13 -4.74 11.44
C LEU A 359 -12.55 -4.76 12.02
N LEU A 360 -13.14 -3.61 12.32
CA LEU A 360 -14.53 -3.50 12.76
C LEU A 360 -15.47 -4.15 11.74
N TRP A 361 -15.27 -3.85 10.45
CA TRP A 361 -16.06 -4.45 9.38
C TRP A 361 -15.87 -5.97 9.26
N TYR A 362 -14.63 -6.44 9.19
CA TYR A 362 -14.36 -7.85 8.91
C TYR A 362 -14.58 -8.77 10.10
N LEU A 363 -14.47 -8.26 11.33
CA LEU A 363 -14.62 -9.06 12.55
C LEU A 363 -15.97 -8.87 13.25
N TYR A 364 -16.56 -7.67 13.17
CA TYR A 364 -17.68 -7.29 14.05
C TYR A 364 -18.89 -6.71 13.33
N ARG A 365 -18.94 -6.65 11.99
CA ARG A 365 -20.10 -6.07 11.28
C ARG A 365 -21.43 -6.73 11.62
N ASP A 366 -21.43 -8.00 11.98
CA ASP A 366 -22.65 -8.74 12.33
C ASP A 366 -23.16 -8.39 13.73
N ALA A 367 -22.32 -7.73 14.54
CA ALA A 367 -22.72 -7.10 15.80
C ALA A 367 -23.39 -5.74 15.60
N LEU A 368 -23.34 -5.14 14.40
CA LEU A 368 -23.77 -3.75 14.17
C LEU A 368 -25.17 -3.67 13.52
N PRO A 369 -26.01 -2.68 13.89
CA PRO A 369 -27.29 -2.47 13.24
C PRO A 369 -27.12 -2.07 11.76
N GLN A 370 -28.09 -2.41 10.91
CA GLN A 370 -27.99 -2.17 9.47
C GLN A 370 -27.72 -0.70 9.09
N PRO A 371 -28.34 0.33 9.70
CA PRO A 371 -28.01 1.72 9.40
C PRO A 371 -26.54 2.08 9.65
N VAL A 372 -25.92 1.49 10.68
CA VAL A 372 -24.50 1.70 10.98
C VAL A 372 -23.63 1.04 9.90
N ARG A 373 -23.99 -0.15 9.44
CA ARG A 373 -23.28 -0.81 8.33
C ARG A 373 -23.36 0.01 7.04
N ASP A 374 -24.53 0.54 6.71
CA ASP A 374 -24.72 1.41 5.55
C ASP A 374 -23.87 2.69 5.65
N HIS A 375 -23.75 3.26 6.85
CA HIS A 375 -22.91 4.42 7.13
C HIS A 375 -21.41 4.12 6.93
N LEU A 376 -20.93 2.99 7.43
CA LEU A 376 -19.55 2.53 7.18
C LEU A 376 -19.29 2.28 5.69
N GLN A 377 -20.27 1.75 4.95
CA GLN A 377 -20.16 1.63 3.49
C GLN A 377 -20.13 3.00 2.80
N ALA A 378 -20.90 3.98 3.27
CA ALA A 378 -20.89 5.34 2.73
C ALA A 378 -19.50 5.98 2.88
N TYR A 379 -18.83 5.77 4.02
CA TYR A 379 -17.45 6.20 4.23
C TYR A 379 -16.50 5.67 3.14
N TRP A 380 -16.55 4.36 2.86
CA TRP A 380 -15.72 3.75 1.82
C TRP A 380 -16.12 4.20 0.41
N ARG A 381 -17.40 4.39 0.11
CA ARG A 381 -17.84 4.95 -1.19
C ARG A 381 -17.26 6.35 -1.41
N SER A 382 -17.23 7.21 -0.39
CA SER A 382 -16.69 8.57 -0.51
C SER A 382 -15.18 8.61 -0.73
N TRP A 383 -14.43 7.67 -0.14
CA TRP A 383 -12.98 7.56 -0.36
C TRP A 383 -12.64 6.92 -1.71
N LEU A 384 -13.40 5.91 -2.11
CA LEU A 384 -13.05 5.03 -3.23
C LEU A 384 -13.67 5.44 -4.56
N HIS A 385 -14.59 6.40 -4.63
CA HIS A 385 -15.21 6.85 -5.90
C HIS A 385 -15.50 5.68 -6.87
N PRO A 386 -16.37 4.73 -6.49
CA PRO A 386 -16.52 3.47 -7.21
C PRO A 386 -17.00 3.63 -8.67
N ASP A 387 -17.55 4.79 -9.00
CA ASP A 387 -18.03 5.22 -10.31
C ASP A 387 -16.93 5.88 -11.19
N VAL A 388 -15.75 6.14 -10.65
CA VAL A 388 -14.64 6.79 -11.37
C VAL A 388 -13.55 5.76 -11.75
N PRO A 389 -13.19 5.65 -13.05
CA PRO A 389 -12.09 4.80 -13.49
C PRO A 389 -10.74 5.24 -12.90
N GLY A 390 -9.89 4.29 -12.49
CA GLY A 390 -8.60 4.60 -11.86
C GLY A 390 -7.66 5.41 -12.76
N ALA A 391 -7.66 5.14 -14.08
CA ALA A 391 -6.81 5.81 -15.06
C ALA A 391 -7.09 7.31 -15.23
N THR A 392 -8.25 7.80 -14.78
CA THR A 392 -8.57 9.23 -14.87
C THR A 392 -8.20 10.00 -13.60
N MET A 393 -7.87 9.33 -12.50
CA MET A 393 -7.59 9.99 -11.22
C MET A 393 -6.19 10.61 -11.17
N PHE A 394 -6.07 11.77 -10.51
CA PHE A 394 -4.82 12.47 -10.25
C PHE A 394 -4.10 11.96 -9.00
N HIS A 395 -2.79 12.18 -8.93
CA HIS A 395 -2.06 11.91 -7.70
C HIS A 395 -2.44 12.94 -6.62
N PRO A 396 -2.67 12.54 -5.34
CA PRO A 396 -3.06 13.47 -4.27
C PRO A 396 -2.06 14.60 -3.97
N HIS A 397 -0.83 14.52 -4.48
CA HIS A 397 0.18 15.58 -4.36
C HIS A 397 0.28 16.49 -5.60
N ASP A 398 -0.47 16.21 -6.67
CA ASP A 398 -0.46 17.03 -7.88
C ASP A 398 -1.19 18.36 -7.59
N ALA A 399 -0.42 19.42 -7.41
CA ALA A 399 -0.94 20.77 -7.12
C ALA A 399 -1.87 21.25 -8.24
N GLY A 400 -2.98 21.90 -7.86
CA GLY A 400 -3.97 22.46 -8.80
C GLY A 400 -4.78 21.44 -9.60
N SER A 401 -4.54 20.13 -9.46
CA SER A 401 -5.26 19.09 -10.22
C SER A 401 -6.76 19.07 -9.91
N THR A 402 -7.09 19.26 -8.64
CA THR A 402 -8.47 19.18 -8.14
C THR A 402 -9.27 20.44 -8.46
N SER A 403 -8.65 21.63 -8.36
CA SER A 403 -9.29 22.89 -8.77
C SER A 403 -9.49 22.93 -10.28
N ALA A 404 -8.48 22.55 -11.07
CA ALA A 404 -8.62 22.46 -12.53
C ALA A 404 -9.70 21.46 -12.96
N TRP A 405 -9.85 20.35 -12.23
CA TRP A 405 -10.95 19.41 -12.46
C TRP A 405 -12.31 20.06 -12.24
N TYR A 406 -12.49 20.72 -11.09
CA TYR A 406 -13.73 21.42 -10.77
C TYR A 406 -14.03 22.51 -11.80
N ASP A 407 -13.06 23.37 -12.14
CA ASP A 407 -13.24 24.46 -13.11
C ASP A 407 -13.66 23.94 -14.49
N LYS A 408 -13.17 22.76 -14.87
CA LYS A 408 -13.50 22.11 -16.15
C LYS A 408 -14.84 21.39 -16.14
N THR A 409 -15.22 20.76 -15.03
CA THR A 409 -16.33 19.78 -14.99
C THR A 409 -17.52 20.20 -14.12
N GLY A 410 -17.31 21.12 -13.19
CA GLY A 410 -18.25 21.44 -12.12
C GLY A 410 -18.36 20.36 -11.03
N ASP A 411 -17.60 19.27 -11.10
CA ASP A 411 -17.69 18.17 -10.13
C ASP A 411 -16.85 18.46 -8.88
N TRP A 412 -17.52 18.88 -7.81
CA TRP A 412 -16.93 19.21 -6.51
C TRP A 412 -16.29 18.00 -5.82
N ARG A 413 -16.62 16.77 -6.23
CA ARG A 413 -16.05 15.56 -5.63
C ARG A 413 -14.54 15.46 -5.86
N GLY A 414 -14.04 16.19 -6.86
CA GLY A 414 -12.67 16.08 -7.32
C GLY A 414 -12.42 14.73 -7.98
N ASN A 415 -11.17 14.51 -8.37
CA ASN A 415 -10.77 13.30 -9.09
C ASN A 415 -9.44 12.77 -8.52
N SER A 416 -9.37 12.70 -7.19
CA SER A 416 -8.23 12.20 -6.42
C SER A 416 -8.72 11.40 -5.21
N SER A 417 -7.88 10.46 -4.77
CA SER A 417 -8.09 9.63 -3.58
C SER A 417 -6.75 9.18 -3.01
N PHE A 418 -6.61 9.19 -1.69
CA PHE A 418 -5.44 8.58 -1.03
C PHE A 418 -5.35 7.07 -1.26
N PHE A 419 -6.50 6.37 -1.23
CA PHE A 419 -6.51 4.90 -1.26
C PHE A 419 -6.44 4.34 -2.67
N ARG A 420 -6.95 5.05 -3.68
CA ARG A 420 -7.08 4.55 -5.05
C ARG A 420 -6.26 5.35 -6.05
N ALA A 421 -6.02 4.73 -7.21
CA ALA A 421 -5.08 5.24 -8.21
C ALA A 421 -3.75 5.63 -7.54
N ALA A 422 -2.99 6.58 -8.11
CA ALA A 422 -1.90 7.26 -7.42
C ALA A 422 -0.96 6.34 -6.63
N TYR A 423 -1.05 6.25 -5.29
CA TYR A 423 -0.22 5.38 -4.44
C TYR A 423 -0.37 3.87 -4.66
N CYS A 424 -1.37 3.42 -5.41
CA CYS A 424 -1.42 2.04 -5.91
C CYS A 424 -0.53 1.83 -7.15
N TYR A 425 -0.22 2.89 -7.90
CA TYR A 425 0.56 2.84 -9.15
C TYR A 425 1.92 3.56 -9.06
N GLY A 426 2.05 4.49 -8.12
CA GLY A 426 3.18 5.38 -7.90
C GLY A 426 3.88 5.07 -6.58
N MET A 427 5.21 5.10 -6.62
CA MET A 427 6.05 4.84 -5.46
C MET A 427 5.94 5.99 -4.43
N SER A 428 5.74 5.64 -3.16
CA SER A 428 5.80 6.58 -2.03
C SER A 428 6.67 5.95 -0.91
N THR A 429 6.46 6.31 0.35
CA THR A 429 6.97 5.50 1.46
C THR A 429 6.18 4.19 1.55
N MET A 430 6.87 3.13 1.97
CA MET A 430 6.30 1.79 2.04
C MET A 430 4.97 1.75 2.83
N ASN A 431 4.85 2.42 3.96
CA ASN A 431 3.61 2.51 4.75
C ASN A 431 2.44 3.17 3.99
N PHE A 432 2.71 4.16 3.14
CA PHE A 432 1.69 4.79 2.31
C PHE A 432 1.16 3.82 1.27
N ASN A 433 2.07 3.17 0.53
CA ASN A 433 1.67 2.21 -0.49
C ASN A 433 0.89 1.04 0.16
N HIS A 434 1.33 0.54 1.32
CA HIS A 434 0.60 -0.51 2.05
C HIS A 434 -0.79 -0.06 2.48
N THR A 435 -0.91 1.13 3.09
CA THR A 435 -2.19 1.65 3.58
C THR A 435 -3.15 1.94 2.42
N ALA A 436 -2.66 2.52 1.32
CA ALA A 436 -3.44 2.81 0.13
C ALA A 436 -3.96 1.52 -0.53
N SER A 437 -3.06 0.58 -0.87
CA SER A 437 -3.44 -0.69 -1.49
C SER A 437 -4.37 -1.52 -0.60
N MET A 438 -4.18 -1.49 0.73
CA MET A 438 -5.10 -2.10 1.69
C MET A 438 -6.48 -1.45 1.65
N GLY A 439 -6.56 -0.12 1.73
CA GLY A 439 -7.83 0.59 1.69
C GLY A 439 -8.58 0.41 0.37
N ALA A 440 -7.88 0.41 -0.77
CA ALA A 440 -8.48 0.12 -2.06
C ALA A 440 -8.99 -1.32 -2.17
N LEU A 441 -8.16 -2.30 -1.80
CA LEU A 441 -8.51 -3.72 -1.94
C LEU A 441 -9.60 -4.14 -0.95
N LEU A 442 -9.40 -3.87 0.34
CA LEU A 442 -10.31 -4.30 1.40
C LEU A 442 -11.52 -3.38 1.51
N GLY A 443 -11.35 -2.07 1.40
CA GLY A 443 -12.46 -1.12 1.34
C GLY A 443 -13.28 -1.31 0.06
N GLY A 444 -12.65 -1.64 -1.06
CA GLY A 444 -13.35 -2.04 -2.28
C GLY A 444 -14.19 -3.31 -2.06
N GLY A 445 -13.67 -4.27 -1.29
CA GLY A 445 -14.42 -5.44 -0.82
C GLY A 445 -15.64 -5.10 0.06
N VAL A 446 -15.54 -4.08 0.92
CA VAL A 446 -16.66 -3.61 1.77
C VAL A 446 -17.87 -3.15 0.93
N ILE A 447 -17.62 -2.49 -0.20
CA ILE A 447 -18.66 -1.87 -1.04
C ILE A 447 -18.89 -2.56 -2.38
N GLY A 448 -18.14 -3.63 -2.69
CA GLY A 448 -18.21 -4.34 -3.98
C GLY A 448 -17.64 -3.56 -5.17
N ALA A 449 -16.69 -2.64 -4.96
CA ALA A 449 -16.13 -1.79 -6.02
C ALA A 449 -15.01 -2.50 -6.79
N LYS A 450 -15.32 -2.98 -8.00
CA LYS A 450 -14.38 -3.75 -8.84
C LYS A 450 -13.12 -2.96 -9.21
N GLU A 451 -13.26 -1.70 -9.59
CA GLU A 451 -12.12 -0.85 -9.96
C GLU A 451 -11.19 -0.61 -8.77
N ALA A 452 -11.74 -0.39 -7.57
CA ALA A 452 -10.94 -0.24 -6.35
C ALA A 452 -10.17 -1.51 -5.98
N ILE A 453 -10.84 -2.66 -6.08
CA ILE A 453 -10.20 -3.97 -5.89
C ILE A 453 -9.06 -4.17 -6.89
N SER A 454 -9.25 -3.74 -8.15
CA SER A 454 -8.22 -3.81 -9.20
C SER A 454 -7.01 -2.94 -8.87
N ASP A 455 -7.21 -1.67 -8.51
CA ASP A 455 -6.14 -0.74 -8.13
C ASP A 455 -5.33 -1.29 -6.94
N GLY A 456 -6.02 -1.74 -5.89
CA GLY A 456 -5.38 -2.29 -4.70
C GLY A 456 -4.60 -3.57 -4.99
N ARG A 457 -5.10 -4.42 -5.89
CA ARG A 457 -4.39 -5.63 -6.34
C ARG A 457 -3.16 -5.29 -7.17
N PHE A 458 -3.23 -4.26 -8.02
CA PHE A 458 -2.08 -3.78 -8.77
C PHE A 458 -0.97 -3.31 -7.82
N GLY A 459 -1.31 -2.47 -6.83
CA GLY A 459 -0.34 -2.02 -5.83
C GLY A 459 0.26 -3.18 -5.02
N LEU A 460 -0.58 -4.15 -4.62
CA LEU A 460 -0.13 -5.34 -3.90
C LEU A 460 0.92 -6.16 -4.69
N ASP A 461 0.74 -6.34 -6.00
CA ASP A 461 1.70 -7.07 -6.84
C ASP A 461 2.94 -6.23 -7.17
N HIS A 462 2.74 -5.03 -7.72
CA HIS A 462 3.81 -4.27 -8.35
C HIS A 462 4.66 -3.47 -7.36
N LEU A 463 4.06 -2.95 -6.29
CA LEU A 463 4.75 -2.14 -5.30
C LEU A 463 5.07 -2.95 -4.04
N LEU A 464 4.08 -3.59 -3.42
CA LEU A 464 4.28 -4.21 -2.11
C LEU A 464 5.13 -5.48 -2.23
N LEU A 465 4.74 -6.43 -3.10
CA LEU A 465 5.45 -7.69 -3.27
C LEU A 465 6.80 -7.52 -3.97
N ARG A 466 6.80 -6.94 -5.17
CA ARG A 466 8.01 -6.86 -6.00
C ARG A 466 9.02 -5.83 -5.53
N LEU A 467 8.56 -4.61 -5.20
CA LEU A 467 9.43 -3.49 -4.85
C LEU A 467 9.80 -3.50 -3.36
N TRP A 468 8.80 -3.52 -2.46
CA TRP A 468 9.05 -3.32 -1.02
C TRP A 468 9.44 -4.56 -0.23
N ALA A 469 9.03 -5.76 -0.67
CA ALA A 469 9.33 -7.00 0.04
C ALA A 469 10.55 -7.76 -0.51
N TYR A 470 10.71 -7.85 -1.83
CA TYR A 470 11.68 -8.77 -2.45
C TYR A 470 12.67 -8.14 -3.44
N LEU A 471 12.63 -6.83 -3.70
CA LEU A 471 13.56 -6.24 -4.68
C LEU A 471 15.02 -6.34 -4.25
N ASP A 472 15.30 -6.21 -2.96
CA ASP A 472 16.64 -6.25 -2.37
C ASP A 472 16.69 -7.08 -1.07
N GLY A 473 17.86 -7.12 -0.44
CA GLY A 473 18.11 -7.94 0.74
C GLY A 473 17.46 -7.44 2.03
N ASN A 474 16.80 -6.28 1.98
CA ASN A 474 16.23 -5.62 3.15
C ASN A 474 14.87 -4.97 2.82
N THR A 475 14.41 -4.05 3.66
CA THR A 475 13.23 -3.23 3.37
C THR A 475 13.42 -1.80 3.87
N GLN A 476 12.71 -0.85 3.24
CA GLN A 476 12.86 0.59 3.48
C GLN A 476 12.67 0.96 4.96
N GLU A 477 11.68 0.34 5.60
CA GLU A 477 11.25 0.65 6.97
C GLU A 477 11.93 -0.26 8.01
N MET A 478 13.00 -0.97 7.64
CA MET A 478 13.71 -1.82 8.59
C MET A 478 14.22 -1.01 9.79
N LEU A 479 13.79 -1.43 10.99
CA LEU A 479 13.96 -0.78 12.30
C LEU A 479 13.35 0.63 12.44
N ASP A 480 12.52 1.04 11.49
CA ASP A 480 11.60 2.14 11.70
C ASP A 480 10.42 1.66 12.55
N HIS A 481 10.58 1.68 13.87
CA HIS A 481 9.62 1.15 14.83
C HIS A 481 8.19 1.64 14.57
N TYR A 482 8.03 2.91 14.20
CA TYR A 482 6.74 3.53 13.97
C TYR A 482 6.14 3.14 12.60
N TYR A 483 6.84 3.48 11.51
CA TYR A 483 6.29 3.26 10.18
C TYR A 483 6.19 1.77 9.84
N TYR A 484 7.13 0.95 10.30
CA TYR A 484 7.09 -0.49 10.03
C TYR A 484 5.97 -1.19 10.79
N SER A 485 5.60 -0.70 11.97
CA SER A 485 4.44 -1.17 12.71
C SER A 485 3.14 -0.95 11.93
N ILE A 486 2.95 0.25 11.35
CA ILE A 486 1.80 0.55 10.48
C ILE A 486 1.77 -0.41 9.29
N THR A 487 2.94 -0.63 8.66
CA THR A 487 3.10 -1.51 7.51
C THR A 487 2.78 -2.96 7.84
N GLN A 488 3.31 -3.52 8.94
CA GLN A 488 2.99 -4.89 9.36
C GLN A 488 1.51 -5.07 9.72
N SER A 489 0.91 -4.06 10.38
CA SER A 489 -0.53 -4.10 10.64
C SER A 489 -1.34 -4.19 9.34
N ALA A 490 -0.95 -3.44 8.30
CA ALA A 490 -1.59 -3.53 6.97
C ALA A 490 -1.31 -4.87 6.28
N GLN A 491 -0.10 -5.40 6.37
CA GLN A 491 0.26 -6.70 5.78
C GLN A 491 -0.62 -7.84 6.31
N LYS A 492 -0.89 -7.85 7.63
CA LYS A 492 -1.77 -8.82 8.25
C LYS A 492 -3.19 -8.77 7.70
N MET A 493 -3.70 -7.58 7.40
CA MET A 493 -5.03 -7.40 6.83
C MET A 493 -5.16 -8.08 5.45
N PHE A 494 -4.11 -8.09 4.63
CA PHE A 494 -4.14 -8.81 3.35
C PHE A 494 -4.23 -10.32 3.56
N VAL A 495 -3.44 -10.88 4.47
CA VAL A 495 -3.43 -12.32 4.77
C VAL A 495 -4.81 -12.81 5.20
N ASP A 496 -5.43 -12.07 6.12
CA ASP A 496 -6.68 -12.51 6.76
C ASP A 496 -7.92 -12.22 5.91
N PHE A 497 -7.95 -11.08 5.21
CA PHE A 497 -9.19 -10.51 4.69
C PHE A 497 -9.19 -10.20 3.19
N ALA A 498 -8.05 -10.30 2.48
CA ALA A 498 -8.05 -10.03 1.05
C ALA A 498 -9.06 -10.93 0.31
N PRO A 499 -9.78 -10.41 -0.69
CA PRO A 499 -10.92 -11.11 -1.27
C PRO A 499 -10.52 -12.35 -2.09
N GLY A 500 -9.38 -12.31 -2.79
CA GLY A 500 -8.88 -13.42 -3.58
C GLY A 500 -7.81 -14.25 -2.88
N GLN A 501 -7.76 -15.56 -3.16
CA GLN A 501 -6.70 -16.45 -2.67
C GLN A 501 -5.30 -15.98 -3.10
N ALA A 502 -5.14 -15.56 -4.36
CA ALA A 502 -3.89 -15.01 -4.85
C ALA A 502 -3.47 -13.73 -4.10
N ASP A 503 -4.44 -12.90 -3.70
CA ASP A 503 -4.17 -11.68 -2.92
C ASP A 503 -3.68 -12.04 -1.51
N ARG A 504 -4.33 -13.03 -0.86
CA ARG A 504 -3.91 -13.54 0.46
C ARG A 504 -2.53 -14.17 0.42
N LEU A 505 -2.21 -14.95 -0.63
CA LEU A 505 -0.89 -15.57 -0.80
C LEU A 505 0.22 -14.52 -0.97
N ARG A 506 0.00 -13.48 -1.78
CA ARG A 506 0.95 -12.34 -1.85
C ARG A 506 1.13 -11.69 -0.49
N GLY A 507 0.03 -11.41 0.21
CA GLY A 507 0.06 -10.91 1.58
C GLY A 507 0.88 -11.80 2.52
N ARG A 508 0.72 -13.12 2.42
CA ARG A 508 1.43 -14.11 3.25
C ARG A 508 2.93 -14.11 2.98
N MET A 509 3.33 -14.05 1.71
CA MET A 509 4.75 -13.96 1.33
C MET A 509 5.40 -12.66 1.85
N ILE A 510 4.72 -11.52 1.67
CA ILE A 510 5.19 -10.23 2.18
C ILE A 510 5.32 -10.27 3.72
N LEU A 511 4.35 -10.86 4.41
CA LEU A 511 4.36 -10.96 5.87
C LEU A 511 5.43 -11.94 6.35
N ASP A 512 5.62 -13.10 5.72
CA ASP A 512 6.70 -14.05 6.03
C ASP A 512 8.07 -13.37 5.95
N ARG A 513 8.28 -12.60 4.88
CA ARG A 513 9.50 -11.83 4.70
C ARG A 513 9.70 -10.79 5.80
N SER A 514 8.63 -10.08 6.16
CA SER A 514 8.69 -9.04 7.19
C SER A 514 8.91 -9.59 8.59
N ILE A 515 8.29 -10.73 8.93
CA ILE A 515 8.51 -11.44 10.20
C ILE A 515 9.94 -11.96 10.28
N GLU A 516 10.49 -12.50 9.19
CA GLU A 516 11.88 -12.95 9.16
C GLU A 516 12.86 -11.79 9.39
N LEU A 517 12.64 -10.62 8.77
CA LEU A 517 13.48 -9.45 8.97
C LEU A 517 13.53 -9.02 10.45
N ILE A 518 12.37 -8.88 11.11
CA ILE A 518 12.34 -8.48 12.52
C ILE A 518 12.89 -9.58 13.45
N ALA A 519 12.62 -10.86 13.15
CA ALA A 519 13.13 -11.97 13.95
C ALA A 519 14.65 -12.10 13.83
N SER A 520 15.23 -11.78 12.66
CA SER A 520 16.67 -11.73 12.43
C SER A 520 17.36 -10.57 13.18
N ALA A 521 16.68 -9.43 13.34
CA ALA A 521 17.21 -8.29 14.10
C ALA A 521 16.99 -8.39 15.62
N TYR A 522 16.01 -9.17 16.07
CA TYR A 522 15.66 -9.30 17.48
C TYR A 522 16.71 -10.10 18.27
N HIS A 523 17.20 -9.55 19.37
CA HIS A 523 18.12 -10.21 20.28
C HIS A 523 17.39 -10.71 21.54
N PRO A 524 17.37 -12.04 21.84
CA PRO A 524 16.58 -12.59 22.95
C PRO A 524 17.04 -12.12 24.34
N ASN A 525 18.35 -12.01 24.59
CA ASN A 525 18.86 -11.54 25.88
C ASN A 525 18.74 -10.02 26.09
N LEU A 526 18.78 -9.21 25.03
CA LEU A 526 18.54 -7.76 25.13
C LEU A 526 17.06 -7.40 25.15
N ARG A 527 16.20 -8.29 24.62
CA ARG A 527 14.80 -8.03 24.29
C ARG A 527 14.60 -6.79 23.41
N ARG A 528 15.55 -6.56 22.50
CA ARG A 528 15.57 -5.42 21.57
C ARG A 528 15.98 -5.85 20.18
N CYS A 529 15.50 -5.12 19.17
CA CYS A 529 15.96 -5.27 17.81
C CYS A 529 17.21 -4.40 17.60
N VAL A 530 18.31 -5.00 17.14
CA VAL A 530 19.57 -4.29 16.85
C VAL A 530 19.81 -4.29 15.33
N HIS A 531 19.69 -3.12 14.72
CA HIS A 531 19.83 -2.94 13.27
C HIS A 531 20.04 -1.44 12.95
N PRO A 532 20.63 -1.04 11.81
CA PRO A 532 20.57 0.36 11.36
C PRO A 532 19.15 0.75 10.92
N GLY A 533 18.76 2.01 11.14
CA GLY A 533 17.41 2.52 10.85
C GLY A 533 17.43 3.91 10.21
N GLY A 534 16.68 4.07 9.11
CA GLY A 534 16.65 5.32 8.36
C GLY A 534 15.71 6.37 8.95
N ARG A 535 14.48 5.98 9.33
CA ARG A 535 13.47 6.92 9.86
C ARG A 535 13.02 6.61 11.28
N ALA A 536 13.87 5.92 12.02
CA ALA A 536 13.63 5.57 13.41
C ALA A 536 13.67 6.80 14.33
N ARG A 537 12.81 6.79 15.34
CA ARG A 537 12.83 7.69 16.49
C ARG A 537 13.81 7.21 17.55
N THR A 538 14.37 8.12 18.34
CA THR A 538 15.26 7.77 19.45
C THR A 538 14.53 6.94 20.51
N SER A 539 13.26 7.26 20.80
CA SER A 539 12.42 6.45 21.69
C SER A 539 12.28 5.01 21.20
N GLY A 540 12.03 4.80 19.91
CA GLY A 540 11.97 3.45 19.31
C GLY A 540 13.21 2.60 19.57
N VAL A 541 14.39 3.21 19.48
CA VAL A 541 15.68 2.51 19.71
C VAL A 541 15.90 2.22 21.20
N MET A 542 15.49 3.12 22.11
CA MET A 542 15.86 3.06 23.53
C MET A 542 14.76 2.47 24.45
N VAL A 543 13.51 2.89 24.27
CA VAL A 543 12.43 2.69 25.26
C VAL A 543 11.14 2.13 24.67
N GLU A 544 10.63 2.72 23.60
CA GLU A 544 9.33 2.38 23.04
C GLU A 544 9.28 0.93 22.57
N GLN A 545 8.17 0.25 22.86
CA GLN A 545 7.86 -1.11 22.43
C GLN A 545 6.65 -1.06 21.49
N ASP A 546 6.85 -0.49 20.29
CA ASP A 546 5.83 -0.33 19.26
C ASP A 546 5.34 -1.69 18.71
N GLY A 547 4.38 -1.66 17.79
CA GLY A 547 3.66 -2.81 17.26
C GLY A 547 4.53 -3.97 16.77
N ILE A 548 5.72 -3.73 16.21
CA ILE A 548 6.65 -4.81 15.82
C ILE A 548 7.01 -5.73 17.01
N TYR A 549 7.14 -5.19 18.22
CA TYR A 549 7.41 -5.98 19.42
C TYR A 549 6.16 -6.72 19.89
N SER A 550 4.97 -6.12 19.74
CA SER A 550 3.71 -6.81 20.02
C SER A 550 3.53 -8.03 19.09
N VAL A 551 3.86 -7.90 17.81
CA VAL A 551 3.85 -9.02 16.85
C VAL A 551 4.83 -10.12 17.29
N LEU A 552 6.09 -9.78 17.56
CA LEU A 552 7.09 -10.73 18.07
C LEU A 552 6.67 -11.39 19.39
N HIS A 553 5.98 -10.66 20.26
CA HIS A 553 5.48 -11.18 21.54
C HIS A 553 4.49 -12.32 21.32
N THR A 554 3.59 -12.19 20.33
CA THR A 554 2.66 -13.27 19.97
C THR A 554 3.33 -14.46 19.28
N LEU A 555 4.57 -14.31 18.82
CA LEU A 555 5.35 -15.36 18.18
C LEU A 555 6.40 -15.98 19.10
N SER A 556 6.50 -15.55 20.36
CA SER A 556 7.50 -16.00 21.34
C SER A 556 6.83 -16.76 22.49
N ARG A 557 7.32 -17.96 22.79
CA ARG A 557 6.89 -18.74 23.96
C ARG A 557 7.36 -18.08 25.26
N LYS A 558 8.47 -17.34 25.24
CA LYS A 558 9.04 -16.62 26.39
C LYS A 558 8.47 -15.20 26.56
N GLY A 559 7.86 -14.65 25.50
CA GLY A 559 7.43 -13.26 25.41
C GLY A 559 8.61 -12.30 25.25
N VAL A 560 8.46 -11.30 24.37
CA VAL A 560 9.54 -10.32 24.10
C VAL A 560 9.39 -8.98 24.82
N LEU A 561 8.20 -8.65 25.31
CA LEU A 561 7.88 -7.36 25.92
C LEU A 561 8.30 -7.31 27.39
N ASN A 562 8.73 -6.12 27.80
CA ASN A 562 8.92 -5.71 29.19
C ASN A 562 7.72 -4.85 29.63
N TYR A 563 7.53 -4.69 30.95
CA TYR A 563 6.54 -3.78 31.54
C TYR A 563 5.07 -4.04 31.15
N LEU A 564 4.68 -5.30 30.90
CA LEU A 564 3.30 -5.67 30.53
C LEU A 564 2.23 -5.29 31.58
N ASP A 565 2.66 -4.99 32.81
CA ASP A 565 1.84 -4.46 33.90
C ASP A 565 1.55 -2.96 33.79
N GLN A 566 2.21 -2.25 32.87
CA GLN A 566 2.06 -0.82 32.67
C GLN A 566 0.98 -0.49 31.63
N PRO A 567 0.03 0.40 31.94
CA PRO A 567 -1.08 0.71 31.04
C PRO A 567 -0.65 1.51 29.80
N MET A 568 -1.52 1.55 28.80
CA MET A 568 -1.37 2.43 27.63
C MET A 568 -1.14 3.90 28.05
N GLY A 569 -0.23 4.59 27.37
CA GLY A 569 0.13 5.99 27.68
C GLY A 569 1.22 6.18 28.75
N THR A 570 1.71 5.09 29.36
CA THR A 570 2.86 5.15 30.29
C THR A 570 4.11 5.70 29.61
N LYS A 571 4.88 6.51 30.36
CA LYS A 571 6.17 7.06 29.94
C LYS A 571 7.29 6.58 30.84
N ILE A 572 8.44 6.28 30.23
CA ILE A 572 9.69 5.90 30.89
C ILE A 572 10.77 6.85 30.38
N HIS A 573 11.45 7.56 31.30
CA HIS A 573 12.36 8.66 30.96
C HIS A 573 11.73 9.67 29.99
N GLU A 574 10.47 10.03 30.25
CA GLU A 574 9.63 10.94 29.44
C GLU A 574 9.37 10.52 27.98
N MET A 575 9.81 9.32 27.58
CA MET A 575 9.49 8.70 26.29
C MET A 575 8.31 7.74 26.45
N ASN A 576 7.46 7.65 25.43
CA ASN A 576 6.33 6.72 25.46
C ASN A 576 6.84 5.28 25.48
N LEU A 577 6.28 4.48 26.39
CA LEU A 577 6.59 3.05 26.48
C LEU A 577 5.92 2.25 25.35
N TRP A 578 4.69 2.63 24.99
CA TRP A 578 3.86 1.93 24.01
C TRP A 578 3.67 2.77 22.74
N GLY A 579 3.68 2.11 21.59
CA GLY A 579 3.41 2.72 20.30
C GLY A 579 1.96 3.18 20.16
N HIS A 580 1.77 4.36 19.57
CA HIS A 580 0.44 4.97 19.40
C HIS A 580 -0.34 4.41 18.20
N ASP A 581 0.29 4.32 17.02
CA ASP A 581 -0.41 4.00 15.77
C ASP A 581 -0.58 2.50 15.53
N PHE A 582 0.18 1.61 16.20
CA PHE A 582 -0.12 0.18 16.26
C PHE A 582 0.06 -0.38 17.70
N PRO A 583 -0.90 -0.08 18.59
CA PRO A 583 -0.79 -0.42 20.01
C PRO A 583 -1.01 -1.92 20.28
N PRO A 584 -0.58 -2.42 21.47
CA PRO A 584 -0.74 -3.83 21.87
C PRO A 584 -2.16 -4.39 21.70
N GLY A 585 -3.19 -3.62 22.09
CA GLY A 585 -4.60 -4.03 21.96
C GLY A 585 -5.03 -4.33 20.51
N ARG A 586 -4.55 -3.53 19.54
CA ARG A 586 -4.82 -3.80 18.11
C ARG A 586 -4.08 -5.06 17.65
N ALA A 587 -2.82 -5.23 18.05
CA ALA A 587 -2.04 -6.42 17.71
C ALA A 587 -2.70 -7.70 18.25
N ALA A 588 -3.24 -7.66 19.47
CA ALA A 588 -4.01 -8.74 20.06
C ALA A 588 -5.21 -9.14 19.19
N LEU A 589 -6.00 -8.15 18.73
CA LEU A 589 -7.17 -8.40 17.88
C LEU A 589 -6.79 -8.91 16.48
N GLN A 590 -5.73 -8.39 15.88
CA GLN A 590 -5.21 -8.88 14.58
C GLN A 590 -4.62 -10.30 14.66
N THR A 591 -4.36 -10.81 15.87
CA THR A 591 -3.87 -12.18 16.07
C THR A 591 -5.00 -13.20 16.06
N LEU A 592 -6.24 -12.83 16.40
CA LEU A 592 -7.38 -13.77 16.51
C LEU A 592 -7.74 -14.50 15.21
N PRO A 593 -7.74 -13.86 14.01
CA PRO A 593 -8.15 -14.51 12.77
C PRO A 593 -7.18 -15.59 12.30
N GLY A 594 -5.90 -15.48 12.66
CA GLY A 594 -4.84 -16.38 12.22
C GLY A 594 -3.46 -15.92 12.69
N ALA A 595 -2.50 -16.84 12.70
CA ALA A 595 -1.14 -16.58 13.17
C ALA A 595 -0.39 -15.56 12.29
N TRP A 596 0.46 -14.75 12.93
CA TRP A 596 1.37 -13.84 12.22
C TRP A 596 2.42 -14.59 11.40
N ALA A 597 2.85 -15.76 11.87
CA ALA A 597 3.74 -16.67 11.17
C ALA A 597 3.55 -18.11 11.70
N GLU A 598 4.21 -19.06 11.05
CA GLU A 598 4.23 -20.47 11.47
C GLU A 598 4.87 -20.66 12.85
N GLU A 599 4.46 -21.69 13.58
CA GLU A 599 4.89 -21.93 14.97
C GLU A 599 6.42 -22.07 15.13
N TRP A 600 7.13 -22.59 14.12
CA TRP A 600 8.58 -22.79 14.19
C TRP A 600 9.36 -21.46 14.32
N VAL A 601 8.77 -20.33 13.93
CA VAL A 601 9.37 -19.00 14.10
C VAL A 601 9.64 -18.69 15.58
N ALA A 602 8.87 -19.26 16.51
CA ALA A 602 9.13 -19.14 17.93
C ALA A 602 10.52 -19.67 18.32
N GLY A 603 11.01 -20.72 17.65
CA GLY A 603 12.38 -21.22 17.86
C GLY A 603 13.45 -20.24 17.37
N VAL A 604 13.19 -19.53 16.27
CA VAL A 604 14.10 -18.50 15.73
C VAL A 604 14.22 -17.30 16.66
N ILE A 605 13.17 -17.00 17.43
CA ILE A 605 13.13 -15.90 18.39
C ILE A 605 13.71 -16.33 19.74
N ASP A 606 13.18 -17.41 20.33
CA ASP A 606 13.47 -17.81 21.71
C ASP A 606 14.75 -18.60 21.88
N GLU A 607 15.11 -19.40 20.86
CA GLU A 607 16.25 -20.32 20.84
C GLU A 607 17.27 -19.91 19.77
N LYS A 608 17.31 -18.60 19.45
CA LYS A 608 18.25 -18.04 18.48
C LYS A 608 19.67 -18.46 18.84
N GLN A 609 20.33 -19.10 17.88
CA GLN A 609 21.74 -19.47 18.02
C GLN A 609 22.59 -18.20 17.99
N LEU A 610 23.22 -17.90 19.12
CA LEU A 610 24.15 -16.78 19.28
C LEU A 610 25.59 -17.34 19.29
N PRO A 611 26.54 -16.73 18.56
CA PRO A 611 26.38 -15.48 17.83
C PRO A 611 25.54 -15.63 16.54
N TRP A 612 24.74 -14.61 16.26
CA TRP A 612 23.93 -14.51 15.05
C TRP A 612 24.51 -13.45 14.11
N TRP A 613 24.40 -13.66 12.79
CA TRP A 613 24.85 -12.70 11.80
C TRP A 613 23.85 -12.52 10.66
N GLN A 614 23.91 -11.35 10.02
CA GLN A 614 23.16 -11.02 8.82
C GLN A 614 24.00 -10.13 7.92
N VAL A 615 23.98 -10.40 6.62
CA VAL A 615 24.47 -9.46 5.60
C VAL A 615 23.35 -9.29 4.56
N SER A 616 23.07 -8.05 4.17
CA SER A 616 22.03 -7.73 3.18
C SER A 616 22.36 -6.48 2.38
N THR A 617 21.97 -6.47 1.11
CA THR A 617 22.06 -5.31 0.22
C THR A 617 21.00 -4.25 0.54
N GLU A 618 21.27 -3.01 0.14
CA GLU A 618 20.35 -1.87 0.12
C GLU A 618 20.44 -1.21 -1.26
N SER A 619 19.46 -1.48 -2.14
CA SER A 619 19.55 -1.10 -3.57
C SER A 619 18.35 -0.31 -4.12
N VAL A 620 17.20 -0.30 -3.42
CA VAL A 620 15.93 0.23 -3.95
C VAL A 620 15.87 1.74 -4.05
N ARG A 621 16.04 2.45 -2.93
CA ARG A 621 16.09 3.91 -2.96
C ARG A 621 17.50 4.26 -3.41
N ASN A 622 17.60 5.00 -4.52
CA ASN A 622 18.83 5.64 -5.02
C ASN A 622 19.65 4.80 -6.01
N GLY A 623 19.07 3.82 -6.70
CA GLY A 623 19.73 3.20 -7.86
C GLY A 623 21.10 2.57 -7.58
N PHE A 624 21.37 2.16 -6.34
CA PHE A 624 22.67 1.69 -5.90
C PHE A 624 22.94 0.23 -6.31
N ARG A 625 22.67 -0.17 -7.55
CA ARG A 625 22.79 -1.59 -7.97
C ARG A 625 24.22 -2.04 -8.24
N ASN A 626 25.13 -1.13 -8.57
CA ASN A 626 26.48 -1.49 -8.98
C ASN A 626 27.52 -0.41 -8.60
N PRO A 627 28.31 -0.59 -7.52
CA PRO A 627 28.18 -1.65 -6.51
C PRO A 627 27.04 -1.36 -5.51
N PRO A 628 26.46 -2.41 -4.87
CA PRO A 628 25.50 -2.24 -3.80
C PRO A 628 26.11 -1.64 -2.53
N LEU A 629 25.26 -0.96 -1.77
CA LEU A 629 25.48 -0.69 -0.35
C LEU A 629 24.99 -1.87 0.47
N TRP A 630 25.54 -2.01 1.67
CA TRP A 630 25.35 -3.15 2.55
C TRP A 630 24.90 -2.73 3.94
N ARG A 631 24.14 -3.63 4.56
CA ARG A 631 23.83 -3.64 5.97
C ARG A 631 24.30 -4.94 6.59
N THR A 632 24.93 -4.83 7.74
CA THR A 632 25.44 -5.96 8.51
C THR A 632 24.89 -5.90 9.91
N VAL A 633 24.54 -7.05 10.48
CA VAL A 633 24.19 -7.19 11.90
C VAL A 633 24.95 -8.38 12.47
N PHE A 634 25.43 -8.21 13.70
CA PHE A 634 26.02 -9.26 14.50
C PHE A 634 25.44 -9.18 15.92
N LEU A 635 24.93 -10.29 16.43
CA LEU A 635 24.39 -10.40 17.79
C LEU A 635 25.27 -11.39 18.55
N GLY A 636 26.00 -10.91 19.56
CA GLY A 636 26.72 -11.74 20.54
C GLY A 636 25.77 -12.32 21.59
N ARG A 637 26.25 -12.72 22.76
CA ARG A 637 25.39 -13.28 23.81
C ARG A 637 24.70 -12.20 24.63
N HIS A 638 25.40 -11.11 24.91
CA HIS A 638 24.93 -9.98 25.72
C HIS A 638 25.06 -8.63 25.00
N TYR A 639 25.34 -8.62 23.70
CA TYR A 639 25.45 -7.41 22.89
C TYR A 639 25.03 -7.62 21.44
N GLY A 640 24.79 -6.54 20.73
CA GLY A 640 24.63 -6.55 19.28
C GLY A 640 25.20 -5.28 18.63
N LEU A 641 25.66 -5.43 17.40
CA LEU A 641 26.16 -4.35 16.54
C LEU A 641 25.51 -4.44 15.17
N GLY A 642 24.82 -3.38 14.75
CA GLY A 642 24.25 -3.26 13.41
C GLY A 642 24.70 -1.99 12.71
N CYS A 643 25.25 -2.12 11.52
CA CYS A 643 25.76 -1.02 10.70
C CYS A 643 25.18 -1.05 9.29
N ALA A 644 24.95 0.13 8.73
CA ALA A 644 24.80 0.37 7.30
C ALA A 644 26.06 1.05 6.79
N ASP A 645 26.48 0.73 5.56
CA ASP A 645 27.62 1.38 4.89
C ASP A 645 27.48 2.90 4.91
N VAL A 646 26.31 3.38 4.46
CA VAL A 646 25.84 4.75 4.58
C VAL A 646 24.31 4.68 4.58
N THR A 647 23.63 5.39 5.48
CA THR A 647 22.17 5.38 5.57
C THR A 647 21.58 6.76 5.41
N PHE A 648 20.46 6.84 4.70
CA PHE A 648 19.56 7.98 4.75
C PHE A 648 18.85 8.02 6.10
N GLY A 649 19.12 9.06 6.90
CA GLY A 649 18.34 9.39 8.08
C GLY A 649 19.04 9.12 9.43
N SER A 650 18.36 8.54 10.44
CA SER A 650 18.60 8.80 11.87
C SER A 650 19.59 7.92 12.63
N PHE A 651 19.79 6.63 12.27
CA PHE A 651 20.80 5.78 12.93
C PHE A 651 21.56 4.84 11.95
N PRO A 652 22.80 5.16 11.55
CA PRO A 652 23.57 4.34 10.60
C PRO A 652 24.25 3.15 11.28
N ILE A 653 24.49 3.30 12.58
CA ILE A 653 25.23 2.41 13.46
C ILE A 653 24.42 2.41 14.75
N VAL A 654 23.99 1.23 15.17
CA VAL A 654 23.33 1.00 16.45
C VAL A 654 24.06 -0.16 17.10
N ALA A 655 24.61 0.07 18.28
CA ALA A 655 25.04 -1.00 19.15
C ALA A 655 24.29 -0.95 20.48
N GLN A 656 23.94 -2.12 21.01
CA GLN A 656 23.30 -2.25 22.30
C GLN A 656 23.90 -3.41 23.07
N TRP A 657 23.96 -3.29 24.38
CA TRP A 657 24.48 -4.35 25.25
C TRP A 657 23.75 -4.38 26.58
N ASN A 658 23.83 -5.52 27.24
CA ASN A 658 23.24 -5.76 28.54
C ASN A 658 24.33 -5.91 29.58
N ARG A 659 24.22 -5.14 30.66
CA ARG A 659 25.19 -5.19 31.74
C ARG A 659 25.14 -6.46 32.59
N LYS A 660 24.06 -7.24 32.52
CA LYS A 660 23.86 -8.45 33.34
C LYS A 660 23.89 -9.72 32.48
N ALA A 661 24.30 -10.84 33.10
CA ALA A 661 24.27 -12.16 32.47
C ALA A 661 22.84 -12.73 32.28
N GLU A 662 21.82 -12.07 32.81
CA GLU A 662 20.41 -12.46 32.67
C GLU A 662 19.70 -11.70 31.55
N THR A 663 18.58 -12.21 31.06
CA THR A 663 17.76 -11.49 30.07
C THR A 663 17.26 -10.15 30.62
N VAL A 664 17.37 -9.08 29.82
CA VAL A 664 16.91 -7.74 30.18
C VAL A 664 15.42 -7.74 30.53
N ARG A 665 15.09 -7.13 31.67
CA ARG A 665 13.70 -6.92 32.13
C ARG A 665 13.30 -5.44 32.19
N GLN A 666 14.29 -4.55 32.16
CA GLN A 666 14.13 -3.10 32.28
C GLN A 666 15.13 -2.37 31.38
N VAL A 667 14.76 -1.24 30.80
CA VAL A 667 15.59 -0.52 29.82
C VAL A 667 16.86 0.08 30.43
N GLU A 668 16.88 0.27 31.74
CA GLU A 668 18.03 0.72 32.51
C GLU A 668 19.19 -0.28 32.50
N ASP A 669 18.94 -1.57 32.24
CA ASP A 669 20.02 -2.56 32.14
C ASP A 669 20.71 -2.54 30.77
N LEU A 670 20.25 -1.70 29.82
CA LEU A 670 20.81 -1.56 28.49
C LEU A 670 21.77 -0.37 28.38
N GLY A 671 22.91 -0.62 27.76
CA GLY A 671 23.72 0.43 27.15
C GLY A 671 23.42 0.53 25.65
N THR A 672 23.50 1.75 25.09
CA THR A 672 23.34 2.00 23.65
C THR A 672 24.47 2.89 23.15
N MET A 673 25.02 2.58 21.98
CA MET A 673 26.00 3.42 21.28
C MET A 673 25.45 3.87 19.94
N LEU A 674 25.59 5.17 19.66
CA LEU A 674 25.25 5.81 18.40
C LEU A 674 26.44 6.63 17.88
N VAL A 675 26.57 6.76 16.55
CA VAL A 675 27.70 7.50 15.94
C VAL A 675 27.22 8.46 14.86
N ARG A 676 27.70 9.71 14.90
CA ARG A 676 27.35 10.78 13.95
C ARG A 676 28.45 11.79 13.73
N PHE A 677 28.46 12.42 12.56
CA PHE A 677 29.20 13.66 12.35
C PHE A 677 28.36 14.85 12.83
N ALA A 678 28.99 15.84 13.46
CA ALA A 678 28.31 17.03 13.95
C ALA A 678 29.05 18.32 13.55
N ILE A 679 28.27 19.39 13.38
CA ILE A 679 28.73 20.76 13.18
C ILE A 679 28.19 21.59 14.36
N ASN A 680 29.07 22.28 15.07
CA ASN A 680 28.80 23.14 16.24
C ASN A 680 28.14 22.47 17.47
N THR A 681 27.13 21.62 17.29
CA THR A 681 26.38 20.96 18.38
C THR A 681 26.30 19.45 18.12
N PRO A 682 26.85 18.60 19.00
CA PRO A 682 26.79 17.15 18.84
C PRO A 682 25.48 16.55 19.38
N ASP A 683 24.32 16.93 18.80
CA ASP A 683 23.02 16.35 19.18
C ASP A 683 22.77 14.98 18.51
N LEU A 684 23.06 13.91 19.25
CA LEU A 684 22.80 12.53 18.82
C LEU A 684 21.36 12.05 19.13
N VAL A 685 20.54 12.87 19.80
CA VAL A 685 19.25 12.47 20.39
C VAL A 685 18.04 13.04 19.64
N GLY A 686 18.04 14.33 19.28
CA GLY A 686 16.89 14.99 18.66
C GLY A 686 16.43 14.38 17.33
N THR A 687 15.24 13.79 17.27
CA THR A 687 14.63 13.32 16.01
C THR A 687 13.32 14.06 15.74
N SER A 688 13.12 14.51 14.49
CA SER A 688 11.88 15.15 14.04
C SER A 688 11.20 14.28 12.99
N GLY A 689 10.05 13.68 13.35
CA GLY A 689 9.38 12.70 12.49
C GLY A 689 10.27 11.50 12.13
N GLY A 690 11.19 11.14 13.04
CA GLY A 690 12.19 10.09 12.82
C GLY A 690 13.36 10.48 11.92
N LEU A 691 13.55 11.77 11.59
CA LEU A 691 14.68 12.27 10.80
C LEU A 691 15.61 13.17 11.62
N LYS A 692 16.88 13.24 11.19
CA LYS A 692 17.93 14.12 11.72
C LYS A 692 18.60 14.91 10.60
N PRO A 693 19.02 16.17 10.84
CA PRO A 693 19.83 16.92 9.89
C PRO A 693 21.14 16.19 9.53
N LEU A 694 21.55 16.29 8.26
CA LEU A 694 22.80 15.71 7.78
C LEU A 694 23.92 16.75 7.93
N HIS A 695 24.75 16.60 8.96
CA HIS A 695 25.90 17.49 9.18
C HIS A 695 27.20 17.01 8.52
N GLY A 696 27.23 15.78 8.02
CA GLY A 696 28.39 15.18 7.36
C GLY A 696 28.11 13.73 6.98
N TYR A 697 29.08 13.11 6.31
CA TYR A 697 28.97 11.75 5.79
C TYR A 697 29.68 10.77 6.72
N VAL A 698 29.03 9.64 7.02
CA VAL A 698 29.61 8.54 7.79
C VAL A 698 29.63 7.30 6.92
N GLY A 699 30.81 6.73 6.73
CA GLY A 699 31.06 5.48 6.03
C GLY A 699 31.48 4.38 6.99
N THR A 700 30.79 3.25 6.92
CA THR A 700 31.03 2.13 7.84
C THR A 700 31.39 0.87 7.08
N PHE A 701 32.38 0.14 7.60
CA PHE A 701 32.64 -1.23 7.20
C PHE A 701 32.60 -2.12 8.45
N GLN A 702 31.53 -2.90 8.58
CA GLN A 702 31.36 -3.86 9.67
C GLN A 702 31.75 -5.27 9.21
N TYR A 703 32.43 -6.00 10.09
CA TYR A 703 32.62 -7.45 9.96
C TYR A 703 32.50 -8.10 11.34
N LYS A 704 31.50 -8.98 11.50
CA LYS A 704 31.13 -9.58 12.80
C LYS A 704 30.87 -8.47 13.86
N ASN A 705 31.47 -8.59 15.03
CA ASN A 705 31.41 -7.69 16.20
C ASN A 705 32.29 -6.43 16.08
N ARG A 706 32.84 -6.13 14.89
CA ARG A 706 33.81 -5.05 14.67
C ARG A 706 33.36 -4.12 13.55
N ALA A 707 33.69 -2.84 13.66
CA ALA A 707 33.49 -1.90 12.57
C ALA A 707 34.61 -0.85 12.45
N ILE A 708 34.99 -0.56 11.20
CA ILE A 708 35.77 0.63 10.85
C ILE A 708 34.79 1.71 10.42
N ILE A 709 34.82 2.84 11.11
CA ILE A 709 33.94 3.97 10.89
C ILE A 709 34.79 5.16 10.48
N CYS A 710 34.57 5.67 9.28
CA CYS A 710 35.18 6.90 8.79
C CYS A 710 34.09 7.96 8.56
N SER A 711 34.47 9.22 8.61
CA SER A 711 33.56 10.31 8.30
C SER A 711 34.25 11.42 7.53
N LYS A 712 33.46 12.30 6.92
CA LYS A 712 33.92 13.59 6.39
C LYS A 712 32.84 14.68 6.52
N PRO A 713 33.22 15.97 6.46
CA PRO A 713 32.26 17.08 6.35
C PRO A 713 31.42 17.04 5.07
N LEU A 714 30.42 17.92 5.00
CA LEU A 714 29.62 18.13 3.79
C LEU A 714 30.49 18.56 2.59
N ALA A 715 29.99 18.29 1.37
CA ALA A 715 30.80 18.26 0.16
C ALA A 715 31.21 19.65 -0.37
N ASP A 716 30.60 20.72 0.15
CA ASP A 716 30.80 22.09 -0.30
C ASP A 716 30.61 23.10 0.85
N ARG A 717 31.13 24.32 0.62
CA ARG A 717 31.07 25.45 1.55
C ARG A 717 29.64 25.78 1.98
N ASP A 718 28.73 25.90 1.04
CA ASP A 718 27.40 26.48 1.29
C ASP A 718 26.58 25.53 2.17
N SER A 719 26.66 24.22 1.89
CA SER A 719 26.06 23.18 2.72
C SER A 719 26.61 23.20 4.15
N VAL A 720 27.94 23.27 4.33
CA VAL A 720 28.55 23.36 5.66
C VAL A 720 28.09 24.62 6.40
N MET A 721 28.13 25.78 5.75
CA MET A 721 27.79 27.05 6.37
C MET A 721 26.30 27.16 6.70
N LYS A 722 25.43 26.56 5.88
CA LYS A 722 23.98 26.45 6.15
C LYS A 722 23.73 25.67 7.43
N GLU A 723 24.32 24.48 7.55
CA GLU A 723 24.16 23.64 8.75
C GLU A 723 24.81 24.28 9.99
N ALA A 724 25.86 25.07 9.81
CA ALA A 724 26.48 25.84 10.88
C ALA A 724 25.69 27.09 11.31
N GLY A 725 24.55 27.40 10.69
CA GLY A 725 23.81 28.65 10.95
C GLY A 725 24.61 29.91 10.60
N GLY A 726 25.49 29.82 9.60
CA GLY A 726 26.38 30.90 9.16
C GLY A 726 27.63 31.11 10.02
N LYS A 727 27.80 30.36 11.12
CA LYS A 727 28.93 30.53 12.06
C LYS A 727 29.54 29.18 12.41
N LEU A 728 30.53 28.73 11.63
CA LEU A 728 31.21 27.47 11.88
C LEU A 728 32.29 27.62 12.97
N GLN A 729 32.22 26.83 14.05
CA GLN A 729 33.20 26.83 15.14
C GLN A 729 33.74 25.44 15.48
N GLU A 730 32.92 24.40 15.30
CA GLU A 730 33.30 23.04 15.66
C GLU A 730 32.86 22.04 14.57
N MET A 731 33.73 21.06 14.30
CA MET A 731 33.42 19.87 13.50
C MET A 731 34.02 18.63 14.16
N SER A 732 33.22 17.59 14.30
CA SER A 732 33.66 16.35 14.96
C SER A 732 32.88 15.12 14.50
N THR A 733 33.55 13.97 14.52
CA THR A 733 32.88 12.67 14.54
C THR A 733 32.63 12.30 15.99
N ASN A 734 31.39 12.01 16.33
CA ASN A 734 30.95 11.82 17.70
C ASN A 734 30.39 10.43 17.87
N LEU A 735 30.91 9.71 18.86
CA LEU A 735 30.37 8.46 19.35
C LEU A 735 29.75 8.75 20.72
N GLY A 736 28.43 8.57 20.82
CA GLY A 736 27.68 8.78 22.05
C GLY A 736 27.31 7.46 22.69
N LEU A 737 27.60 7.32 23.97
CA LEU A 737 27.25 6.19 24.80
C LEU A 737 26.13 6.61 25.75
N PHE A 738 25.06 5.84 25.77
CA PHE A 738 23.84 6.10 26.52
C PHE A 738 23.58 4.99 27.53
N ASN A 739 23.20 5.38 28.74
CA ASN A 739 22.64 4.50 29.76
C ASN A 739 21.57 5.28 30.53
N LEU A 740 20.35 4.73 30.62
CA LEU A 740 19.22 5.41 31.27
C LEU A 740 19.23 5.28 32.80
N ARG A 741 20.22 4.62 33.38
CA ARG A 741 20.45 4.59 34.83
C ARG A 741 20.93 5.93 35.35
N ARG A 742 20.53 6.23 36.58
CA ARG A 742 20.99 7.39 37.34
C ARG A 742 22.49 7.31 37.68
N ASP A 743 22.94 6.15 38.16
CA ASP A 743 24.33 5.91 38.53
C ASP A 743 25.00 5.06 37.45
N GLN A 744 25.86 5.72 36.66
CA GLN A 744 26.65 5.10 35.59
C GLN A 744 28.01 4.67 36.17
N ASP A 745 28.18 3.37 36.37
CA ASP A 745 29.32 2.74 37.03
C ASP A 745 30.25 2.01 36.06
N TRP A 746 30.34 2.49 34.82
CA TRP A 746 31.23 1.93 33.80
C TRP A 746 32.70 1.98 34.21
N GLU A 747 33.42 0.91 33.89
CA GLU A 747 34.86 0.85 34.07
C GLU A 747 35.56 1.34 32.79
N TRP A 748 36.23 2.49 32.89
CA TRP A 748 36.94 3.11 31.78
C TRP A 748 38.44 2.90 31.89
N TYR A 749 39.06 2.52 30.77
CA TYR A 749 40.51 2.39 30.66
C TYR A 749 41.02 3.02 29.36
N ILE A 750 42.20 3.63 29.45
CA ILE A 750 42.90 4.29 28.34
C ILE A 750 44.32 3.74 28.32
N ASP A 751 44.68 3.04 27.24
CA ASP A 751 45.92 2.29 27.12
C ASP A 751 46.19 1.38 28.35
N GLY A 752 45.11 0.78 28.87
CA GLY A 752 45.12 -0.08 30.06
C GLY A 752 45.14 0.66 31.41
N THR A 753 45.17 1.99 31.43
CA THR A 753 45.12 2.79 32.67
C THR A 753 43.69 3.19 33.01
N ARG A 754 43.24 2.89 34.23
CA ARG A 754 41.87 3.21 34.67
C ARG A 754 41.65 4.72 34.78
N VAL A 755 40.52 5.20 34.27
CA VAL A 755 40.10 6.61 34.33
C VAL A 755 38.77 6.74 35.05
N ILE A 756 38.68 7.71 35.95
CA ILE A 756 37.50 7.93 36.82
C ILE A 756 36.99 9.38 36.81
N SER A 757 37.63 10.26 36.04
CA SER A 757 37.30 11.69 35.96
C SER A 757 37.25 12.15 34.51
N PHE A 758 36.20 12.90 34.18
CA PHE A 758 35.95 13.47 32.85
C PHE A 758 35.72 14.99 32.96
N PRO A 759 36.03 15.80 31.93
CA PRO A 759 36.50 15.37 30.61
C PRO A 759 37.98 14.96 30.60
N VAL A 760 38.37 14.17 29.60
CA VAL A 760 39.78 13.80 29.32
C VAL A 760 40.08 14.00 27.84
N ALA A 761 41.28 14.51 27.55
CA ALA A 761 41.79 14.67 26.18
C ALA A 761 42.75 13.53 25.82
N LEU A 762 42.64 13.03 24.59
CA LEU A 762 43.39 11.89 24.07
C LEU A 762 43.93 12.19 22.67
N LYS A 763 44.80 11.30 22.20
CA LYS A 763 45.34 11.26 20.84
C LYS A 763 44.73 10.11 20.04
N ALA A 764 44.75 10.26 18.73
CA ALA A 764 44.38 9.16 17.83
C ALA A 764 45.29 7.93 18.03
N GLY A 765 44.73 6.74 17.85
CA GLY A 765 45.42 5.46 18.04
C GLY A 765 45.45 4.93 19.48
N GLN A 766 45.13 5.75 20.49
CA GLN A 766 45.01 5.26 21.86
C GLN A 766 43.81 4.31 22.02
N LEU A 767 43.98 3.25 22.80
CA LEU A 767 42.95 2.24 23.04
C LEU A 767 42.07 2.69 24.21
N ILE A 768 40.78 2.86 23.94
CA ILE A 768 39.76 3.09 24.96
C ILE A 768 38.99 1.79 25.16
N THR A 769 38.90 1.31 26.38
CA THR A 769 38.11 0.11 26.72
C THR A 769 37.15 0.41 27.85
N ILE A 770 35.94 -0.13 27.72
CA ILE A 770 34.80 0.15 28.59
C ILE A 770 34.19 -1.17 29.03
N GLY A 771 34.00 -1.32 30.34
CA GLY A 771 33.30 -2.44 30.95
C GLY A 771 31.99 -1.99 31.55
N ASP A 772 30.92 -2.68 31.19
CA ASP A 772 29.59 -2.52 31.79
C ASP A 772 29.09 -3.90 32.23
N GLY A 773 29.47 -4.30 33.44
CA GLY A 773 29.18 -5.64 33.97
C GLY A 773 29.71 -6.75 33.07
N VAL A 774 28.81 -7.43 32.35
CA VAL A 774 29.15 -8.58 31.49
C VAL A 774 29.48 -8.23 30.04
N SER A 775 29.44 -6.94 29.66
CA SER A 775 29.70 -6.50 28.28
C SER A 775 30.89 -5.57 28.22
N TYR A 776 31.64 -5.69 27.12
CA TYR A 776 32.89 -4.97 26.90
C TYR A 776 32.88 -4.28 25.53
N LEU A 777 33.43 -3.07 25.48
CA LEU A 777 33.53 -2.27 24.27
C LEU A 777 34.95 -1.69 24.18
N ALA A 778 35.60 -1.88 23.03
CA ALA A 778 36.85 -1.24 22.68
C ALA A 778 36.64 -0.22 21.55
N ILE A 779 37.31 0.93 21.67
CA ILE A 779 37.23 2.05 20.73
C ILE A 779 38.65 2.56 20.49
N ILE A 780 39.07 2.61 19.23
CA ILE A 780 40.36 3.17 18.81
C ILE A 780 40.06 4.36 17.88
N PRO A 781 40.29 5.61 18.31
CA PRO A 781 40.08 6.77 17.45
C PRO A 781 41.07 6.79 16.28
N LEU A 782 40.56 7.03 15.08
CA LEU A 782 41.39 7.16 13.87
C LEU A 782 42.03 8.56 13.79
N PRO A 783 43.20 8.70 13.15
CA PRO A 783 43.77 10.02 12.90
C PRO A 783 42.78 10.93 12.20
N THR A 784 42.57 12.10 12.78
CA THR A 784 41.61 13.09 12.27
C THR A 784 42.36 14.25 11.62
N THR A 785 41.85 14.78 10.50
CA THR A 785 42.44 15.93 9.83
C THR A 785 42.40 17.15 10.73
N ASP A 786 43.55 17.79 10.97
CA ASP A 786 43.62 19.02 11.76
C ASP A 786 43.27 20.23 10.89
N LEU A 787 42.18 20.90 11.25
CA LEU A 787 41.68 22.13 10.64
C LEU A 787 41.78 23.32 11.59
N GLY A 788 42.50 23.19 12.71
CA GLY A 788 42.57 24.17 13.79
C GLY A 788 41.84 23.70 15.05
N ARG A 789 41.99 22.43 15.42
CA ARG A 789 41.43 21.90 16.68
C ARG A 789 42.34 22.19 17.86
N LYS A 790 41.78 22.25 19.07
CA LYS A 790 42.58 22.30 20.32
C LYS A 790 42.87 20.90 20.83
N ASP A 791 41.81 20.14 21.05
CA ASP A 791 41.88 18.74 21.46
C ASP A 791 41.62 17.84 20.25
N GLU A 792 42.38 16.74 20.15
CA GLU A 792 42.18 15.78 19.06
C GLU A 792 40.99 14.88 19.34
N ILE A 793 41.05 14.15 20.46
CA ILE A 793 39.96 13.33 20.95
C ILE A 793 39.57 13.86 22.34
N THR A 794 38.28 14.01 22.61
CA THR A 794 37.78 14.35 23.95
C THR A 794 36.73 13.35 24.41
N ILE A 795 36.83 12.87 25.64
CA ILE A 795 35.78 12.10 26.31
C ILE A 795 35.17 12.98 27.40
N GLY A 796 33.85 13.14 27.41
CA GLY A 796 33.15 13.89 28.44
C GLY A 796 31.63 13.85 28.31
N PRO A 797 30.89 14.47 29.25
CA PRO A 797 29.44 14.60 29.11
C PRO A 797 29.10 15.38 27.84
N GLY A 798 28.21 14.82 27.02
CA GLY A 798 27.69 15.47 25.82
C GLY A 798 26.56 16.44 26.14
N GLY A 799 26.26 17.34 25.21
CA GLY A 799 25.02 18.12 25.27
C GLY A 799 23.81 17.19 25.10
N GLY A 800 22.88 17.21 26.06
CA GLY A 800 21.61 16.50 25.91
C GLY A 800 20.74 16.96 24.75
N GLY A 801 19.81 16.10 24.35
CA GLY A 801 18.76 16.41 23.37
C GLY A 801 17.40 15.86 23.78
N VAL A 802 16.35 16.32 23.09
CA VAL A 802 14.97 15.88 23.31
C VAL A 802 14.68 14.74 22.32
N PRO A 803 14.43 13.49 22.75
CA PRO A 803 14.38 12.34 21.86
C PRO A 803 13.31 12.46 20.77
N ASP A 804 12.14 13.01 21.10
CA ASP A 804 11.04 13.25 20.17
C ASP A 804 10.33 14.59 20.42
N HIS A 805 9.82 15.23 19.37
CA HIS A 805 8.97 16.42 19.53
C HIS A 805 7.77 16.13 20.46
N GLY A 806 7.65 16.91 21.54
CA GLY A 806 6.59 16.76 22.53
C GLY A 806 6.90 15.77 23.66
N SER A 807 8.01 15.02 23.59
CA SER A 807 8.59 14.38 24.77
C SER A 807 9.20 15.47 25.65
N GLY A 808 8.87 15.48 26.95
CA GLY A 808 9.42 16.46 27.90
C GLY A 808 10.85 16.14 28.36
N GLY A 809 11.40 15.01 27.90
CA GLY A 809 12.66 14.44 28.37
C GLY A 809 13.89 15.02 27.69
N ARG A 810 14.98 15.11 28.45
CA ARG A 810 16.32 15.38 27.94
C ARG A 810 17.22 14.20 28.29
N ILE A 811 17.88 13.61 27.29
CA ILE A 811 18.81 12.49 27.48
C ILE A 811 20.21 12.96 27.09
N GLU A 812 21.20 12.62 27.90
CA GLU A 812 22.59 13.06 27.73
C GLU A 812 23.51 11.85 27.53
N PRO A 813 24.33 11.82 26.46
CA PRO A 813 25.33 10.79 26.28
C PRO A 813 26.64 11.13 27.01
N MET A 814 27.42 10.09 27.33
CA MET A 814 28.88 10.23 27.38
C MET A 814 29.42 10.28 25.96
N LEU A 815 30.10 11.36 25.60
CA LEU A 815 30.53 11.66 24.25
C LEU A 815 32.03 11.42 24.09
N ILE A 816 32.39 10.68 23.03
CA ILE A 816 33.76 10.57 22.52
C ILE A 816 33.79 11.33 21.19
N SER A 817 34.43 12.50 21.19
CA SER A 817 34.49 13.39 20.03
C SER A 817 35.86 13.34 19.37
N SER A 818 35.91 12.94 18.11
CA SER A 818 37.07 13.03 17.23
C SER A 818 36.98 14.34 16.45
N ARG A 819 37.70 15.37 16.92
CA ARG A 819 37.53 16.75 16.47
C ARG A 819 38.44 17.03 15.27
N SER A 820 37.89 17.65 14.23
CA SER A 820 38.69 18.18 13.11
C SER A 820 38.87 19.70 13.23
N LEU A 821 37.88 20.41 13.79
CA LEU A 821 37.89 21.86 14.00
C LEU A 821 37.37 22.19 15.41
N GLN A 822 38.01 23.13 16.10
CA GLN A 822 37.53 23.68 17.37
C GLN A 822 38.14 25.07 17.61
N LEU A 823 37.40 26.13 17.27
CA LEU A 823 37.89 27.51 17.30
C LEU A 823 37.24 28.34 18.43
N ASP A 824 37.97 29.31 18.97
CA ASP A 824 37.44 30.28 19.95
C ASP A 824 36.45 31.28 19.32
N ALA A 825 36.60 31.57 18.04
CA ALA A 825 35.72 32.43 17.25
C ALA A 825 35.30 31.71 15.96
N PRO A 826 34.15 32.08 15.35
CA PRO A 826 33.73 31.50 14.07
C PRO A 826 34.81 31.59 12.99
N LEU A 827 34.94 30.52 12.21
CA LEU A 827 35.82 30.43 11.06
C LEU A 827 35.52 31.57 10.07
N ASP A 828 36.57 32.24 9.61
CA ASP A 828 36.48 33.21 8.51
C ASP A 828 36.26 32.46 7.19
N ALA A 829 34.99 32.39 6.76
CA ALA A 829 34.58 31.60 5.61
C ALA A 829 35.20 32.05 4.28
N ASP A 830 35.64 33.31 4.16
CA ASP A 830 36.25 33.82 2.92
C ASP A 830 37.75 33.52 2.84
N LYS A 831 38.38 33.19 3.98
CA LYS A 831 39.81 32.82 4.05
C LYS A 831 40.05 31.32 4.24
N ALA A 832 39.02 30.54 4.50
CA ALA A 832 39.13 29.11 4.77
C ALA A 832 39.49 28.29 3.52
N ASP A 833 40.33 27.27 3.69
CA ASP A 833 40.64 26.28 2.65
C ASP A 833 39.51 25.24 2.54
N TRP A 834 38.49 25.58 1.75
CA TRP A 834 37.33 24.72 1.53
C TRP A 834 37.66 23.42 0.79
N GLN A 835 38.73 23.36 0.02
CA GLN A 835 39.17 22.10 -0.61
C GLN A 835 39.68 21.14 0.47
N ARG A 836 40.52 21.61 1.38
CA ARG A 836 40.99 20.82 2.52
C ARG A 836 39.83 20.43 3.46
N ILE A 837 38.89 21.33 3.73
CA ILE A 837 37.74 21.05 4.62
C ILE A 837 36.80 20.01 3.99
N CYS A 838 36.30 20.24 2.77
CA CYS A 838 35.23 19.42 2.19
C CYS A 838 35.75 18.15 1.47
N ARG A 839 37.01 18.15 1.05
CA ARG A 839 37.62 17.05 0.27
C ARG A 839 38.87 16.45 0.89
N GLY A 840 39.50 17.07 1.89
CA GLY A 840 40.69 16.54 2.56
C GLY A 840 40.47 16.09 4.01
N ALA A 841 39.33 16.42 4.60
CA ALA A 841 39.06 16.14 6.01
C ALA A 841 38.49 14.74 6.22
N THR A 842 39.11 13.99 7.12
CA THR A 842 38.63 12.68 7.59
C THR A 842 38.75 12.58 9.10
N GLY A 843 38.01 11.64 9.68
CA GLY A 843 38.11 11.23 11.08
C GLY A 843 37.28 9.97 11.31
N GLY A 844 37.23 9.47 12.54
CA GLY A 844 36.39 8.32 12.87
C GLY A 844 36.97 7.40 13.93
N PHE A 845 36.51 6.16 13.94
CA PHE A 845 36.79 5.19 15.00
C PHE A 845 36.88 3.77 14.44
N VAL A 846 37.68 2.92 15.07
CA VAL A 846 37.47 1.47 15.05
C VAL A 846 36.78 1.07 16.33
N ILE A 847 35.80 0.17 16.24
CA ILE A 847 35.10 -0.40 17.39
C ILE A 847 35.15 -1.92 17.37
N GLU A 848 35.24 -2.53 18.55
CA GLU A 848 35.13 -3.96 18.78
C GLU A 848 34.34 -4.23 20.05
N MET A 849 33.35 -5.12 19.98
CA MET A 849 32.51 -5.49 21.13
C MET A 849 32.72 -6.94 21.53
N ALA A 850 32.61 -7.23 22.81
CA ALA A 850 32.63 -8.58 23.34
C ALA A 850 31.78 -8.68 24.61
N ASP A 851 31.64 -9.88 25.16
CA ASP A 851 31.00 -10.10 26.45
C ASP A 851 31.64 -11.24 27.24
N SER A 852 31.11 -11.46 28.44
CA SER A 852 31.59 -12.46 29.41
C SER A 852 31.65 -13.91 28.88
N SER A 853 30.97 -14.21 27.76
CA SER A 853 31.02 -15.53 27.13
C SER A 853 32.21 -15.71 26.19
N GLU A 854 32.83 -14.62 25.76
CA GLU A 854 34.05 -14.60 24.94
C GLU A 854 35.29 -14.38 25.81
N TYR A 855 35.21 -13.46 26.78
CA TYR A 855 36.28 -13.15 27.73
C TYR A 855 35.73 -13.13 29.16
N PRO A 856 36.36 -13.78 30.14
CA PRO A 856 35.78 -13.93 31.48
C PRO A 856 35.56 -12.60 32.22
N ASP A 857 36.38 -11.58 31.94
CA ASP A 857 36.29 -10.25 32.52
C ASP A 857 36.88 -9.19 31.56
N ILE A 858 36.77 -7.92 31.95
CA ILE A 858 37.34 -6.80 31.20
C ILE A 858 38.87 -6.85 31.12
N ALA A 859 39.56 -7.46 32.10
CA ALA A 859 41.02 -7.56 32.08
C ALA A 859 41.49 -8.53 30.99
N ALA A 860 40.81 -9.66 30.81
CA ALA A 860 41.06 -10.58 29.71
C ALA A 860 40.73 -9.95 28.34
N PHE A 861 39.64 -9.18 28.26
CA PHE A 861 39.34 -8.42 27.04
C PHE A 861 40.41 -7.35 26.75
N HIS A 862 40.95 -6.69 27.76
CA HIS A 862 42.07 -5.76 27.57
C HIS A 862 43.32 -6.47 27.05
N GLU A 863 43.66 -7.64 27.55
CA GLU A 863 44.81 -8.40 27.06
C GLU A 863 44.65 -8.74 25.58
N HIS A 864 43.48 -9.20 25.16
CA HIS A 864 43.17 -9.41 23.75
C HIS A 864 43.35 -8.13 22.91
N MET A 865 42.82 -7.01 23.40
CA MET A 865 42.90 -5.74 22.68
C MET A 865 44.32 -5.17 22.58
N ARG A 866 45.28 -5.62 23.39
CA ARG A 866 46.71 -5.22 23.24
C ARG A 866 47.36 -5.77 21.98
N ASP A 867 46.88 -6.92 21.50
CA ASP A 867 47.39 -7.54 20.28
C ASP A 867 46.72 -7.00 19.01
N ALA A 868 45.61 -6.26 19.16
CA ALA A 868 44.91 -5.64 18.06
C ALA A 868 45.75 -4.50 17.44
N LYS A 869 45.76 -4.39 16.11
CA LYS A 869 46.58 -3.40 15.38
C LYS A 869 45.72 -2.59 14.44
N VAL A 870 45.81 -1.27 14.56
CA VAL A 870 45.25 -0.32 13.59
C VAL A 870 46.39 0.35 12.83
N GLN A 871 46.33 0.32 11.51
CA GLN A 871 47.24 1.05 10.63
C GLN A 871 46.43 1.97 9.71
N THR A 872 46.89 3.21 9.57
CA THR A 872 46.24 4.20 8.72
C THR A 872 47.22 4.94 7.84
N ARG A 873 46.82 5.25 6.61
CA ARG A 873 47.60 6.06 5.65
C ARG A 873 46.68 6.95 4.84
N TRP A 874 46.89 8.27 4.91
CA TRP A 874 46.24 9.21 3.99
C TRP A 874 47.02 9.28 2.67
N SER A 875 46.32 9.08 1.55
CA SER A 875 46.85 9.29 0.19
C SER A 875 46.24 10.58 -0.37
N ALA A 876 47.03 11.65 -0.48
CA ALA A 876 46.56 12.92 -1.01
C ALA A 876 46.21 12.84 -2.51
N GLU A 877 47.00 12.07 -3.28
CA GLU A 877 46.77 11.83 -4.70
C GLU A 877 45.43 11.13 -4.95
N GLU A 878 45.13 10.08 -4.17
CA GLU A 878 43.87 9.33 -4.29
C GLU A 878 42.72 10.00 -3.53
N SER A 879 43.01 11.00 -2.69
CA SER A 879 42.10 11.58 -1.70
C SER A 879 41.38 10.48 -0.90
N THR A 880 42.17 9.55 -0.37
CA THR A 880 41.68 8.32 0.26
C THR A 880 42.41 8.05 1.58
N LEU A 881 41.65 7.78 2.63
CA LEU A 881 42.16 7.25 3.89
C LEU A 881 42.13 5.72 3.83
N HIS A 882 43.30 5.10 3.83
CA HIS A 882 43.44 3.66 3.96
C HIS A 882 43.48 3.29 5.43
N VAL A 883 42.64 2.35 5.85
CA VAL A 883 42.59 1.82 7.22
C VAL A 883 42.71 0.30 7.14
N THR A 884 43.59 -0.25 7.95
CA THR A 884 43.70 -1.69 8.20
C THR A 884 43.53 -1.94 9.69
N TYR A 885 42.68 -2.89 10.05
CA TYR A 885 42.45 -3.32 11.42
C TYR A 885 42.63 -4.84 11.54
N GLU A 886 43.52 -5.26 12.43
CA GLU A 886 43.82 -6.66 12.71
C GLU A 886 43.38 -7.00 14.13
N SER A 887 42.52 -8.01 14.27
CA SER A 887 42.09 -8.57 15.56
C SER A 887 41.59 -9.99 15.35
N SER A 888 41.76 -10.87 16.34
CA SER A 888 41.22 -12.25 16.32
C SER A 888 41.61 -13.05 15.06
N GLY A 889 42.79 -12.79 14.49
CA GLY A 889 43.28 -13.43 13.26
C GLY A 889 42.64 -12.95 11.95
N ASP A 890 41.72 -11.99 12.00
CA ASP A 890 41.11 -11.37 10.81
C ASP A 890 41.75 -9.98 10.56
N THR A 891 42.06 -9.69 9.29
CA THR A 891 42.53 -8.39 8.82
C THR A 891 41.44 -7.71 7.99
N MET A 892 40.79 -6.70 8.54
CA MET A 892 39.84 -5.83 7.83
C MET A 892 40.59 -4.68 7.15
N ALA A 893 40.36 -4.44 5.86
CA ALA A 893 40.95 -3.30 5.16
C ALA A 893 39.90 -2.49 4.39
N MET A 894 39.93 -1.17 4.53
CA MET A 894 39.02 -0.24 3.86
C MET A 894 39.78 0.97 3.29
N GLY A 895 39.45 1.34 2.05
CA GLY A 895 39.84 2.63 1.47
C GLY A 895 38.65 3.59 1.46
N PHE A 896 38.67 4.61 2.34
CA PHE A 896 37.63 5.63 2.42
C PHE A 896 38.01 6.88 1.62
N GLY A 897 37.39 7.07 0.46
CA GLY A 897 37.63 8.23 -0.40
C GLY A 897 36.76 9.43 0.01
N THR A 898 37.23 10.65 -0.22
CA THR A 898 36.55 11.89 0.23
C THR A 898 35.98 12.74 -0.89
N THR A 899 36.12 12.32 -2.14
CA THR A 899 35.83 13.15 -3.34
C THR A 899 34.40 13.03 -3.86
N PHE A 900 33.54 12.28 -3.17
CA PHE A 900 32.12 12.16 -3.51
C PHE A 900 31.32 13.42 -3.07
N GLY A 901 30.26 13.71 -3.85
CA GLY A 901 29.33 14.83 -3.60
C GLY A 901 28.16 14.45 -2.69
N GLY A 902 27.27 15.40 -2.43
CA GLY A 902 25.99 15.14 -1.76
C GLY A 902 24.95 14.59 -2.72
N GLY A 903 24.10 13.68 -2.22
CA GLY A 903 22.94 13.18 -2.95
C GLY A 903 21.72 14.11 -2.82
N ASP A 904 20.53 13.55 -2.99
CA ASP A 904 19.24 14.24 -2.92
C ASP A 904 18.48 13.96 -1.61
N VAL A 905 17.19 14.29 -1.58
CA VAL A 905 16.32 14.07 -0.41
C VAL A 905 16.06 12.59 -0.10
N HIS A 906 16.52 11.65 -0.93
CA HIS A 906 16.36 10.21 -0.74
C HIS A 906 17.70 9.48 -0.64
N SER A 907 18.78 10.09 -1.13
CA SER A 907 20.14 9.55 -1.20
C SER A 907 21.13 10.42 -0.44
N VAL A 908 21.87 9.85 0.50
CA VAL A 908 22.96 10.60 1.16
C VAL A 908 24.08 10.92 0.18
N ILE A 909 24.42 9.98 -0.71
CA ILE A 909 25.40 10.16 -1.78
C ILE A 909 24.74 9.93 -3.15
N PRO A 910 25.28 10.50 -4.24
CA PRO A 910 24.77 10.24 -5.58
C PRO A 910 24.80 8.75 -5.94
N PRO A 911 23.73 8.22 -6.56
CA PRO A 911 23.73 6.91 -7.20
C PRO A 911 24.95 6.72 -8.12
N GLY A 912 25.75 5.67 -7.90
CA GLY A 912 26.97 5.39 -8.67
C GLY A 912 28.27 5.91 -8.04
N ASP A 913 28.18 6.77 -7.01
CA ASP A 913 29.36 7.31 -6.31
C ASP A 913 29.86 6.44 -5.15
N GLN A 914 29.27 5.28 -4.91
CA GLN A 914 29.67 4.37 -3.82
C GLN A 914 31.13 3.91 -3.98
N GLY A 915 31.59 3.69 -5.21
CA GLY A 915 32.99 3.36 -5.51
C GLY A 915 33.97 4.53 -5.31
N LYS A 916 33.47 5.76 -5.17
CA LYS A 916 34.29 6.92 -4.76
C LYS A 916 34.44 6.97 -3.24
N MET A 917 33.39 6.60 -2.50
CA MET A 917 33.39 6.54 -1.04
C MET A 917 34.17 5.31 -0.53
N PHE A 918 33.89 4.13 -1.07
CA PHE A 918 34.56 2.88 -0.72
C PHE A 918 35.40 2.39 -1.90
N ARG A 919 36.71 2.69 -1.88
CA ARG A 919 37.66 2.25 -2.92
C ARG A 919 37.82 0.73 -2.94
N TYR A 920 37.84 0.14 -1.75
CA TYR A 920 37.85 -1.30 -1.52
C TYR A 920 37.41 -1.55 -0.08
N ARG A 921 36.88 -2.74 0.17
CA ARG A 921 36.59 -3.30 1.49
C ARG A 921 36.86 -4.80 1.44
N THR A 922 37.82 -5.25 2.24
CA THR A 922 38.26 -6.65 2.23
C THR A 922 38.43 -7.18 3.64
N VAL A 923 38.28 -8.49 3.79
CA VAL A 923 38.66 -9.27 4.97
C VAL A 923 39.64 -10.33 4.51
N ASN A 924 40.83 -10.36 5.11
CA ASN A 924 41.90 -11.31 4.78
C ASN A 924 42.28 -11.28 3.28
N GLY A 925 42.18 -10.11 2.64
CA GLY A 925 42.47 -9.91 1.22
C GLY A 925 41.30 -10.16 0.27
N GLU A 926 40.21 -10.77 0.73
CA GLU A 926 39.04 -11.11 -0.10
C GLU A 926 37.89 -10.09 0.08
N PRO A 927 37.01 -9.91 -0.93
CA PRO A 927 35.82 -9.07 -0.80
C PRO A 927 34.97 -9.44 0.42
N ALA A 928 34.57 -8.43 1.19
CA ALA A 928 33.96 -8.66 2.51
C ALA A 928 32.46 -9.05 2.51
N TYR A 929 31.78 -8.92 1.37
CA TYR A 929 30.32 -9.05 1.28
C TYR A 929 29.88 -10.18 0.34
N LEU A 930 28.57 -10.32 0.15
CA LEU A 930 27.97 -11.46 -0.56
C LEU A 930 28.35 -11.47 -2.06
N PRO A 931 28.40 -12.66 -2.68
CA PRO A 931 28.61 -12.79 -4.11
C PRO A 931 27.55 -12.05 -4.94
N THR A 932 27.91 -11.61 -6.14
CA THR A 932 27.00 -10.96 -7.08
C THR A 932 25.72 -11.79 -7.29
N GLY A 933 24.56 -11.15 -7.11
CA GLY A 933 23.25 -11.78 -7.26
C GLY A 933 22.71 -12.44 -5.98
N ILE A 934 23.47 -12.47 -4.88
CA ILE A 934 22.94 -12.78 -3.55
C ILE A 934 22.68 -11.47 -2.82
N GLU A 935 21.43 -11.24 -2.48
CA GLU A 935 20.98 -9.99 -1.86
C GLU A 935 20.95 -10.09 -0.34
N ARG A 936 20.71 -11.28 0.22
CA ARG A 936 20.64 -11.50 1.67
C ARG A 936 21.17 -12.87 2.02
N ASP A 937 21.92 -12.93 3.12
CA ASP A 937 22.32 -14.17 3.74
C ASP A 937 22.33 -14.06 5.27
N THR A 938 21.80 -15.10 5.92
CA THR A 938 21.79 -15.30 7.39
C THR A 938 22.07 -16.79 7.69
N PRO A 939 22.25 -17.21 8.96
CA PRO A 939 22.34 -18.64 9.29
C PRO A 939 21.17 -19.50 8.81
N LEU A 940 19.98 -18.91 8.58
CA LEU A 940 18.75 -19.65 8.30
C LEU A 940 18.15 -19.36 6.92
N VAL A 941 18.55 -18.25 6.28
CA VAL A 941 17.84 -17.71 5.11
C VAL A 941 18.81 -17.24 4.05
N GLN A 942 18.44 -17.44 2.79
CA GLN A 942 19.13 -16.86 1.65
C GLN A 942 18.13 -16.27 0.64
N GLN A 943 18.49 -15.13 0.04
CA GLN A 943 17.73 -14.48 -1.03
C GLN A 943 18.69 -14.09 -2.16
N GLY A 944 18.27 -14.29 -3.40
CA GLY A 944 19.07 -13.86 -4.54
C GLY A 944 18.46 -14.22 -5.88
N SER A 945 19.09 -13.73 -6.94
CA SER A 945 18.68 -13.90 -8.33
C SER A 945 19.66 -14.75 -9.16
N THR A 946 20.52 -15.53 -8.50
CA THR A 946 21.53 -16.39 -9.14
C THR A 946 20.92 -17.57 -9.93
N GLY A 947 19.65 -17.88 -9.66
CA GLY A 947 18.97 -19.08 -10.17
C GLY A 947 19.24 -20.35 -9.33
N ARG A 948 20.03 -20.24 -8.27
CA ARG A 948 20.24 -21.33 -7.31
C ARG A 948 20.58 -20.74 -5.94
N LEU A 949 19.76 -21.07 -4.94
CA LEU A 949 20.00 -20.76 -3.54
C LEU A 949 20.29 -22.05 -2.76
N GLU A 950 21.20 -21.98 -1.81
CA GLU A 950 21.60 -23.12 -0.99
C GLU A 950 21.83 -22.69 0.46
N LYS A 951 21.12 -23.34 1.39
CA LYS A 951 21.22 -23.05 2.83
C LYS A 951 20.89 -24.31 3.63
N ASN A 952 21.73 -24.64 4.62
CA ASN A 952 21.52 -25.78 5.54
C ASN A 952 21.16 -27.11 4.83
N GLY A 953 21.82 -27.39 3.70
CA GLY A 953 21.60 -28.59 2.88
C GLY A 953 20.33 -28.59 2.03
N ALA A 954 19.49 -27.55 2.13
CA ALA A 954 18.39 -27.33 1.21
C ALA A 954 18.84 -26.50 0.01
N VAL A 955 18.31 -26.83 -1.17
CA VAL A 955 18.63 -26.18 -2.43
C VAL A 955 17.35 -25.82 -3.15
N LEU A 956 17.23 -24.55 -3.51
CA LEU A 956 16.16 -24.03 -4.37
C LEU A 956 16.76 -23.60 -5.71
N ALA A 957 16.36 -24.26 -6.80
CA ALA A 957 16.61 -23.80 -8.15
C ALA A 957 15.50 -22.87 -8.63
N ASN A 958 15.87 -21.83 -9.37
CA ASN A 958 14.99 -20.81 -9.92
C ASN A 958 15.56 -20.24 -11.22
N ASP A 959 14.77 -19.48 -11.99
CA ASP A 959 15.24 -18.94 -13.26
C ASP A 959 16.35 -17.89 -12.98
N PRO A 960 17.54 -17.98 -13.59
CA PRO A 960 18.58 -16.97 -13.39
C PRO A 960 18.10 -15.56 -13.73
N GLY A 961 18.44 -14.60 -12.89
CA GLY A 961 17.96 -13.22 -12.96
C GLY A 961 16.61 -12.97 -12.29
N ARG A 962 15.90 -14.02 -11.85
CA ARG A 962 14.67 -13.88 -11.04
C ARG A 962 14.98 -14.07 -9.57
N MET A 963 14.43 -13.18 -8.76
CA MET A 963 14.58 -13.24 -7.32
C MET A 963 13.92 -14.51 -6.75
N ALA A 964 14.68 -15.24 -5.94
CA ALA A 964 14.27 -16.41 -5.19
C ALA A 964 14.47 -16.15 -3.69
N TYR A 965 13.75 -16.90 -2.87
CA TYR A 965 13.83 -16.83 -1.41
C TYR A 965 13.76 -18.23 -0.82
N LEU A 966 14.68 -18.55 0.09
CA LEU A 966 14.81 -19.84 0.75
C LEU A 966 14.93 -19.62 2.26
N GLN A 967 14.03 -20.25 3.03
CA GLN A 967 14.10 -20.27 4.49
C GLN A 967 14.32 -21.70 4.99
N THR A 968 15.13 -21.83 6.02
CA THR A 968 15.46 -23.11 6.64
C THR A 968 15.47 -22.95 8.15
N GLU A 969 14.93 -23.92 8.88
CA GLU A 969 15.01 -23.99 10.33
C GLU A 969 15.31 -25.45 10.71
N PRO A 970 16.59 -25.83 10.75
CA PRO A 970 16.99 -27.23 10.93
C PRO A 970 16.55 -27.84 12.27
N ALA A 971 16.35 -27.05 13.34
CA ALA A 971 16.00 -27.61 14.65
C ALA A 971 14.60 -28.23 14.66
N SER A 972 13.64 -27.63 13.94
CA SER A 972 12.32 -28.20 13.68
C SER A 972 12.28 -29.09 12.43
N GLY A 973 13.37 -29.15 11.65
CA GLY A 973 13.42 -29.84 10.37
C GLY A 973 12.55 -29.19 9.29
N THR A 974 12.26 -27.88 9.41
CA THR A 974 11.37 -27.14 8.50
C THR A 974 12.17 -26.44 7.40
N TYR A 975 11.72 -26.57 6.16
CA TYR A 975 12.32 -25.90 5.00
C TYR A 975 11.23 -25.30 4.12
N VAL A 976 11.42 -24.06 3.68
CA VAL A 976 10.43 -23.30 2.90
C VAL A 976 11.07 -22.72 1.64
N ALA A 977 10.49 -23.04 0.48
CA ALA A 977 10.89 -22.52 -0.82
C ALA A 977 9.76 -21.71 -1.44
N TYR A 978 10.14 -20.63 -2.15
CA TYR A 978 9.20 -19.69 -2.71
C TYR A 978 9.43 -19.50 -4.23
N SER A 979 8.35 -19.36 -4.97
CA SER A 979 8.26 -18.64 -6.25
C SER A 979 7.43 -17.38 -5.97
N ILE A 980 8.13 -16.25 -5.83
CA ILE A 980 7.60 -15.03 -5.20
C ILE A 980 6.88 -14.08 -6.16
N VAL A 981 6.81 -14.43 -7.44
CA VAL A 981 6.11 -13.64 -8.46
C VAL A 981 5.08 -14.50 -9.17
N PRO A 982 3.96 -13.92 -9.65
CA PRO A 982 3.02 -14.66 -10.47
C PRO A 982 3.66 -15.11 -11.78
N ASP A 983 4.66 -14.40 -12.33
CA ASP A 983 5.24 -14.73 -13.63
C ASP A 983 5.66 -16.20 -13.76
N PRO A 984 5.28 -16.92 -14.84
CA PRO A 984 5.62 -18.33 -15.01
C PRO A 984 7.13 -18.60 -14.89
N THR A 985 7.53 -19.39 -13.91
CA THR A 985 8.91 -19.77 -13.57
C THR A 985 9.17 -21.21 -14.00
N ALA A 986 10.20 -21.44 -14.81
CA ALA A 986 10.40 -22.73 -15.49
C ALA A 986 11.30 -23.72 -14.75
N THR A 987 12.31 -23.23 -14.04
CA THR A 987 13.35 -24.07 -13.41
C THR A 987 13.10 -24.37 -11.93
N TRP A 988 11.88 -24.11 -11.43
CA TRP A 988 11.60 -24.25 -10.00
C TRP A 988 11.75 -25.71 -9.54
N ALA A 989 12.72 -25.93 -8.65
CA ALA A 989 12.99 -27.22 -8.04
C ALA A 989 13.50 -27.03 -6.62
N PHE A 990 13.08 -27.90 -5.72
CA PHE A 990 13.44 -27.82 -4.32
C PHE A 990 13.91 -29.16 -3.79
N THR A 991 15.10 -29.19 -3.21
CA THR A 991 15.64 -30.37 -2.53
C THR A 991 15.99 -30.02 -1.10
N VAL A 992 15.81 -30.98 -0.20
CA VAL A 992 15.99 -30.79 1.23
C VAL A 992 16.77 -31.96 1.82
N PRO A 993 17.41 -31.78 2.99
CA PRO A 993 18.10 -32.86 3.69
C PRO A 993 17.20 -34.09 3.89
N GLY A 994 17.81 -35.27 3.80
CA GLY A 994 17.09 -36.56 3.85
C GLY A 994 16.66 -37.11 2.48
N GLY A 995 16.96 -36.40 1.38
CA GLY A 995 16.82 -36.92 0.01
C GLY A 995 15.47 -36.65 -0.67
N MET A 996 14.55 -35.96 0.02
CA MET A 996 13.29 -35.51 -0.59
C MET A 996 13.59 -34.43 -1.65
N ALA A 997 13.06 -34.63 -2.85
CA ALA A 997 13.21 -33.71 -3.98
C ALA A 997 11.84 -33.43 -4.61
N ILE A 998 11.50 -32.15 -4.74
CA ILE A 998 10.21 -31.68 -5.24
C ILE A 998 10.46 -30.83 -6.48
N THR A 999 9.85 -31.21 -7.60
CA THR A 999 9.98 -30.51 -8.89
C THR A 999 8.62 -30.26 -9.50
N ALA A 1000 8.41 -29.09 -10.08
CA ALA A 1000 7.21 -28.85 -10.88
C ALA A 1000 7.31 -29.59 -12.23
N ASP A 1001 6.20 -30.14 -12.71
CA ASP A 1001 6.09 -30.75 -14.05
C ASP A 1001 5.88 -29.71 -15.16
N GLY A 1002 6.01 -28.43 -14.85
CA GLY A 1002 5.79 -27.30 -15.74
C GLY A 1002 6.17 -26.00 -15.03
N ARG A 1003 5.69 -24.87 -15.55
CA ARG A 1003 5.97 -23.57 -14.96
C ARG A 1003 5.10 -23.29 -13.76
N VAL A 1004 5.65 -22.68 -12.73
CA VAL A 1004 4.90 -22.26 -11.54
C VAL A 1004 4.79 -20.73 -11.47
N GLY A 1005 3.64 -20.24 -11.02
CA GLY A 1005 3.44 -18.83 -10.70
C GLY A 1005 3.78 -18.57 -9.23
N LEU A 1006 2.85 -17.95 -8.49
CA LEU A 1006 2.98 -17.81 -7.04
C LEU A 1006 2.93 -19.18 -6.38
N LEU A 1007 4.01 -19.52 -5.68
CA LEU A 1007 4.14 -20.78 -4.94
C LEU A 1007 4.92 -20.55 -3.66
N ARG A 1008 4.36 -20.99 -2.53
CA ARG A 1008 5.06 -21.14 -1.26
C ARG A 1008 4.94 -22.60 -0.87
N LEU A 1009 6.06 -23.29 -0.73
CA LEU A 1009 6.11 -24.69 -0.32
C LEU A 1009 6.92 -24.84 0.95
N MET A 1010 6.28 -25.35 2.00
CA MET A 1010 6.92 -25.75 3.26
C MET A 1010 6.95 -27.27 3.36
N THR A 1011 8.05 -27.84 3.86
CA THR A 1011 8.16 -29.29 4.09
C THR A 1011 8.91 -29.61 5.38
N ARG A 1012 8.52 -30.73 5.99
CA ARG A 1012 9.23 -31.40 7.08
C ARG A 1012 9.55 -32.84 6.65
N PRO A 1013 10.77 -33.10 6.13
CA PRO A 1013 11.09 -34.38 5.50
C PRO A 1013 10.96 -35.58 6.44
N ALA A 1014 11.37 -35.41 7.70
CA ALA A 1014 11.29 -36.47 8.71
C ALA A 1014 9.84 -36.86 9.06
N GLU A 1015 8.89 -35.92 8.96
CA GLU A 1015 7.46 -36.15 9.16
C GLU A 1015 6.75 -36.63 7.87
N ASN A 1016 7.46 -36.65 6.72
CA ASN A 1016 6.89 -36.87 5.39
C ASN A 1016 5.67 -35.95 5.11
N ARG A 1017 5.77 -34.67 5.48
CA ARG A 1017 4.67 -33.71 5.44
C ARG A 1017 5.01 -32.47 4.62
N ILE A 1018 4.07 -32.04 3.77
CA ILE A 1018 4.24 -30.93 2.83
C ILE A 1018 3.03 -30.00 2.94
N TRP A 1019 3.28 -28.69 2.89
CA TRP A 1019 2.27 -27.64 2.73
C TRP A 1019 2.56 -26.88 1.45
N VAL A 1020 1.53 -26.67 0.63
CA VAL A 1020 1.61 -25.99 -0.65
C VAL A 1020 0.59 -24.87 -0.67
N ASP A 1021 1.05 -23.63 -0.74
CA ASP A 1021 0.19 -22.48 -1.02
C ASP A 1021 0.51 -22.00 -2.44
N ASP A 1022 -0.45 -22.13 -3.35
CA ASP A 1022 -0.30 -21.77 -4.75
C ASP A 1022 -1.48 -20.92 -5.23
N ALA A 1023 -1.20 -20.03 -6.18
CA ALA A 1023 -2.23 -19.30 -6.89
C ALA A 1023 -1.78 -18.98 -8.31
N GLY A 1024 -2.56 -19.43 -9.30
CA GLY A 1024 -2.40 -18.99 -10.68
C GLY A 1024 -3.00 -17.60 -10.91
N SER A 1025 -2.43 -16.81 -11.81
CA SER A 1025 -3.13 -15.62 -12.33
C SER A 1025 -4.20 -16.03 -13.35
N PRO A 1026 -5.27 -15.25 -13.55
CA PRO A 1026 -6.25 -15.50 -14.63
C PRO A 1026 -5.60 -15.58 -16.03
N GLU A 1027 -4.42 -14.98 -16.20
CA GLU A 1027 -3.62 -14.97 -17.43
C GLU A 1027 -2.79 -16.25 -17.63
N GLN A 1028 -2.82 -17.20 -16.67
CA GLN A 1028 -1.96 -18.40 -16.64
C GLN A 1028 -2.65 -19.71 -17.05
N GLY A 1029 -3.74 -19.67 -17.79
CA GLY A 1029 -4.43 -20.88 -18.30
C GLY A 1029 -3.67 -21.67 -19.39
N SER A 1030 -2.35 -21.51 -19.52
CA SER A 1030 -1.56 -22.12 -20.60
C SER A 1030 -1.16 -23.58 -20.32
N ALA A 1031 -0.96 -24.38 -21.38
CA ALA A 1031 -0.59 -25.80 -21.28
C ALA A 1031 0.79 -26.06 -20.63
N PHE A 1032 1.62 -25.03 -20.50
CA PHE A 1032 2.98 -25.13 -19.92
C PHE A 1032 3.00 -24.87 -18.41
N MET A 1033 1.90 -24.43 -17.81
CA MET A 1033 1.83 -24.33 -16.36
C MET A 1033 1.88 -25.72 -15.74
N ALA A 1034 2.46 -25.80 -14.55
CA ALA A 1034 2.57 -27.04 -13.80
C ALA A 1034 1.16 -27.56 -13.47
N THR A 1035 0.93 -28.83 -13.78
CA THR A 1035 -0.28 -29.56 -13.37
C THR A 1035 -0.08 -30.25 -12.03
N ALA A 1036 1.18 -30.51 -11.66
CA ALA A 1036 1.53 -31.14 -10.39
C ALA A 1036 2.93 -30.77 -9.90
N LEU A 1037 3.12 -30.87 -8.58
CA LEU A 1037 4.45 -30.97 -7.97
C LEU A 1037 4.80 -32.44 -7.78
N VAL A 1038 5.97 -32.84 -8.28
CA VAL A 1038 6.44 -34.22 -8.25
C VAL A 1038 7.46 -34.40 -7.13
N VAL A 1039 7.11 -35.22 -6.14
CA VAL A 1039 7.89 -35.54 -4.95
C VAL A 1039 8.63 -36.87 -5.17
N ARG A 1040 9.94 -36.85 -5.04
CA ARG A 1040 10.87 -37.98 -5.17
C ARG A 1040 11.66 -38.17 -3.87
N GLY A 1041 12.25 -39.35 -3.71
CA GLY A 1041 13.09 -39.67 -2.55
C GLY A 1041 12.33 -40.06 -1.28
N VAL A 1042 11.02 -40.29 -1.38
CA VAL A 1042 10.16 -40.75 -0.28
C VAL A 1042 9.58 -42.12 -0.56
N ALA A 1043 9.51 -42.98 0.47
CA ALA A 1043 9.02 -44.36 0.31
C ALA A 1043 7.48 -44.47 0.29
N LYS A 1044 6.80 -43.53 0.96
CA LYS A 1044 5.34 -43.48 1.13
C LYS A 1044 4.80 -42.13 0.67
N ALA A 1045 3.52 -42.09 0.32
CA ALA A 1045 2.85 -40.84 -0.03
C ALA A 1045 2.98 -39.83 1.11
N PRO A 1046 3.35 -38.57 0.83
CA PRO A 1046 3.42 -37.52 1.84
C PRO A 1046 2.02 -37.11 2.29
N THR A 1047 1.90 -36.62 3.52
CA THR A 1047 0.70 -35.88 3.96
C THR A 1047 0.77 -34.47 3.40
N VAL A 1048 -0.28 -34.02 2.71
CA VAL A 1048 -0.24 -32.76 1.96
C VAL A 1048 -1.42 -31.86 2.31
N MET A 1049 -1.09 -30.64 2.74
CA MET A 1049 -2.05 -29.54 2.85
C MET A 1049 -1.84 -28.58 1.69
N ARG A 1050 -2.85 -28.37 0.86
CA ARG A 1050 -2.80 -27.39 -0.24
C ARG A 1050 -3.81 -26.27 0.00
N ASN A 1051 -3.34 -25.02 0.10
CA ASN A 1051 -4.17 -23.84 0.38
C ASN A 1051 -5.11 -24.03 1.58
N GLY A 1052 -4.59 -24.64 2.64
CA GLY A 1052 -5.35 -24.97 3.87
C GLY A 1052 -6.27 -26.20 3.79
N LYS A 1053 -6.34 -26.92 2.67
CA LYS A 1053 -7.14 -28.15 2.52
C LYS A 1053 -6.26 -29.39 2.50
N ASP A 1054 -6.69 -30.47 3.15
CA ASP A 1054 -6.01 -31.76 3.06
C ASP A 1054 -6.29 -32.39 1.70
N VAL A 1055 -5.22 -32.58 0.90
CA VAL A 1055 -5.28 -33.17 -0.46
C VAL A 1055 -4.46 -34.46 -0.54
N THR A 1056 -4.17 -35.07 0.61
CA THR A 1056 -3.37 -36.31 0.71
C THR A 1056 -3.95 -37.43 -0.15
N ALA A 1057 -5.28 -37.58 -0.16
CA ALA A 1057 -5.97 -38.60 -0.96
C ALA A 1057 -5.94 -38.34 -2.47
N GLU A 1058 -5.70 -37.09 -2.89
CA GLU A 1058 -5.60 -36.70 -4.31
C GLU A 1058 -4.19 -36.92 -4.87
N CYS A 1059 -3.21 -37.16 -4.01
CA CYS A 1059 -1.83 -37.40 -4.40
C CYS A 1059 -1.72 -38.73 -5.16
N ARG A 1060 -1.17 -38.69 -6.38
CA ARG A 1060 -1.02 -39.88 -7.23
C ARG A 1060 0.38 -40.44 -7.17
N ARG A 1061 0.49 -41.76 -6.99
CA ARG A 1061 1.77 -42.47 -7.13
C ARG A 1061 2.05 -42.69 -8.61
N ILE A 1062 3.24 -42.34 -9.05
CA ILE A 1062 3.78 -42.66 -10.38
C ILE A 1062 5.13 -43.38 -10.23
N GLU A 1063 5.64 -43.91 -11.34
CA GLU A 1063 6.99 -44.48 -11.43
C GLU A 1063 7.84 -43.61 -12.35
N LEU A 1064 9.00 -43.17 -11.85
CA LEU A 1064 9.99 -42.38 -12.59
C LEU A 1064 11.35 -43.06 -12.42
N ASP A 1065 12.02 -43.38 -13.53
CA ASP A 1065 13.34 -44.03 -13.55
C ASP A 1065 13.40 -45.30 -12.67
N GLY A 1066 12.34 -46.10 -12.65
CA GLY A 1066 12.24 -47.32 -11.84
C GLY A 1066 12.05 -47.09 -10.33
N LYS A 1067 11.76 -45.85 -9.92
CA LYS A 1067 11.55 -45.46 -8.51
C LYS A 1067 10.18 -44.83 -8.30
N PRO A 1068 9.57 -44.99 -7.12
CA PRO A 1068 8.31 -44.33 -6.82
C PRO A 1068 8.48 -42.81 -6.72
N ALA A 1069 7.52 -42.08 -7.28
CA ALA A 1069 7.32 -40.66 -7.05
C ALA A 1069 5.84 -40.38 -6.78
N PHE A 1070 5.55 -39.23 -6.18
CA PHE A 1070 4.19 -38.82 -5.83
C PHE A 1070 3.88 -37.44 -6.39
N CYS A 1071 2.72 -37.31 -7.02
CA CYS A 1071 2.27 -36.09 -7.69
C CYS A 1071 1.22 -35.40 -6.82
N ILE A 1072 1.54 -34.18 -6.39
CA ILE A 1072 0.61 -33.27 -5.71
C ILE A 1072 -0.09 -32.45 -6.79
N PRO A 1073 -1.41 -32.57 -6.96
CA PRO A 1073 -2.13 -31.83 -7.98
C PRO A 1073 -2.12 -30.32 -7.71
N LEU A 1074 -1.91 -29.53 -8.77
CA LEU A 1074 -2.09 -28.08 -8.79
C LEU A 1074 -3.38 -27.71 -9.58
N GLY A 1075 -3.77 -26.44 -9.57
CA GLY A 1075 -4.99 -25.98 -10.25
C GLY A 1075 -6.27 -26.68 -9.78
N GLU A 1076 -7.12 -27.08 -10.74
CA GLU A 1076 -8.40 -27.79 -10.53
C GLU A 1076 -8.27 -29.31 -10.31
N GLY A 1077 -7.04 -29.84 -10.24
CA GLY A 1077 -6.77 -31.27 -10.07
C GLY A 1077 -5.93 -31.87 -11.19
N LEU A 1078 -5.50 -33.12 -11.02
CA LEU A 1078 -4.67 -33.85 -12.00
C LEU A 1078 -5.51 -34.90 -12.74
N SER A 1079 -5.74 -34.73 -14.04
CA SER A 1079 -6.47 -35.73 -14.84
C SER A 1079 -5.65 -37.02 -15.03
N ALA A 1080 -6.29 -38.14 -15.43
CA ALA A 1080 -5.57 -39.37 -15.77
C ALA A 1080 -4.55 -39.15 -16.90
N LYS A 1081 -4.95 -38.41 -17.93
CA LYS A 1081 -4.10 -38.05 -19.06
C LYS A 1081 -2.91 -37.20 -18.62
N ASP A 1082 -3.13 -36.18 -17.77
CA ASP A 1082 -2.03 -35.33 -17.31
C ASP A 1082 -1.03 -36.12 -16.46
N ALA A 1083 -1.52 -37.03 -15.61
CA ALA A 1083 -0.67 -37.92 -14.80
C ALA A 1083 0.24 -38.83 -15.65
N GLU A 1084 -0.29 -39.40 -16.74
CA GLU A 1084 0.50 -40.22 -17.68
C GLU A 1084 1.58 -39.40 -18.41
N MET A 1085 1.36 -38.09 -18.57
CA MET A 1085 2.27 -37.18 -19.26
C MET A 1085 3.37 -36.60 -18.37
N ILE A 1086 3.29 -36.78 -17.04
CA ILE A 1086 4.28 -36.20 -16.10
C ILE A 1086 5.73 -36.56 -16.44
N PRO A 1087 6.10 -37.82 -16.77
CA PRO A 1087 7.46 -38.15 -17.15
C PRO A 1087 7.96 -37.34 -18.37
N GLN A 1088 7.14 -37.23 -19.42
CA GLN A 1088 7.47 -36.45 -20.61
C GLN A 1088 7.54 -34.95 -20.28
N ARG A 1089 6.62 -34.44 -19.46
CA ARG A 1089 6.58 -33.03 -19.05
C ARG A 1089 7.81 -32.64 -18.22
N LEU A 1090 8.26 -33.51 -17.31
CA LEU A 1090 9.53 -33.31 -16.58
C LEU A 1090 10.74 -33.32 -17.52
N GLN A 1091 10.77 -34.21 -18.51
CA GLN A 1091 11.84 -34.27 -19.51
C GLN A 1091 11.85 -33.02 -20.41
N ILE A 1092 10.68 -32.53 -20.79
CA ILE A 1092 10.49 -31.31 -21.57
C ILE A 1092 10.89 -30.08 -20.75
N GLY A 1093 10.47 -30.01 -19.49
CA GLY A 1093 10.93 -29.01 -18.52
C GLY A 1093 12.46 -28.99 -18.45
N ALA A 1094 13.09 -30.13 -18.20
CA ALA A 1094 14.55 -30.28 -18.14
C ALA A 1094 15.29 -29.89 -19.44
N ASN A 1095 14.63 -30.02 -20.60
CA ASN A 1095 15.19 -29.62 -21.90
C ASN A 1095 14.95 -28.12 -22.22
N LEU A 1096 13.87 -27.54 -21.69
CA LEU A 1096 13.57 -26.10 -21.80
C LEU A 1096 14.39 -25.25 -20.80
N THR A 1097 14.86 -25.86 -19.72
CA THR A 1097 15.58 -25.21 -18.61
C THR A 1097 17.04 -24.87 -18.89
N ASN A 1098 17.67 -25.44 -19.93
CA ASN A 1098 19.13 -25.35 -20.09
C ASN A 1098 19.64 -24.42 -21.19
N ASP A 1099 18.80 -23.85 -22.06
CA ASP A 1099 19.33 -22.94 -23.08
C ASP A 1099 18.33 -21.88 -23.57
N ARG A 1100 18.38 -20.69 -22.95
CA ARG A 1100 17.74 -19.47 -23.46
C ARG A 1100 18.13 -19.21 -24.92
N ARG A 1101 19.38 -19.48 -25.32
CA ARG A 1101 19.84 -19.31 -26.71
C ARG A 1101 19.19 -20.33 -27.64
N ALA A 1102 18.97 -21.57 -27.21
CA ALA A 1102 18.25 -22.57 -28.00
C ALA A 1102 16.79 -22.15 -28.23
N ARG A 1103 16.14 -21.56 -27.23
CA ARG A 1103 14.78 -21.02 -27.40
C ARG A 1103 14.77 -19.79 -28.30
N GLU A 1104 15.69 -18.84 -28.12
CA GLU A 1104 15.86 -17.67 -28.99
C GLU A 1104 16.20 -18.06 -30.44
N ALA A 1105 16.92 -19.16 -30.64
CA ALA A 1105 17.22 -19.70 -31.97
C ALA A 1105 15.95 -20.15 -32.72
N THR A 1106 14.84 -20.42 -32.00
CA THR A 1106 13.57 -20.88 -32.56
C THR A 1106 12.56 -19.76 -32.82
N LEU A 1107 12.90 -18.52 -32.46
CA LEU A 1107 12.09 -17.35 -32.80
C LEU A 1107 12.08 -17.13 -34.31
N ILE A 1108 10.89 -16.86 -34.85
CA ILE A 1108 10.74 -16.46 -36.25
C ILE A 1108 11.23 -15.02 -36.39
N THR A 1109 12.22 -14.82 -37.25
CA THR A 1109 12.81 -13.50 -37.52
C THR A 1109 12.44 -12.94 -38.88
N ASP A 1110 11.92 -13.77 -39.79
CA ASP A 1110 11.59 -13.37 -41.15
C ASP A 1110 10.14 -12.87 -41.25
N TRP A 1111 9.99 -11.55 -41.29
CA TRP A 1111 8.70 -10.86 -41.29
C TRP A 1111 8.61 -9.78 -42.36
N MET A 1112 7.43 -9.64 -42.96
CA MET A 1112 7.03 -8.50 -43.77
C MET A 1112 6.18 -7.55 -42.94
N LEU A 1113 6.55 -6.28 -42.91
CA LEU A 1113 5.91 -5.24 -42.10
C LEU A 1113 4.99 -4.35 -42.96
N ALA A 1114 3.86 -3.97 -42.38
CA ALA A 1114 2.94 -2.95 -42.91
C ALA A 1114 2.53 -1.99 -41.79
N GLY A 1115 2.67 -0.69 -42.03
CA GLY A 1115 2.44 0.35 -41.04
C GLY A 1115 3.22 1.63 -41.34
N PRO A 1116 3.15 2.64 -40.46
CA PRO A 1116 2.34 2.66 -39.25
C PRO A 1116 0.88 3.05 -39.57
N PHE A 1117 -0.07 2.48 -38.84
CA PHE A 1117 -1.48 2.92 -38.82
C PHE A 1117 -1.76 3.72 -37.54
N PRO A 1118 -2.72 4.66 -37.52
CA PRO A 1118 -2.97 5.51 -36.35
C PRO A 1118 -3.61 4.72 -35.19
N SER A 1119 -3.20 4.98 -33.94
CA SER A 1119 -3.82 4.36 -32.76
C SER A 1119 -3.75 5.25 -31.51
N ALA A 1120 -4.60 6.28 -31.47
CA ALA A 1120 -4.71 7.15 -30.30
C ALA A 1120 -5.29 6.37 -29.10
N SER A 1121 -4.60 6.37 -27.95
CA SER A 1121 -5.06 5.67 -26.73
C SER A 1121 -5.48 4.20 -26.97
N PHE A 1122 -4.68 3.45 -27.73
CA PHE A 1122 -4.94 2.05 -28.11
C PHE A 1122 -6.20 1.80 -28.96
N ASN A 1123 -6.86 2.83 -29.52
CA ASN A 1123 -8.09 2.63 -30.30
C ASN A 1123 -7.86 1.87 -31.62
N GLY A 1124 -6.65 1.92 -32.18
CA GLY A 1124 -6.29 1.21 -33.40
C GLY A 1124 -6.34 -0.31 -33.25
N HIS A 1125 -6.37 -0.81 -32.01
CA HIS A 1125 -6.58 -2.23 -31.73
C HIS A 1125 -7.89 -2.74 -32.33
N GLU A 1126 -8.97 -1.96 -32.20
CA GLU A 1126 -10.32 -2.32 -32.65
C GLU A 1126 -10.59 -1.97 -34.12
N ILE A 1127 -9.77 -1.09 -34.71
CA ILE A 1127 -9.96 -0.65 -36.10
C ILE A 1127 -9.36 -1.69 -37.04
N ALA A 1128 -10.18 -2.24 -37.93
CA ALA A 1128 -9.73 -3.13 -38.99
C ALA A 1128 -8.97 -2.33 -40.07
N TYR A 1129 -7.69 -2.64 -40.28
CA TYR A 1129 -6.90 -2.04 -41.37
C TYR A 1129 -6.76 -2.99 -42.55
N ALA A 1130 -6.28 -2.47 -43.69
CA ALA A 1130 -6.18 -3.22 -44.94
C ALA A 1130 -5.56 -4.63 -44.83
N PRO A 1131 -4.48 -4.86 -44.04
CA PRO A 1131 -3.91 -6.21 -43.89
C PRO A 1131 -4.87 -7.27 -43.32
N GLU A 1132 -5.86 -6.88 -42.52
CA GLU A 1132 -6.83 -7.82 -41.92
C GLU A 1132 -7.80 -8.41 -42.96
N SER A 1133 -7.97 -7.76 -44.11
CA SER A 1133 -8.84 -8.24 -45.20
C SER A 1133 -8.14 -9.22 -46.15
N GLY A 1134 -6.88 -9.57 -45.89
CA GLY A 1134 -6.07 -10.47 -46.69
C GLY A 1134 -4.72 -9.88 -47.07
N VAL A 1135 -3.68 -10.72 -47.09
CA VAL A 1135 -2.32 -10.31 -47.41
C VAL A 1135 -1.94 -10.73 -48.82
N ASP A 1136 -1.66 -9.74 -49.67
CA ASP A 1136 -1.06 -9.93 -51.00
C ASP A 1136 0.20 -9.06 -51.08
N LEU A 1137 1.36 -9.70 -50.89
CA LEU A 1137 2.64 -8.99 -50.83
C LEU A 1137 3.01 -8.30 -52.14
N ALA A 1138 2.54 -8.82 -53.28
CA ALA A 1138 2.80 -8.24 -54.60
C ALA A 1138 1.96 -6.99 -54.86
N LYS A 1139 0.73 -6.94 -54.32
CA LYS A 1139 -0.16 -5.77 -54.46
C LYS A 1139 0.08 -4.69 -53.42
N GLY A 1140 0.75 -5.00 -52.31
CA GLY A 1140 0.92 -4.03 -51.22
C GLY A 1140 -0.38 -3.83 -50.42
N TRP A 1141 -0.44 -2.74 -49.68
CA TRP A 1141 -1.59 -2.34 -48.86
C TRP A 1141 -1.88 -0.84 -49.05
N LYS A 1142 -3.12 -0.40 -48.85
CA LYS A 1142 -3.52 0.99 -49.10
C LYS A 1142 -3.77 1.73 -47.78
N ASP A 1143 -3.24 2.94 -47.66
CA ASP A 1143 -3.60 3.90 -46.61
C ASP A 1143 -4.21 5.18 -47.19
N ALA A 1144 -4.46 6.18 -46.33
CA ALA A 1144 -5.01 7.47 -46.72
C ALA A 1144 -4.10 8.25 -47.71
N THR A 1145 -2.83 7.87 -47.84
CA THR A 1145 -1.84 8.51 -48.72
C THR A 1145 -1.55 7.72 -50.00
N GLY A 1146 -2.14 6.53 -50.18
CA GLY A 1146 -2.04 5.72 -51.40
C GLY A 1146 -1.61 4.28 -51.16
N LEU A 1147 -1.17 3.62 -52.24
CA LEU A 1147 -0.67 2.24 -52.19
C LEU A 1147 0.76 2.20 -51.61
N LYS A 1148 1.01 1.29 -50.68
CA LYS A 1148 2.29 1.09 -49.99
C LYS A 1148 2.76 -0.35 -50.17
N PRO A 1149 4.06 -0.59 -50.40
CA PRO A 1149 4.60 -1.93 -50.38
C PRO A 1149 4.68 -2.46 -48.95
N TRP A 1150 4.74 -3.79 -48.82
CA TRP A 1150 5.21 -4.41 -47.58
C TRP A 1150 6.73 -4.26 -47.46
N LYS A 1151 7.24 -4.04 -46.26
CA LYS A 1151 8.67 -3.85 -46.01
C LYS A 1151 9.24 -5.05 -45.28
N ALA A 1152 10.31 -5.65 -45.79
CA ALA A 1152 11.04 -6.67 -45.03
C ALA A 1152 11.56 -6.10 -43.71
N TYR A 1153 11.34 -6.82 -42.61
CA TYR A 1153 11.94 -6.45 -41.33
C TYR A 1153 13.47 -6.51 -41.44
N GLN A 1154 14.14 -5.42 -41.04
CA GLN A 1154 15.58 -5.35 -40.90
C GLN A 1154 15.93 -4.77 -39.53
N PRO A 1155 16.80 -5.43 -38.73
CA PRO A 1155 17.21 -4.89 -37.44
C PRO A 1155 17.80 -3.48 -37.58
N ASN A 1156 17.27 -2.54 -36.79
CA ASN A 1156 17.78 -1.16 -36.76
C ASN A 1156 18.65 -0.98 -35.49
N PRO A 1157 19.98 -0.79 -35.62
CA PRO A 1157 20.87 -0.65 -34.47
C PRO A 1157 20.62 0.62 -33.64
N ASN A 1158 19.92 1.60 -34.21
CA ASN A 1158 19.57 2.86 -33.54
C ASN A 1158 18.13 2.86 -32.99
N ALA A 1159 17.40 1.74 -33.10
CA ALA A 1159 16.07 1.64 -32.54
C ALA A 1159 16.10 1.78 -31.01
N ARG A 1160 15.05 2.36 -30.44
CA ARG A 1160 14.85 2.39 -28.98
C ARG A 1160 14.93 0.95 -28.44
N PRO A 1161 15.75 0.66 -27.41
CA PRO A 1161 15.89 -0.69 -26.89
C PRO A 1161 14.60 -1.15 -26.20
N LEU A 1162 14.24 -2.44 -26.38
CA LEU A 1162 13.19 -3.07 -25.60
C LEU A 1162 13.78 -3.50 -24.25
N ASN A 1163 13.03 -3.45 -23.15
CA ASN A 1163 13.57 -3.85 -21.84
C ASN A 1163 12.56 -4.71 -21.06
N PRO A 1164 12.87 -5.99 -20.79
CA PRO A 1164 14.05 -6.75 -21.22
C PRO A 1164 13.97 -7.16 -22.72
N THR A 1165 15.10 -7.15 -23.46
CA THR A 1165 15.16 -7.67 -24.85
C THR A 1165 15.73 -9.10 -24.88
N PRO A 1166 14.96 -10.14 -25.28
CA PRO A 1166 15.53 -11.36 -25.82
C PRO A 1166 16.24 -11.09 -27.16
N PRO A 1167 17.50 -11.51 -27.36
CA PRO A 1167 18.09 -11.62 -28.69
C PRO A 1167 17.12 -12.22 -29.71
N ARG A 1168 17.06 -11.64 -30.91
CA ARG A 1168 16.15 -12.01 -32.03
C ARG A 1168 14.67 -11.63 -31.90
N THR A 1169 14.30 -10.81 -30.92
CA THR A 1169 13.00 -10.11 -30.92
C THR A 1169 12.90 -9.17 -32.12
N VAL A 1170 11.70 -9.06 -32.72
CA VAL A 1170 11.40 -8.10 -33.78
C VAL A 1170 11.16 -6.74 -33.13
N ASN A 1171 12.12 -5.82 -33.27
CA ASN A 1171 12.01 -4.45 -32.77
C ASN A 1171 11.40 -3.55 -33.87
N VAL A 1172 10.16 -3.14 -33.65
CA VAL A 1172 9.39 -2.33 -34.60
C VAL A 1172 9.72 -0.84 -34.46
N CYS A 1173 10.34 -0.40 -33.37
CA CYS A 1173 10.82 0.98 -33.24
C CYS A 1173 11.78 1.36 -34.38
N GLY A 1174 11.55 2.53 -34.98
CA GLY A 1174 12.34 3.03 -36.11
C GLY A 1174 12.16 2.24 -37.39
N GLN A 1175 11.20 1.30 -37.48
CA GLN A 1175 10.82 0.66 -38.75
C GLN A 1175 9.89 1.54 -39.58
N PHE A 1176 9.19 2.45 -38.91
CA PHE A 1176 8.16 3.34 -39.44
C PHE A 1176 8.43 4.80 -39.07
N ALA A 1177 7.69 5.74 -39.65
CA ALA A 1177 7.83 7.17 -39.36
C ALA A 1177 7.25 7.59 -37.99
N ARG A 1178 6.44 6.73 -37.37
CA ARG A 1178 5.78 6.95 -36.06
C ARG A 1178 5.90 5.68 -35.22
N ASP A 1179 6.38 5.83 -34.00
CA ASP A 1179 6.68 4.73 -33.06
C ASP A 1179 5.79 4.70 -31.81
N ASP A 1180 5.01 5.74 -31.54
CA ASP A 1180 4.07 5.81 -30.41
C ASP A 1180 2.64 6.02 -30.93
N GLU A 1181 1.63 5.51 -30.21
CA GLU A 1181 0.22 5.58 -30.60
C GLU A 1181 -0.02 5.11 -32.06
N ALA A 1182 0.54 3.95 -32.40
CA ALA A 1182 0.55 3.40 -33.75
C ALA A 1182 0.20 1.91 -33.78
N VAL A 1183 -0.18 1.41 -34.94
CA VAL A 1183 -0.41 -0.01 -35.21
C VAL A 1183 0.53 -0.46 -36.32
N GLY A 1184 1.10 -1.63 -36.13
CA GLY A 1184 2.01 -2.28 -37.06
C GLY A 1184 1.55 -3.71 -37.30
N TYR A 1185 1.59 -4.14 -38.55
CA TYR A 1185 1.34 -5.52 -38.94
C TYR A 1185 2.64 -6.20 -39.32
N ALA A 1186 2.76 -7.47 -38.96
CA ALA A 1186 3.83 -8.35 -39.36
C ALA A 1186 3.25 -9.62 -39.96
N TYR A 1187 3.71 -9.99 -41.15
CA TYR A 1187 3.27 -11.16 -41.90
C TYR A 1187 4.43 -12.13 -42.15
N THR A 1188 4.18 -13.42 -42.02
CA THR A 1188 5.10 -14.50 -42.40
C THR A 1188 4.33 -15.72 -42.90
N ARG A 1189 5.05 -16.69 -43.48
CA ARG A 1189 4.50 -17.97 -43.94
C ARG A 1189 5.26 -19.13 -43.35
N LEU A 1190 4.53 -20.00 -42.65
CA LEU A 1190 5.03 -21.23 -42.04
C LEU A 1190 4.75 -22.43 -42.93
N VAL A 1191 5.71 -23.34 -43.08
CA VAL A 1191 5.52 -24.59 -43.81
C VAL A 1191 5.58 -25.77 -42.84
N SER A 1192 4.48 -26.51 -42.76
CA SER A 1192 4.34 -27.71 -41.93
C SER A 1192 4.46 -28.97 -42.79
N ASP A 1193 5.21 -29.96 -42.34
CA ASP A 1193 5.38 -31.27 -43.01
C ASP A 1193 4.11 -32.14 -43.07
N ARG A 1194 3.16 -31.92 -42.15
CA ARG A 1194 1.88 -32.63 -42.01
C ARG A 1194 0.81 -31.74 -41.36
N ASP A 1195 -0.43 -32.19 -41.41
CA ASP A 1195 -1.50 -31.61 -40.60
C ASP A 1195 -1.23 -31.90 -39.12
N ARG A 1196 -1.18 -30.86 -38.28
CA ARG A 1196 -0.91 -31.00 -36.85
C ARG A 1196 -1.53 -29.88 -36.03
N ASP A 1197 -1.81 -30.19 -34.78
CA ASP A 1197 -2.00 -29.15 -33.77
C ASP A 1197 -0.62 -28.60 -33.40
N ALA A 1198 -0.55 -27.29 -33.23
CA ALA A 1198 0.63 -26.59 -32.78
C ALA A 1198 0.21 -25.44 -31.86
N TYR A 1199 1.19 -24.82 -31.21
CA TYR A 1199 1.01 -23.64 -30.40
C TYR A 1199 1.90 -22.53 -30.91
N PHE A 1200 1.33 -21.34 -31.06
CA PHE A 1200 2.13 -20.13 -31.20
C PHE A 1200 2.41 -19.59 -29.82
N LEU A 1201 3.70 -19.47 -29.49
CA LEU A 1201 4.17 -18.84 -28.26
C LEU A 1201 4.78 -17.50 -28.63
N MET A 1202 4.26 -16.44 -28.03
CA MET A 1202 4.57 -15.08 -28.45
C MET A 1202 4.75 -14.13 -27.27
N GLY A 1203 5.39 -13.00 -27.56
CA GLY A 1203 5.52 -11.86 -26.68
C GLY A 1203 5.34 -10.58 -27.48
N THR A 1204 4.68 -9.58 -26.92
CA THR A 1204 4.40 -8.29 -27.57
C THR A 1204 4.61 -7.14 -26.60
N ASP A 1205 5.07 -6.00 -27.15
CA ASP A 1205 5.03 -4.70 -26.51
C ASP A 1205 3.64 -4.14 -26.82
N ASP A 1206 2.89 -3.91 -25.76
CA ASP A 1206 1.48 -3.63 -25.68
C ASP A 1206 0.56 -4.71 -26.29
N CYS A 1207 -0.45 -4.30 -27.07
CA CYS A 1207 -1.59 -5.16 -27.42
C CYS A 1207 -1.34 -5.96 -28.70
N VAL A 1208 -1.97 -7.13 -28.82
CA VAL A 1208 -1.76 -8.05 -29.95
C VAL A 1208 -3.06 -8.64 -30.50
N LYS A 1209 -3.13 -8.82 -31.83
CA LYS A 1209 -4.06 -9.75 -32.52
C LYS A 1209 -3.28 -10.65 -33.47
N VAL A 1210 -3.63 -11.92 -33.56
CA VAL A 1210 -2.94 -12.90 -34.44
C VAL A 1210 -3.94 -13.69 -35.26
N TRP A 1211 -3.68 -13.80 -36.56
CA TRP A 1211 -4.42 -14.64 -37.49
C TRP A 1211 -3.54 -15.77 -38.02
N CYS A 1212 -4.13 -16.96 -38.17
CA CYS A 1212 -3.54 -18.10 -38.86
C CYS A 1212 -4.48 -18.55 -39.98
N ASN A 1213 -4.00 -18.59 -41.23
CA ASN A 1213 -4.80 -18.92 -42.41
C ASN A 1213 -6.10 -18.10 -42.53
N GLY A 1214 -6.03 -16.81 -42.15
CA GLY A 1214 -7.15 -15.87 -42.16
C GLY A 1214 -8.11 -15.98 -40.96
N ALA A 1215 -7.98 -16.97 -40.09
CA ALA A 1215 -8.76 -17.07 -38.87
C ALA A 1215 -8.07 -16.34 -37.71
N LEU A 1216 -8.78 -15.47 -36.99
CA LEU A 1216 -8.28 -14.83 -35.77
C LEU A 1216 -8.15 -15.91 -34.67
N VAL A 1217 -6.92 -16.16 -34.21
CA VAL A 1217 -6.59 -17.22 -33.25
C VAL A 1217 -6.17 -16.70 -31.88
N HIS A 1218 -5.84 -15.42 -31.76
CA HIS A 1218 -5.46 -14.79 -30.49
C HIS A 1218 -5.71 -13.29 -30.51
N GLU A 1219 -6.14 -12.73 -29.37
CA GLU A 1219 -6.32 -11.31 -29.14
C GLU A 1219 -6.05 -10.99 -27.66
N HIS A 1220 -5.27 -9.95 -27.38
CA HIS A 1220 -4.99 -9.50 -26.03
C HIS A 1220 -4.72 -7.99 -26.02
N ARG A 1221 -5.60 -7.23 -25.35
CA ARG A 1221 -5.56 -5.77 -25.25
C ARG A 1221 -5.07 -5.30 -23.88
N VAL A 1222 -3.75 -5.26 -23.70
CA VAL A 1222 -3.09 -4.81 -22.47
C VAL A 1222 -1.80 -4.05 -22.79
N GLY A 1223 -1.47 -3.01 -22.02
CA GLY A 1223 -0.18 -2.33 -22.11
C GLY A 1223 0.89 -3.09 -21.31
N ARG A 1224 2.00 -3.47 -21.94
CA ARG A 1224 3.02 -4.36 -21.34
C ARG A 1224 4.30 -4.38 -22.18
N GLY A 1225 5.46 -4.69 -21.60
CA GLY A 1225 6.69 -4.93 -22.36
C GLY A 1225 6.76 -6.32 -23.01
N VAL A 1226 7.57 -6.49 -24.05
CA VAL A 1226 7.80 -7.80 -24.71
C VAL A 1226 8.44 -8.79 -23.73
N THR A 1227 7.70 -9.85 -23.37
CA THR A 1227 8.27 -11.03 -22.69
C THR A 1227 8.07 -12.29 -23.53
N MET A 1228 9.11 -13.09 -23.70
CA MET A 1228 9.06 -14.29 -24.53
C MET A 1228 8.11 -15.35 -23.93
N ASP A 1229 7.26 -15.93 -24.78
CA ASP A 1229 6.21 -16.89 -24.41
C ASP A 1229 5.18 -16.34 -23.40
N GLN A 1230 4.95 -15.03 -23.35
CA GLN A 1230 3.95 -14.43 -22.45
C GLN A 1230 2.51 -14.76 -22.87
N ASP A 1231 2.27 -14.99 -24.16
CA ASP A 1231 0.99 -15.49 -24.67
C ASP A 1231 1.18 -16.82 -25.41
N ALA A 1232 0.11 -17.61 -25.40
CA ALA A 1232 0.03 -18.88 -26.11
C ALA A 1232 -1.34 -19.02 -26.78
N CYS A 1233 -1.36 -19.46 -28.04
CA CYS A 1233 -2.60 -19.87 -28.68
C CYS A 1233 -2.44 -21.20 -29.44
N ARG A 1234 -3.44 -22.07 -29.32
CA ARG A 1234 -3.50 -23.32 -30.07
C ARG A 1234 -3.92 -23.01 -31.51
N VAL A 1235 -3.20 -23.56 -32.47
CA VAL A 1235 -3.49 -23.44 -33.90
C VAL A 1235 -3.50 -24.81 -34.56
N ARG A 1236 -4.26 -24.94 -35.65
CA ARG A 1236 -4.21 -26.11 -36.52
C ARG A 1236 -3.42 -25.74 -37.77
N LEU A 1237 -2.22 -26.31 -37.91
CA LEU A 1237 -1.43 -26.16 -39.12
C LEU A 1237 -1.83 -27.20 -40.14
N ARG A 1238 -2.00 -26.76 -41.38
CA ARG A 1238 -2.19 -27.62 -42.56
C ARG A 1238 -0.82 -28.06 -43.06
N LYS A 1239 -0.71 -29.26 -43.63
CA LYS A 1239 0.45 -29.67 -44.41
C LYS A 1239 0.70 -28.63 -45.52
N GLY A 1240 1.94 -28.20 -45.66
CA GLY A 1240 2.33 -27.12 -46.57
C GLY A 1240 2.24 -25.75 -45.92
N ALA A 1241 1.96 -24.72 -46.73
CA ALA A 1241 1.98 -23.32 -46.33
C ALA A 1241 0.82 -22.93 -45.40
N ASN A 1242 1.14 -22.15 -44.37
CA ASN A 1242 0.22 -21.53 -43.44
C ASN A 1242 0.57 -20.06 -43.27
N ASP A 1243 -0.40 -19.18 -43.52
CA ASP A 1243 -0.21 -17.73 -43.46
C ASP A 1243 -0.40 -17.24 -42.02
N VAL A 1244 0.53 -16.44 -41.51
CA VAL A 1244 0.48 -15.87 -40.16
C VAL A 1244 0.57 -14.35 -40.24
N LEU A 1245 -0.41 -13.67 -39.66
CA LEU A 1245 -0.47 -12.22 -39.56
C LEU A 1245 -0.54 -11.82 -38.08
N ILE A 1246 0.28 -10.88 -37.64
CA ILE A 1246 0.28 -10.30 -36.31
C ILE A 1246 -0.01 -8.81 -36.44
N LYS A 1247 -0.88 -8.29 -35.58
CA LYS A 1247 -1.12 -6.85 -35.36
C LYS A 1247 -0.59 -6.50 -33.98
N VAL A 1248 0.30 -5.53 -33.90
CA VAL A 1248 0.83 -4.99 -32.63
C VAL A 1248 0.35 -3.54 -32.51
N THR A 1249 -0.37 -3.23 -31.42
CA THR A 1249 -0.91 -1.89 -31.15
C THR A 1249 -0.10 -1.25 -30.03
N GLN A 1250 0.48 -0.09 -30.31
CA GLN A 1250 1.43 0.59 -29.45
C GLN A 1250 0.82 1.81 -28.77
N GLY A 1251 1.07 1.96 -27.47
CA GLY A 1251 0.72 3.12 -26.66
C GLY A 1251 1.90 4.07 -26.52
N GLY A 1252 3.06 3.57 -26.10
CA GLY A 1252 4.30 4.33 -26.08
C GLY A 1252 5.46 3.59 -25.41
N GLY A 1253 6.71 4.00 -25.71
CA GLY A 1253 7.90 3.35 -25.15
C GLY A 1253 8.54 2.35 -26.12
N GLY A 1254 8.81 1.11 -25.69
CA GLY A 1254 9.30 0.06 -26.57
C GLY A 1254 8.20 -0.43 -27.51
N TRP A 1255 8.54 -0.88 -28.73
CA TRP A 1255 7.55 -1.44 -29.66
C TRP A 1255 8.13 -2.66 -30.37
N GLY A 1256 7.59 -3.85 -30.09
CA GLY A 1256 8.15 -5.07 -30.63
C GLY A 1256 7.30 -6.32 -30.38
N PHE A 1257 7.74 -7.43 -30.96
CA PHE A 1257 7.16 -8.75 -30.70
C PHE A 1257 8.14 -9.89 -30.97
N CYS A 1258 7.79 -11.09 -30.50
CA CYS A 1258 8.47 -12.34 -30.82
C CYS A 1258 7.43 -13.46 -30.97
N LEU A 1259 7.69 -14.45 -31.83
CA LEU A 1259 6.86 -15.65 -31.99
C LEU A 1259 7.72 -16.87 -32.29
N ARG A 1260 7.40 -18.01 -31.67
CA ARG A 1260 7.90 -19.34 -32.03
C ARG A 1260 6.76 -20.37 -32.08
N VAL A 1261 7.00 -21.48 -32.77
CA VAL A 1261 6.00 -22.54 -32.96
C VAL A 1261 6.41 -23.80 -32.21
N THR A 1262 5.49 -24.34 -31.43
CA THR A 1262 5.73 -25.52 -30.59
C THR A 1262 4.62 -26.55 -30.69
N ASP A 1263 4.85 -27.72 -30.11
CA ASP A 1263 3.76 -28.61 -29.70
C ASP A 1263 3.02 -28.06 -28.46
N GLU A 1264 2.03 -28.80 -27.94
CA GLU A 1264 1.30 -28.43 -26.72
C GLU A 1264 2.17 -28.38 -25.45
N PHE A 1265 3.43 -28.81 -25.51
CA PHE A 1265 4.35 -28.86 -24.39
C PHE A 1265 5.51 -27.86 -24.50
N GLY A 1266 5.57 -27.10 -25.59
CA GLY A 1266 6.48 -25.97 -25.73
C GLY A 1266 7.79 -26.38 -26.39
N VAL A 1267 7.86 -27.63 -26.88
CA VAL A 1267 8.96 -28.16 -27.66
C VAL A 1267 8.91 -27.51 -29.04
N PRO A 1268 9.99 -26.85 -29.49
CA PRO A 1268 10.05 -26.29 -30.83
C PRO A 1268 9.77 -27.36 -31.87
N LEU A 1269 8.86 -27.09 -32.81
CA LEU A 1269 8.60 -28.04 -33.90
C LEU A 1269 9.76 -28.11 -34.92
N GLY A 1270 10.75 -27.22 -34.81
CA GLY A 1270 12.02 -27.28 -35.56
C GLY A 1270 11.80 -27.42 -37.07
N ASP A 1271 12.56 -28.31 -37.71
CA ASP A 1271 12.47 -28.57 -39.15
C ASP A 1271 11.09 -29.02 -39.64
N ALA A 1272 10.23 -29.52 -38.75
CA ALA A 1272 8.88 -29.94 -39.10
C ALA A 1272 7.92 -28.76 -39.35
N VAL A 1273 8.22 -27.59 -38.78
CA VAL A 1273 7.52 -26.34 -39.07
C VAL A 1273 8.52 -25.18 -39.16
N ARG A 1274 8.81 -24.74 -40.37
CA ARG A 1274 9.79 -23.67 -40.63
C ARG A 1274 9.14 -22.46 -41.29
N ALA A 1275 9.63 -21.27 -40.98
CA ALA A 1275 9.33 -20.10 -41.80
C ALA A 1275 10.08 -20.26 -43.15
N GLU A 1276 9.36 -20.40 -44.26
CA GLU A 1276 9.97 -20.49 -45.60
C GLU A 1276 9.98 -19.15 -46.35
N PHE A 1277 9.68 -18.06 -45.64
CA PHE A 1277 9.52 -16.77 -46.27
C PHE A 1277 10.78 -15.91 -46.12
N LYS A 1278 11.67 -15.91 -47.11
CA LYS A 1278 12.65 -14.82 -47.27
C LYS A 1278 11.99 -13.69 -48.05
N ALA A 1279 12.11 -12.46 -47.57
CA ALA A 1279 11.63 -11.29 -48.29
C ALA A 1279 12.18 -11.28 -49.74
N PRO A 1280 11.33 -10.96 -50.75
CA PRO A 1280 11.75 -10.94 -52.14
C PRO A 1280 12.85 -9.90 -52.42
#